data_AF-A0A538C0K3-F1
#
_entry.id   AF-A0A538C0K3-F1
#
_cell.length_a   1.000
_cell.length_b   1.000
_cell.length_c   1.000
_cell.angle_alpha   90.00
_cell.angle_beta   90.00
_cell.angle_gamma   90.00
#
_symmetry.space_group_name_H-M   'P 1'
#
loop_
_entity.id
_entity.type
_entity.pdbx_description
1 polymer ?
#
loop_
_entity_poly.entity_id
_entity_poly.type
_entity_poly.pdbx_seq_one_letter_code
_entity_poly.pdbx_strand_id
1 'polypeptide(L)'
;MREASRRNRIVAALAAAVLALTALTIAFASEGASAAGCGGFENPCSQETAQQFTYGSVQREDTPNDPNYDRSEPDTKQPPANRTSNFYEEDFDRFGFPSELTHNAVYAVGPNAGKPQVAGFNAAGAWKAERGRTDTVVAILDTGIVWNDTELREQIHLNTGELPYPKHSNGSSCETYDCNGDGVVNVDDYAEDPRVSLSYAGRSGPGGLITGQDLIHAFGNCKVESHEAVECVSGQHFDNDSNGFANDIAGWNFFDNNNEPADLSSYFAAHHHGTGRAGDVADKGNDGVGSIGVCPRCQIMPVRIWDTFVSDGNTFALGIMYATDNGAKVIEGANGSTYHSTFSEAASQYAYEHGAVQTFSGDDLNTGNHNYPANYSHAMLIQGTVPDTDGLGEESKQFLEGEKFCGAIGQPVCFGSNAPVQSFFRGANTTQYGGKSSISMEGATGSVNTSKAAGAAGLVVSAGLDHGITLRPDETRELLEQTAERVINGNTAGSGTPDPAAEPTLPPDEQWTPHFGWGRADVGAAVGAIVSGDIPPEAAIDSPDWYAPLTGSSVDIAGLARARFATGGRFHWKLMWGVGEAPSSWTTVHEGESSGTVTDFGSIDLGVVRKALETFVVLPDSGGPTFAASEPNPYQHEFTVQLEVSGQGIAMTGIDRRVLDAFSDPTLLAGSPKRMGTGGESPTRYVDLNGDNVQELIVPAEDGTVHAFEPNGKELRGWPVHTEVEQAALGHSGSPGLAVLGLPHEPPRGPLIADLSNRGREDVLVAAGTHIYAWTGSGKPVRGFPVSSNPAFCGPPLENDNSHPKCGFLAAPAVAHLEGFSKKPDIVEPSLDGHLYAWRANGQPVPGYPVALIDPEQVAKHQAMVAESINDAAIGDLTGAGHDDIVVASNEEYGRPAAGSGEISFAELTSQATKGSTSRLYAIDGATGKFLPGWPAKLPGIIQNVLPLVGPGQDAEIANIGGETLIVASTTGGGIEELNPSGETVRTLQQTGGSAAYGSASDATDKSGALNLFENASVGDLLGTGLPDVVKYELSLEDAANLLLVSQNFPYNHLIGAWDGTTAKPLEAYPTVTDDFQFLSANDIAKIDPGLPTNQILAGTGLGLLHAYDGATGQDVPGFPKVTGGWLAAPASLSWDGRIADMTREGYLFQWQTEAPACQPEWPSFRHDQQDSGNYNHDGTPPNAPAKVTLTSLGGGHFRLAFTAPGDDGPCGTPSAYLTRVNGKSTNLGLTPVAGGSAFSAEITLPEGSRRLTIQARDKAGNLGPLAKVVVP
;
A
#
# COMPACT_ATOMS: atom_id res chain seq x y z
N MET A 1 16.98 94.25 -25.55
CA MET A 1 18.11 93.32 -25.70
C MET A 1 18.09 92.38 -24.51
N ARG A 2 17.41 91.24 -24.69
CA ARG A 2 17.07 90.25 -23.66
C ARG A 2 17.52 88.88 -24.17
N GLU A 3 18.80 88.59 -24.03
CA GLU A 3 19.39 87.26 -24.23
C GLU A 3 20.41 87.04 -23.12
N ALA A 4 19.95 86.65 -21.93
CA ALA A 4 20.83 86.16 -20.85
C ALA A 4 20.07 85.47 -19.70
N SER A 5 18.89 84.86 -19.89
CA SER A 5 18.17 84.24 -18.75
C SER A 5 17.42 82.93 -19.02
N ARG A 6 17.71 82.20 -20.11
CA ARG A 6 16.99 80.95 -20.42
C ARG A 6 17.81 79.65 -20.39
N ARG A 7 19.12 79.68 -20.17
CA ARG A 7 19.96 78.44 -20.14
C ARG A 7 20.27 77.85 -18.76
N ASN A 8 20.06 78.58 -17.67
CA ASN A 8 20.37 78.07 -16.31
C ASN A 8 19.18 77.51 -15.53
N ARG A 9 18.00 77.34 -16.16
CA ARG A 9 16.84 76.69 -15.52
C ARG A 9 16.51 75.29 -16.05
N ILE A 10 17.17 74.85 -17.12
CA ILE A 10 16.94 73.51 -17.70
C ILE A 10 17.96 72.49 -17.19
N VAL A 11 19.18 72.92 -16.81
CA VAL A 11 20.21 72.00 -16.28
C VAL A 11 19.96 71.60 -14.82
N ALA A 12 19.28 72.44 -14.03
CA ALA A 12 18.91 72.11 -12.64
C ALA A 12 17.67 71.19 -12.53
N ALA A 13 16.85 71.10 -13.58
CA ALA A 13 15.66 70.23 -13.62
C ALA A 13 15.98 68.82 -14.14
N LEU A 14 17.01 68.65 -14.98
CA LEU A 14 17.44 67.33 -15.46
C LEU A 14 18.34 66.57 -14.46
N ALA A 15 19.02 67.26 -13.54
CA ALA A 15 19.83 66.60 -12.51
C ALA A 15 18.99 65.97 -11.37
N ALA A 16 17.75 66.43 -11.16
CA ALA A 16 16.84 65.87 -10.16
C ALA A 16 16.01 64.68 -10.69
N ALA A 17 15.82 64.56 -12.01
CA ALA A 17 15.07 63.45 -12.61
C ALA A 17 15.92 62.19 -12.81
N VAL A 18 17.24 62.30 -12.95
CA VAL A 18 18.13 61.13 -13.13
C VAL A 18 18.53 60.48 -11.80
N LEU A 19 18.56 61.24 -10.68
CA LEU A 19 18.80 60.69 -9.34
C LEU A 19 17.55 60.06 -8.69
N ALA A 20 16.35 60.42 -9.14
CA ALA A 20 15.11 59.80 -8.66
C ALA A 20 14.83 58.46 -9.36
N LEU A 21 15.24 58.28 -10.62
CA LEU A 21 15.10 57.00 -11.34
C LEU A 21 16.17 55.96 -10.99
N THR A 22 17.33 56.36 -10.44
CA THR A 22 18.36 55.41 -9.96
C THR A 22 18.21 55.04 -8.49
N ALA A 23 17.47 55.82 -7.70
CA ALA A 23 17.14 55.46 -6.31
C ALA A 23 15.87 54.59 -6.20
N LEU A 24 14.93 54.65 -7.16
CA LEU A 24 13.78 53.74 -7.18
C LEU A 24 14.11 52.36 -7.75
N THR A 25 15.07 52.23 -8.68
CA THR A 25 15.50 50.92 -9.19
C THR A 25 16.50 50.20 -8.29
N ILE A 26 17.02 50.86 -7.25
CA ILE A 26 17.93 50.23 -6.26
C ILE A 26 17.19 49.92 -4.94
N ALA A 27 16.07 50.59 -4.64
CA ALA A 27 15.25 50.26 -3.47
C ALA A 27 14.35 49.02 -3.68
N PHE A 28 13.85 48.76 -4.89
CA PHE A 28 13.04 47.56 -5.17
C PHE A 28 13.87 46.30 -5.46
N ALA A 29 15.19 46.40 -5.56
CA ALA A 29 16.08 45.25 -5.77
C ALA A 29 16.84 44.82 -4.49
N SER A 30 16.76 45.59 -3.40
CA SER A 30 17.48 45.28 -2.15
C SER A 30 16.59 44.89 -0.98
N GLU A 31 15.28 45.16 -1.01
CA GLU A 31 14.36 44.76 0.07
C GLU A 31 13.87 43.30 -0.09
N GLY A 32 13.68 42.81 -1.32
CA GLY A 32 13.30 41.40 -1.57
C GLY A 32 14.42 40.40 -1.26
N ALA A 33 15.68 40.75 -1.55
CA ALA A 33 16.84 39.90 -1.25
C ALA A 33 17.18 39.84 0.25
N SER A 34 16.77 40.85 1.05
CA SER A 34 17.04 40.85 2.49
C SER A 34 16.01 40.08 3.32
N ALA A 35 14.75 39.99 2.86
CA ALA A 35 13.70 39.22 3.54
C ALA A 35 13.76 37.72 3.21
N ALA A 36 14.19 37.36 2.00
CA ALA A 36 14.20 35.98 1.51
C ALA A 36 15.44 35.17 1.92
N GLY A 37 16.60 35.81 2.13
CA GLY A 37 17.81 35.15 2.63
C GLY A 37 17.81 34.92 4.15
N CYS A 38 16.68 35.14 4.83
CA CYS A 38 16.62 35.21 6.28
C CYS A 38 15.48 34.41 6.95
N GLY A 39 14.85 33.51 6.20
CA GLY A 39 13.70 32.73 6.68
C GLY A 39 14.05 31.44 7.46
N GLY A 40 15.27 30.90 7.33
CA GLY A 40 15.62 29.58 7.89
C GLY A 40 15.94 29.58 9.39
N PHE A 41 15.88 28.41 10.03
CA PHE A 41 16.19 28.24 11.46
C PHE A 41 17.63 28.60 11.80
N GLU A 42 18.57 28.20 10.95
CA GLU A 42 20.00 28.50 11.12
C GLU A 42 20.40 29.87 10.55
N ASN A 43 19.60 30.42 9.62
CA ASN A 43 19.81 31.73 8.99
C ASN A 43 18.61 32.68 9.15
N PRO A 44 18.31 33.14 10.38
CA PRO A 44 17.14 33.97 10.68
C PRO A 44 17.26 35.46 10.30
N CYS A 45 16.11 36.13 10.13
CA CYS A 45 15.93 37.56 9.79
C CYS A 45 16.51 38.54 10.78
N SER A 46 16.74 38.10 12.01
CA SER A 46 17.64 38.79 12.93
C SER A 46 18.69 37.81 13.38
N GLN A 47 19.95 38.26 13.51
CA GLN A 47 21.04 37.48 14.11
C GLN A 47 21.10 37.69 15.65
N GLU A 48 20.26 38.58 16.21
CA GLU A 48 20.13 38.76 17.65
C GLU A 48 19.16 37.70 18.21
N THR A 49 19.65 36.78 19.05
CA THR A 49 18.82 35.69 19.62
C THR A 49 17.58 36.19 20.36
N ALA A 50 17.67 37.36 21.02
CA ALA A 50 16.54 38.02 21.68
C ALA A 50 15.50 38.59 20.70
N GLN A 51 15.75 38.59 19.39
CA GLN A 51 14.81 38.98 18.34
C GLN A 51 14.38 37.80 17.46
N GLN A 52 15.02 36.64 17.59
CA GLN A 52 14.68 35.40 16.88
C GLN A 52 13.60 34.61 17.63
N PHE A 53 13.80 34.45 18.95
CA PHE A 53 13.02 33.53 19.81
C PHE A 53 12.16 34.28 20.85
N THR A 54 11.76 35.53 20.58
CA THR A 54 10.91 36.32 21.50
C THR A 54 9.58 36.74 20.88
N TYR A 55 8.63 37.17 21.72
CA TYR A 55 7.29 37.62 21.35
C TYR A 55 7.22 38.71 20.27
N GLY A 56 8.28 39.50 20.09
CA GLY A 56 8.38 40.53 19.05
C GLY A 56 9.27 40.12 17.88
N SER A 57 9.38 38.81 17.65
CA SER A 57 10.32 38.25 16.70
C SER A 57 10.02 38.71 15.27
N VAL A 58 11.07 39.04 14.52
CA VAL A 58 10.95 39.34 13.09
C VAL A 58 10.41 38.13 12.30
N GLN A 59 10.48 36.93 12.89
CA GLN A 59 9.85 35.74 12.34
C GLN A 59 8.32 35.83 12.33
N ARG A 60 7.71 36.68 13.15
CA ARG A 60 6.26 36.94 13.22
C ARG A 60 5.80 38.14 12.39
N GLU A 61 6.69 38.78 11.64
CA GLU A 61 6.28 39.76 10.63
C GLU A 61 5.61 39.03 9.46
N ASP A 62 4.56 39.65 8.90
CA ASP A 62 3.82 39.12 7.74
C ASP A 62 3.12 37.76 8.00
N THR A 63 2.63 37.53 9.22
CA THR A 63 1.79 36.37 9.53
C THR A 63 0.51 36.38 8.70
N PRO A 64 0.06 35.20 8.24
CA PRO A 64 -1.24 35.05 7.59
C PRO A 64 -2.38 35.64 8.43
N ASN A 65 -3.43 36.15 7.78
CA ASN A 65 -4.58 36.73 8.47
C ASN A 65 -5.71 35.70 8.70
N ASP A 66 -5.45 34.44 8.35
CA ASP A 66 -6.37 33.32 8.36
C ASP A 66 -6.69 32.91 9.82
N PRO A 67 -7.97 32.74 10.21
CA PRO A 67 -8.35 32.63 11.61
C PRO A 67 -7.84 31.41 12.37
N ASN A 68 -7.55 30.29 11.71
CA ASN A 68 -7.04 29.11 12.38
C ASN A 68 -5.52 29.12 12.58
N TYR A 69 -4.79 29.99 11.86
CA TYR A 69 -3.33 29.96 11.83
C TYR A 69 -2.67 30.19 13.20
N ASP A 70 -3.03 31.26 13.94
CA ASP A 70 -2.36 31.66 15.18
C ASP A 70 -3.31 31.97 16.34
N ARG A 71 -4.51 31.38 16.36
CA ARG A 71 -5.59 31.80 17.28
C ARG A 71 -5.29 31.64 18.78
N SER A 72 -4.26 30.88 19.14
CA SER A 72 -3.81 30.69 20.52
C SER A 72 -2.64 31.61 20.88
N GLU A 73 -2.03 32.25 19.89
CA GLU A 73 -0.92 33.16 20.07
C GLU A 73 -1.38 34.55 20.59
N PRO A 74 -0.65 35.18 21.53
CA PRO A 74 -1.15 36.41 22.17
C PRO A 74 -1.22 37.64 21.26
N ASP A 75 -0.48 37.63 20.15
CA ASP A 75 -0.47 38.66 19.11
C ASP A 75 -1.54 38.44 18.03
N THR A 76 -2.33 37.37 18.13
CA THR A 76 -3.40 37.08 17.17
C THR A 76 -4.31 38.30 16.99
N LYS A 77 -4.58 38.63 15.72
CA LYS A 77 -5.46 39.74 15.34
C LYS A 77 -6.95 39.35 15.46
N GLN A 78 -7.23 38.10 15.82
CA GLN A 78 -8.59 37.59 15.96
C GLN A 78 -9.37 38.29 17.09
N PRO A 79 -10.69 38.47 16.93
CA PRO A 79 -11.56 38.95 18.00
C PRO A 79 -11.46 38.05 19.24
N PRO A 80 -11.60 38.58 20.48
CA PRO A 80 -11.49 37.78 21.70
C PRO A 80 -12.39 36.54 21.79
N ALA A 81 -13.49 36.49 21.02
CA ALA A 81 -14.40 35.34 20.99
C ALA A 81 -13.90 34.16 20.15
N ASN A 82 -12.90 34.38 19.28
CA ASN A 82 -12.31 33.38 18.40
C ASN A 82 -10.89 32.99 18.83
N ARG A 83 -10.43 33.52 19.98
CA ARG A 83 -9.14 33.16 20.56
C ARG A 83 -9.31 31.93 21.43
N THR A 84 -8.30 31.08 21.43
CA THR A 84 -8.23 29.93 22.33
C THR A 84 -6.96 30.00 23.17
N SER A 85 -6.89 29.16 24.21
CA SER A 85 -5.68 28.96 25.00
C SER A 85 -5.11 27.55 24.80
N ASN A 86 -5.76 26.75 23.95
CA ASN A 86 -5.32 25.41 23.62
C ASN A 86 -4.42 25.48 22.39
N PHE A 87 -3.13 25.19 22.57
CA PHE A 87 -2.14 25.19 21.50
C PHE A 87 -2.55 24.30 20.31
N TYR A 88 -3.14 23.14 20.57
CA TYR A 88 -3.60 22.18 19.53
C TYR A 88 -4.78 22.68 18.69
N GLU A 89 -5.33 23.84 19.02
CA GLU A 89 -6.37 24.44 18.21
C GLU A 89 -5.79 25.33 17.09
N GLU A 90 -4.50 25.66 17.03
CA GLU A 90 -3.96 26.49 15.92
C GLU A 90 -3.10 25.69 14.94
N ASP A 91 -2.79 26.26 13.77
CA ASP A 91 -1.95 25.62 12.75
C ASP A 91 -0.44 25.78 13.07
N PHE A 92 -0.06 25.39 14.28
CA PHE A 92 1.28 25.56 14.84
C PHE A 92 2.37 24.84 14.04
N ASP A 93 1.98 23.78 13.35
CA ASP A 93 2.81 22.93 12.51
C ASP A 93 3.47 23.71 11.37
N ARG A 94 2.92 24.87 11.00
CA ARG A 94 3.44 25.73 9.92
C ARG A 94 4.43 26.79 10.41
N PHE A 95 4.62 26.91 11.72
CA PHE A 95 5.36 28.02 12.31
C PHE A 95 6.86 27.96 11.99
N GLY A 96 7.43 29.15 11.83
CA GLY A 96 8.88 29.39 11.76
C GLY A 96 9.46 29.97 13.05
N PHE A 97 8.73 29.85 14.15
CA PHE A 97 9.01 30.50 15.43
C PHE A 97 8.50 29.65 16.61
N PRO A 98 9.01 29.87 17.83
CA PRO A 98 8.48 29.22 19.02
C PRO A 98 7.10 29.78 19.44
N SER A 99 6.20 28.89 19.87
CA SER A 99 4.91 29.30 20.45
C SER A 99 5.05 29.87 21.86
N GLU A 100 4.22 30.84 22.23
CA GLU A 100 4.21 31.39 23.60
C GLU A 100 3.63 30.41 24.63
N LEU A 101 2.82 29.44 24.17
CA LEU A 101 2.14 28.49 25.04
C LEU A 101 3.04 27.32 25.46
N THR A 102 4.12 27.07 24.72
CA THR A 102 5.00 25.90 24.87
C THR A 102 6.38 26.25 25.43
N HIS A 103 6.44 27.12 26.44
CA HIS A 103 7.70 27.57 27.09
C HIS A 103 8.61 26.46 27.65
N ASN A 104 8.10 25.23 27.79
CA ASN A 104 8.90 24.08 28.24
C ASN A 104 9.58 23.35 27.07
N ALA A 105 9.15 23.59 25.83
CA ALA A 105 9.80 23.09 24.64
C ALA A 105 11.09 23.87 24.39
N VAL A 106 12.21 23.31 24.84
CA VAL A 106 13.54 23.94 24.79
C VAL A 106 14.50 22.96 24.16
N TYR A 107 15.34 23.42 23.23
CA TYR A 107 16.43 22.59 22.71
C TYR A 107 17.39 22.27 23.86
N ALA A 108 17.52 20.99 24.21
CA ALA A 108 18.43 20.52 25.23
C ALA A 108 19.89 20.49 24.73
N VAL A 109 20.07 20.14 23.45
CA VAL A 109 21.37 19.96 22.79
C VAL A 109 21.40 20.58 21.39
N GLY A 110 22.57 20.55 20.74
CA GLY A 110 22.76 21.06 19.38
C GLY A 110 23.01 22.57 19.32
N PRO A 111 22.97 23.15 18.11
CA PRO A 111 23.31 24.56 17.88
C PRO A 111 22.37 25.56 18.57
N ASN A 112 21.14 25.12 18.88
CA ASN A 112 20.11 25.93 19.53
C ASN A 112 19.94 25.64 21.03
N ALA A 113 20.84 24.88 21.66
CA ALA A 113 20.73 24.51 23.07
C ALA A 113 20.42 25.70 24.00
N GLY A 114 19.40 25.53 24.85
CA GLY A 114 18.90 26.52 25.81
C GLY A 114 17.92 27.55 25.23
N LYS A 115 17.57 27.45 23.94
CA LYS A 115 16.56 28.30 23.29
C LYS A 115 15.22 27.56 23.17
N PRO A 116 14.08 28.28 23.12
CA PRO A 116 12.78 27.68 22.80
C PRO A 116 12.79 26.94 21.45
N GLN A 117 12.11 25.80 21.37
CA GLN A 117 11.95 25.04 20.12
C GLN A 117 10.98 25.73 19.16
N VAL A 118 11.29 25.68 17.87
CA VAL A 118 10.31 26.05 16.84
C VAL A 118 9.22 24.99 16.78
N ALA A 119 7.97 25.44 16.79
CA ALA A 119 6.82 24.54 16.81
C ALA A 119 6.73 23.71 15.54
N GLY A 120 6.82 24.33 14.35
CA GLY A 120 6.53 23.71 13.06
C GLY A 120 7.70 23.53 12.07
N PHE A 121 7.39 23.21 10.81
CA PHE A 121 8.32 22.97 9.69
C PHE A 121 8.67 24.22 8.85
N ASN A 122 8.46 25.42 9.40
CA ASN A 122 8.85 26.70 8.82
C ASN A 122 8.21 27.11 7.47
N ALA A 123 6.96 26.75 7.20
CA ALA A 123 6.23 27.31 6.05
C ALA A 123 6.14 28.85 6.14
N ALA A 124 5.93 29.38 7.36
CA ALA A 124 5.87 30.82 7.61
C ALA A 124 7.17 31.58 7.24
N GLY A 125 8.33 30.92 7.35
CA GLY A 125 9.60 31.48 6.89
C GLY A 125 9.66 31.58 5.37
N ALA A 126 9.16 30.57 4.66
CA ALA A 126 9.10 30.53 3.20
C ALA A 126 8.17 31.60 2.62
N TRP A 127 7.00 31.81 3.22
CA TRP A 127 5.97 32.76 2.76
C TRP A 127 6.39 34.23 2.69
N LYS A 128 7.54 34.57 3.27
CA LYS A 128 8.15 35.90 3.18
C LYS A 128 8.87 36.13 1.85
N ALA A 129 9.26 35.05 1.20
CA ALA A 129 9.93 35.04 -0.09
C ALA A 129 9.00 34.55 -1.20
N GLU A 130 8.28 33.45 -0.95
CA GLU A 130 7.49 32.71 -1.94
C GLU A 130 6.23 32.15 -1.27
N ARG A 131 5.07 32.34 -1.90
CA ARG A 131 3.77 31.79 -1.45
C ARG A 131 3.13 30.86 -2.48
N GLY A 132 3.87 30.52 -3.53
CA GLY A 132 3.42 29.68 -4.64
C GLY A 132 3.15 30.47 -5.91
N ARG A 133 3.03 29.72 -7.00
CA ARG A 133 2.62 30.20 -8.31
C ARG A 133 1.48 29.36 -8.86
N THR A 134 0.60 29.98 -9.61
CA THR A 134 -0.56 29.31 -10.22
C THR A 134 -0.19 28.36 -11.35
N ASP A 135 1.01 28.50 -11.93
CA ASP A 135 1.58 27.55 -12.90
C ASP A 135 2.42 26.44 -12.24
N THR A 136 2.51 26.43 -10.90
CA THR A 136 2.96 25.27 -10.12
C THR A 136 1.73 24.45 -9.74
N VAL A 137 1.43 23.44 -10.56
CA VAL A 137 0.30 22.53 -10.34
C VAL A 137 0.76 21.34 -9.50
N VAL A 138 0.03 21.05 -8.42
CA VAL A 138 0.18 19.85 -7.59
C VAL A 138 -0.98 18.92 -7.89
N ALA A 139 -0.69 17.69 -8.34
CA ALA A 139 -1.71 16.67 -8.53
C ALA A 139 -1.97 15.94 -7.21
N ILE A 140 -3.24 15.79 -6.86
CA ILE A 140 -3.71 15.09 -5.65
C ILE A 140 -4.36 13.80 -6.13
N LEU A 141 -3.65 12.68 -5.99
CA LEU A 141 -4.14 11.36 -6.39
C LEU A 141 -4.83 10.71 -5.19
N ASP A 142 -6.15 10.90 -5.07
CA ASP A 142 -6.88 10.45 -3.87
C ASP A 142 -8.37 10.14 -4.16
N THR A 143 -9.27 10.36 -3.20
CA THR A 143 -10.73 10.13 -3.31
C THR A 143 -11.46 11.18 -4.14
N GLY A 144 -10.79 12.27 -4.53
CA GLY A 144 -11.34 13.35 -5.36
C GLY A 144 -11.40 14.71 -4.65
N ILE A 145 -12.32 15.59 -5.09
CA ILE A 145 -12.54 16.92 -4.50
C ILE A 145 -14.01 17.17 -4.10
N VAL A 146 -14.24 17.73 -2.92
CA VAL A 146 -15.54 18.25 -2.50
C VAL A 146 -15.75 19.62 -3.13
N TRP A 147 -16.59 19.69 -4.16
CA TRP A 147 -16.88 20.95 -4.85
C TRP A 147 -17.50 22.04 -3.97
N ASN A 148 -18.05 21.69 -2.80
CA ASN A 148 -18.61 22.66 -1.86
C ASN A 148 -17.53 23.44 -1.08
N ASP A 149 -16.26 23.01 -1.14
CA ASP A 149 -15.17 23.68 -0.46
C ASP A 149 -14.88 25.04 -1.10
N THR A 150 -14.96 26.11 -0.31
CA THR A 150 -14.75 27.48 -0.79
C THR A 150 -13.28 27.88 -0.83
N GLU A 151 -12.44 27.29 0.02
CA GLU A 151 -11.02 27.66 0.15
C GLU A 151 -10.20 27.07 -1.02
N LEU A 152 -10.64 25.92 -1.53
CA LEU A 152 -10.02 25.26 -2.69
C LEU A 152 -10.61 25.69 -4.04
N ARG A 153 -11.78 26.35 -4.05
CA ARG A 153 -12.54 26.65 -5.27
C ARG A 153 -11.74 27.38 -6.35
N GLU A 154 -10.89 28.33 -5.95
CA GLU A 154 -10.08 29.15 -6.86
C GLU A 154 -8.73 28.49 -7.22
N GLN A 155 -8.37 27.44 -6.49
CA GLN A 155 -7.09 26.75 -6.62
C GLN A 155 -7.17 25.59 -7.62
N ILE A 156 -8.36 25.16 -8.03
CA ILE A 156 -8.50 24.07 -9.00
C ILE A 156 -7.89 24.47 -10.35
N HIS A 157 -6.92 23.66 -10.80
CA HIS A 157 -6.33 23.78 -12.12
C HIS A 157 -7.36 23.45 -13.19
N LEU A 158 -7.49 24.32 -14.18
CA LEU A 158 -8.40 24.13 -15.31
C LEU A 158 -7.63 23.74 -16.57
N ASN A 159 -7.97 22.59 -17.16
CA ASN A 159 -7.46 22.21 -18.47
C ASN A 159 -8.08 23.12 -19.55
N THR A 160 -7.32 24.16 -19.92
CA THR A 160 -7.76 25.11 -20.97
C THR A 160 -7.86 24.46 -22.35
N GLY A 161 -7.21 23.32 -22.59
CA GLY A 161 -7.33 22.53 -23.83
C GLY A 161 -8.74 22.00 -24.05
N GLU A 162 -9.46 21.75 -22.96
CA GLU A 162 -10.84 21.24 -22.97
C GLU A 162 -11.93 22.32 -22.86
N LEU A 163 -11.52 23.57 -22.64
CA LEU A 163 -12.44 24.68 -22.42
C LEU A 163 -12.50 25.65 -23.60
N PRO A 164 -13.70 26.16 -23.96
CA PRO A 164 -13.81 27.33 -24.82
C PRO A 164 -13.41 28.59 -24.06
N TYR A 165 -13.08 29.68 -24.75
CA TYR A 165 -12.90 30.97 -24.07
C TYR A 165 -14.16 31.37 -23.30
N PRO A 166 -14.03 31.94 -22.09
CA PRO A 166 -15.14 32.51 -21.35
C PRO A 166 -15.87 33.58 -22.16
N LYS A 167 -17.14 33.82 -21.81
CA LYS A 167 -17.98 34.88 -22.39
C LYS A 167 -18.40 35.89 -21.32
N HIS A 168 -18.45 37.16 -21.72
CA HIS A 168 -19.12 38.18 -20.94
C HIS A 168 -20.63 37.90 -20.84
N SER A 169 -21.30 38.52 -19.87
CA SER A 169 -22.76 38.41 -19.66
C SER A 169 -23.64 38.73 -20.89
N ASN A 170 -23.12 39.45 -21.88
CA ASN A 170 -23.80 39.76 -23.15
C ASN A 170 -23.58 38.68 -24.24
N GLY A 171 -22.83 37.62 -23.95
CA GLY A 171 -22.50 36.50 -24.84
C GLY A 171 -21.29 36.71 -25.77
N SER A 172 -20.56 37.82 -25.69
CA SER A 172 -19.32 38.00 -26.46
C SER A 172 -18.14 37.30 -25.77
N SER A 173 -17.27 36.67 -26.57
CA SER A 173 -16.03 36.02 -26.09
C SER A 173 -15.08 37.04 -25.44
N CYS A 174 -14.36 36.61 -24.40
CA CYS A 174 -13.30 37.41 -23.77
C CYS A 174 -11.99 37.39 -24.59
N GLU A 175 -11.85 36.48 -25.58
CA GLU A 175 -10.62 36.27 -26.39
C GLU A 175 -9.36 35.89 -25.58
N THR A 176 -9.53 35.52 -24.31
CA THR A 176 -8.52 35.03 -23.36
C THR A 176 -9.20 34.16 -22.32
N TYR A 177 -8.47 33.24 -21.68
CA TYR A 177 -8.99 32.42 -20.57
C TYR A 177 -9.05 33.20 -19.25
N ASP A 178 -8.09 34.08 -18.99
CA ASP A 178 -8.12 35.07 -17.89
C ASP A 178 -9.06 36.22 -18.30
N CYS A 179 -10.37 36.03 -18.14
CA CYS A 179 -11.39 36.99 -18.56
C CYS A 179 -11.55 38.13 -17.56
N ASN A 180 -11.28 37.88 -16.27
CA ASN A 180 -11.40 38.90 -15.23
C ASN A 180 -10.14 39.81 -15.14
N GLY A 181 -9.02 39.39 -15.73
CA GLY A 181 -7.77 40.14 -15.83
C GLY A 181 -6.93 40.13 -14.55
N ASP A 182 -7.11 39.15 -13.66
CA ASP A 182 -6.39 39.02 -12.40
C ASP A 182 -5.04 38.27 -12.51
N GLY A 183 -4.76 37.71 -13.69
CA GLY A 183 -3.53 36.98 -13.99
C GLY A 183 -3.56 35.50 -13.63
N VAL A 184 -4.70 34.98 -13.20
CA VAL A 184 -4.94 33.57 -12.87
C VAL A 184 -6.04 33.04 -13.79
N VAL A 185 -5.89 31.80 -14.25
CA VAL A 185 -6.99 31.10 -14.93
C VAL A 185 -7.66 30.19 -13.91
N ASN A 186 -8.89 30.52 -13.54
CA ASN A 186 -9.70 29.73 -12.62
C ASN A 186 -11.20 29.87 -12.93
N VAL A 187 -12.05 29.33 -12.07
CA VAL A 187 -13.51 29.28 -12.32
C VAL A 187 -14.19 30.66 -12.29
N ASP A 188 -13.57 31.69 -11.67
CA ASP A 188 -14.14 33.04 -11.66
C ASP A 188 -14.06 33.73 -13.03
N ASP A 189 -13.18 33.28 -13.92
CA ASP A 189 -13.14 33.74 -15.31
C ASP A 189 -14.44 33.46 -16.06
N TYR A 190 -15.18 32.44 -15.62
CA TYR A 190 -16.45 32.03 -16.18
C TYR A 190 -17.66 32.56 -15.38
N ALA A 191 -17.46 33.35 -14.33
CA ALA A 191 -18.52 33.85 -13.45
C ALA A 191 -19.66 34.59 -14.18
N GLU A 192 -19.32 35.29 -15.27
CA GLU A 192 -20.29 36.00 -16.11
C GLU A 192 -20.77 35.20 -17.33
N ASP A 193 -20.29 33.97 -17.53
CA ASP A 193 -20.55 33.20 -18.74
C ASP A 193 -22.00 32.67 -18.77
N PRO A 194 -22.84 33.12 -19.73
CA PRO A 194 -24.24 32.72 -19.78
C PRO A 194 -24.46 31.25 -20.12
N ARG A 195 -23.41 30.50 -20.49
CA ARG A 195 -23.47 29.06 -20.75
C ARG A 195 -23.38 28.22 -19.49
N VAL A 196 -22.83 28.76 -18.40
CA VAL A 196 -22.65 28.03 -17.14
C VAL A 196 -23.88 28.23 -16.27
N SER A 197 -24.57 27.13 -15.93
CA SER A 197 -25.79 27.14 -15.11
C SER A 197 -25.49 26.62 -13.72
N LEU A 198 -25.88 27.36 -12.69
CA LEU A 198 -25.84 26.89 -11.29
C LEU A 198 -27.08 26.10 -10.88
N SER A 199 -27.99 25.80 -11.83
CA SER A 199 -29.26 25.11 -11.56
C SER A 199 -29.39 23.86 -12.41
N TYR A 200 -28.86 22.76 -11.88
CA TYR A 200 -28.98 21.41 -12.43
C TYR A 200 -28.99 20.36 -11.31
N ALA A 201 -29.41 19.13 -11.63
CA ALA A 201 -29.46 18.04 -10.66
C ALA A 201 -28.06 17.49 -10.37
N GLY A 202 -27.74 17.22 -9.10
CA GLY A 202 -26.44 16.68 -8.69
C GLY A 202 -25.35 17.72 -8.41
N ARG A 203 -25.65 19.02 -8.59
CA ARG A 203 -24.72 20.10 -8.24
C ARG A 203 -24.43 20.11 -6.73
N SER A 204 -23.16 20.05 -6.34
CA SER A 204 -22.68 20.07 -4.95
C SER A 204 -21.92 21.35 -4.56
N GLY A 205 -21.60 22.24 -5.51
CA GLY A 205 -20.85 23.46 -5.22
C GLY A 205 -21.58 24.50 -4.34
N PRO A 206 -20.86 25.48 -3.77
CA PRO A 206 -21.44 26.49 -2.89
C PRO A 206 -22.46 27.38 -3.63
N GLY A 207 -23.38 27.96 -2.86
CA GLY A 207 -24.48 28.74 -3.41
C GLY A 207 -24.02 30.03 -4.09
N GLY A 208 -24.31 30.18 -5.38
CA GLY A 208 -24.08 31.41 -6.13
C GLY A 208 -22.65 31.62 -6.66
N LEU A 209 -21.76 30.66 -6.47
CA LEU A 209 -20.38 30.67 -6.97
C LEU A 209 -20.18 29.51 -7.95
N ILE A 210 -19.43 29.71 -9.03
CA ILE A 210 -19.09 28.65 -10.00
C ILE A 210 -17.97 27.77 -9.45
N THR A 211 -18.02 26.47 -9.71
CA THR A 211 -16.97 25.49 -9.41
C THR A 211 -16.48 24.77 -10.66
N GLY A 212 -15.44 23.93 -10.53
CA GLY A 212 -15.01 23.04 -11.61
C GLY A 212 -16.16 22.13 -12.08
N GLN A 213 -16.97 21.62 -11.15
CA GLN A 213 -18.18 20.85 -11.45
C GLN A 213 -19.14 21.58 -12.41
N ASP A 214 -19.33 22.89 -12.20
CA ASP A 214 -20.23 23.69 -13.04
C ASP A 214 -19.68 23.82 -14.48
N LEU A 215 -18.35 23.91 -14.62
CA LEU A 215 -17.68 23.91 -15.92
C LEU A 215 -17.73 22.54 -16.60
N ILE A 216 -17.53 21.46 -15.85
CA ILE A 216 -17.73 20.07 -16.33
C ILE A 216 -19.18 19.89 -16.79
N HIS A 217 -20.17 20.37 -16.03
CA HIS A 217 -21.57 20.29 -16.46
C HIS A 217 -21.84 21.07 -17.74
N ALA A 218 -21.28 22.27 -17.87
CA ALA A 218 -21.50 23.15 -19.01
C ALA A 218 -20.79 22.68 -20.29
N PHE A 219 -19.56 22.16 -20.16
CA PHE A 219 -18.65 21.91 -21.27
C PHE A 219 -18.15 20.47 -21.40
N GLY A 220 -18.38 19.61 -20.40
CA GLY A 220 -17.86 18.24 -20.33
C GLY A 220 -18.43 17.23 -21.33
N ASN A 221 -19.25 17.70 -22.28
CA ASN A 221 -19.75 16.92 -23.41
C ASN A 221 -19.61 17.69 -24.73
N CYS A 222 -18.73 18.70 -24.75
CA CYS A 222 -18.58 19.62 -25.86
C CYS A 222 -17.31 19.31 -26.67
N LYS A 223 -17.45 19.42 -27.97
CA LYS A 223 -16.33 19.59 -28.89
C LYS A 223 -15.94 21.06 -28.92
N VAL A 224 -14.67 21.34 -28.68
CA VAL A 224 -14.07 22.68 -28.70
C VAL A 224 -13.14 22.77 -29.92
N GLU A 225 -13.36 23.78 -30.76
CA GLU A 225 -12.49 24.08 -31.91
C GLU A 225 -12.15 25.57 -31.92
N SER A 226 -10.86 25.90 -32.02
CA SER A 226 -10.39 27.30 -32.02
C SER A 226 -10.96 28.13 -30.84
N HIS A 227 -10.96 27.53 -29.64
CA HIS A 227 -11.46 28.12 -28.39
C HIS A 227 -12.97 28.42 -28.36
N GLU A 228 -13.77 27.80 -29.22
CA GLU A 228 -15.24 27.88 -29.18
C GLU A 228 -15.86 26.49 -29.07
N ALA A 229 -16.92 26.38 -28.26
CA ALA A 229 -17.74 25.17 -28.19
C ALA A 229 -18.60 25.08 -29.46
N VAL A 230 -18.26 24.17 -30.36
CA VAL A 230 -18.90 24.04 -31.69
C VAL A 230 -20.08 23.07 -31.68
N GLU A 231 -20.05 22.07 -30.80
CA GLU A 231 -21.07 21.04 -30.66
C GLU A 231 -21.04 20.49 -29.23
N CYS A 232 -22.20 20.35 -28.58
CA CYS A 232 -22.32 19.72 -27.26
C CYS A 232 -23.42 18.68 -27.30
N VAL A 233 -23.06 17.41 -27.09
CA VAL A 233 -23.99 16.28 -27.25
C VAL A 233 -23.95 15.45 -25.98
N SER A 234 -25.07 15.42 -25.26
CA SER A 234 -25.20 14.67 -24.00
C SER A 234 -24.76 13.20 -24.16
N GLY A 235 -23.85 12.76 -23.30
CA GLY A 235 -23.27 11.40 -23.30
C GLY A 235 -22.23 11.18 -24.40
N GLN A 236 -21.71 12.24 -25.01
CA GLN A 236 -20.52 12.18 -25.86
C GLN A 236 -19.36 12.82 -25.12
N HIS A 237 -18.18 12.23 -25.28
CA HIS A 237 -16.94 12.72 -24.70
C HIS A 237 -15.97 13.02 -25.84
N PHE A 238 -15.40 14.22 -25.83
CA PHE A 238 -14.46 14.69 -26.84
C PHE A 238 -13.13 15.00 -26.17
N ASP A 239 -12.08 14.32 -26.60
CA ASP A 239 -10.69 14.68 -26.27
C ASP A 239 -10.26 15.80 -27.22
N ASN A 240 -10.39 17.04 -26.75
CA ASN A 240 -10.18 18.26 -27.52
C ASN A 240 -8.70 18.65 -27.61
N ASP A 241 -7.89 18.29 -26.62
CA ASP A 241 -6.45 18.58 -26.58
C ASP A 241 -5.57 17.40 -27.01
N SER A 242 -6.18 16.23 -27.25
CA SER A 242 -5.53 14.98 -27.66
C SER A 242 -4.59 14.41 -26.60
N ASN A 243 -4.89 14.60 -25.32
CA ASN A 243 -4.13 14.02 -24.21
C ASN A 243 -4.59 12.58 -23.84
N GLY A 244 -5.64 12.06 -24.48
CA GLY A 244 -6.20 10.74 -24.24
C GLY A 244 -7.35 10.70 -23.21
N PHE A 245 -7.71 11.83 -22.62
CA PHE A 245 -8.71 11.96 -21.56
C PHE A 245 -9.78 12.97 -21.98
N ALA A 246 -10.94 12.45 -22.36
CA ALA A 246 -11.95 13.28 -22.99
C ALA A 246 -12.61 14.25 -21.99
N ASN A 247 -12.52 15.56 -22.27
CA ASN A 247 -13.15 16.61 -21.47
C ASN A 247 -12.72 16.65 -19.99
N ASP A 248 -11.46 16.35 -19.68
CA ASP A 248 -10.82 16.41 -18.36
C ASP A 248 -10.58 17.85 -17.86
N ILE A 249 -11.67 18.62 -17.77
CA ILE A 249 -11.68 20.07 -17.54
C ILE A 249 -11.03 20.48 -16.20
N ALA A 250 -11.27 19.71 -15.13
CA ALA A 250 -10.87 20.08 -13.77
C ALA A 250 -10.34 18.88 -13.00
N GLY A 251 -9.57 18.03 -13.70
CA GLY A 251 -9.09 16.76 -13.20
C GLY A 251 -9.76 15.55 -13.86
N TRP A 252 -9.45 14.36 -13.35
CA TRP A 252 -9.93 13.09 -13.88
C TRP A 252 -10.34 12.11 -12.79
N ASN A 253 -11.34 11.27 -13.09
CA ASN A 253 -11.82 10.21 -12.22
C ASN A 253 -11.54 8.85 -12.87
N PHE A 254 -10.51 8.16 -12.40
CA PHE A 254 -10.17 6.81 -12.85
C PHE A 254 -11.07 5.73 -12.24
N PHE A 255 -11.65 5.97 -11.05
CA PHE A 255 -12.55 5.02 -10.40
C PHE A 255 -13.79 4.74 -11.28
N ASP A 256 -14.34 5.78 -11.90
CA ASP A 256 -15.49 5.68 -12.80
C ASP A 256 -15.16 5.85 -14.29
N ASN A 257 -13.88 6.08 -14.60
CA ASN A 257 -13.38 6.40 -15.93
C ASN A 257 -14.15 7.56 -16.61
N ASN A 258 -14.18 8.72 -15.95
CA ASN A 258 -14.84 9.92 -16.45
C ASN A 258 -14.18 11.23 -15.98
N ASN A 259 -14.74 12.38 -16.37
CA ASN A 259 -14.20 13.71 -16.08
C ASN A 259 -14.77 14.38 -14.81
N GLU A 260 -15.39 13.63 -13.90
CA GLU A 260 -16.00 14.14 -12.67
C GLU A 260 -15.25 13.59 -11.43
N PRO A 261 -14.18 14.26 -10.97
CA PRO A 261 -13.37 13.83 -9.83
C PRO A 261 -13.98 14.24 -8.47
N ALA A 262 -15.31 14.15 -8.32
CA ALA A 262 -15.96 14.49 -7.05
C ALA A 262 -15.55 13.52 -5.93
N ASP A 263 -15.21 14.07 -4.76
CA ASP A 263 -14.97 13.31 -3.54
C ASP A 263 -16.31 12.84 -2.96
N LEU A 264 -16.61 11.59 -3.27
CA LEU A 264 -17.79 10.89 -2.83
C LEU A 264 -17.32 9.54 -2.32
N SER A 265 -16.55 9.49 -1.23
CA SER A 265 -16.19 8.19 -0.63
C SER A 265 -17.40 7.56 0.08
N SER A 266 -17.62 6.26 -0.10
CA SER A 266 -18.63 5.52 0.68
C SER A 266 -18.14 5.09 2.08
N TYR A 267 -16.84 5.27 2.35
CA TYR A 267 -16.21 4.88 3.60
C TYR A 267 -16.11 6.04 4.57
N PHE A 268 -16.46 5.76 5.81
CA PHE A 268 -16.36 6.73 6.91
C PHE A 268 -14.94 7.33 7.02
N ALA A 269 -13.91 6.49 7.01
CA ALA A 269 -12.53 6.91 7.25
C ALA A 269 -11.89 7.66 6.07
N ALA A 270 -12.40 7.47 4.85
CA ALA A 270 -11.87 8.11 3.64
C ALA A 270 -12.76 9.25 3.11
N HIS A 271 -13.84 9.57 3.82
CA HIS A 271 -14.77 10.62 3.43
C HIS A 271 -14.12 12.00 3.49
N HIS A 272 -13.98 12.70 2.35
CA HIS A 272 -13.26 13.98 2.27
C HIS A 272 -11.73 13.87 2.37
N HIS A 273 -11.16 12.67 2.24
CA HIS A 273 -9.72 12.47 2.39
C HIS A 273 -8.94 13.30 1.36
N GLY A 274 -9.26 13.16 0.07
CA GLY A 274 -8.57 13.89 -1.01
C GLY A 274 -8.76 15.40 -0.93
N THR A 275 -9.92 15.85 -0.45
CA THR A 275 -10.16 17.28 -0.20
C THR A 275 -9.30 17.81 0.94
N GLY A 276 -9.16 17.05 2.03
CA GLY A 276 -8.26 17.40 3.13
C GLY A 276 -6.80 17.50 2.68
N ARG A 277 -6.32 16.53 1.88
CA ARG A 277 -4.97 16.56 1.29
C ARG A 277 -4.77 17.75 0.36
N ALA A 278 -5.76 18.10 -0.46
CA ALA A 278 -5.72 19.31 -1.28
C ALA A 278 -5.65 20.60 -0.41
N GLY A 279 -6.37 20.64 0.71
CA GLY A 279 -6.35 21.77 1.66
C GLY A 279 -5.00 21.96 2.33
N ASP A 280 -4.40 20.87 2.82
CA ASP A 280 -3.03 20.87 3.38
C ASP A 280 -2.03 21.50 2.37
N VAL A 281 -2.16 21.14 1.09
CA VAL A 281 -1.29 21.66 0.03
C VAL A 281 -1.57 23.12 -0.29
N ALA A 282 -2.82 23.51 -0.57
CA ALA A 282 -3.10 24.75 -1.30
C ALA A 282 -4.36 25.51 -0.85
N ASP A 283 -4.91 25.27 0.34
CA ASP A 283 -5.95 26.16 0.90
C ASP A 283 -5.56 27.63 0.66
N LYS A 284 -6.52 28.40 0.15
CA LYS A 284 -6.30 29.81 -0.12
C LYS A 284 -5.89 30.49 1.19
N GLY A 285 -4.82 31.28 1.10
CA GLY A 285 -4.28 31.98 2.25
C GLY A 285 -4.43 33.48 2.15
N ASN A 286 -4.39 34.14 3.31
CA ASN A 286 -4.47 35.58 3.49
C ASN A 286 -5.81 36.23 3.07
N ASP A 287 -6.90 35.49 3.12
CA ASP A 287 -8.24 36.02 2.81
C ASP A 287 -9.13 36.25 4.04
N GLY A 288 -8.65 35.83 5.22
CA GLY A 288 -9.30 36.01 6.51
C GLY A 288 -10.37 34.94 6.80
N VAL A 289 -10.31 33.81 6.11
CA VAL A 289 -11.16 32.63 6.29
C VAL A 289 -10.28 31.42 6.65
N GLY A 290 -10.90 30.40 7.28
CA GLY A 290 -10.32 29.08 7.42
C GLY A 290 -8.89 28.98 7.99
N SER A 291 -8.16 28.04 7.39
CA SER A 291 -6.72 27.81 7.53
C SER A 291 -6.01 28.42 6.31
N ILE A 292 -4.78 28.02 6.05
CA ILE A 292 -4.00 28.37 4.86
C ILE A 292 -3.46 27.05 4.28
N GLY A 293 -3.05 26.96 3.02
CA GLY A 293 -2.29 25.81 2.49
C GLY A 293 -0.79 26.00 2.66
N VAL A 294 0.04 24.96 2.52
CA VAL A 294 1.50 25.16 2.53
C VAL A 294 1.94 25.99 1.32
N CYS A 295 1.38 25.74 0.14
CA CYS A 295 1.55 26.53 -1.08
C CYS A 295 0.23 27.24 -1.49
N PRO A 296 -0.17 28.32 -0.80
CA PRO A 296 -1.51 28.93 -0.92
C PRO A 296 -1.81 29.64 -2.26
N ARG A 297 -0.86 29.64 -3.19
CA ARG A 297 -1.04 30.12 -4.59
C ARG A 297 -0.76 29.03 -5.64
N CYS A 298 -0.39 27.82 -5.22
CA CYS A 298 -0.30 26.68 -6.12
C CYS A 298 -1.71 26.28 -6.58
N GLN A 299 -1.83 25.77 -7.80
CA GLN A 299 -3.08 25.15 -8.23
C GLN A 299 -3.08 23.64 -7.96
N ILE A 300 -4.26 23.09 -7.75
CA ILE A 300 -4.50 21.67 -7.49
C ILE A 300 -5.13 21.00 -8.71
N MET A 301 -4.61 19.84 -9.09
CA MET A 301 -5.23 18.94 -10.07
C MET A 301 -5.83 17.74 -9.33
N PRO A 302 -7.16 17.70 -9.10
CA PRO A 302 -7.80 16.55 -8.47
C PRO A 302 -7.76 15.32 -9.40
N VAL A 303 -7.26 14.21 -8.89
CA VAL A 303 -7.27 12.93 -9.60
C VAL A 303 -7.92 11.90 -8.68
N ARG A 304 -9.17 11.54 -8.97
CA ARG A 304 -9.87 10.49 -8.21
C ARG A 304 -9.38 9.13 -8.68
N ILE A 305 -8.54 8.48 -7.89
CA ILE A 305 -7.96 7.17 -8.22
C ILE A 305 -8.81 6.01 -7.69
N TRP A 306 -9.55 6.21 -6.59
CA TRP A 306 -10.35 5.14 -5.98
C TRP A 306 -11.44 5.71 -5.06
N ASP A 307 -12.20 4.84 -4.40
CA ASP A 307 -13.21 5.21 -3.40
C ASP A 307 -12.64 5.36 -1.97
N THR A 308 -11.39 4.94 -1.75
CA THR A 308 -10.68 5.01 -0.46
C THR A 308 -9.18 5.18 -0.69
N PHE A 309 -8.43 5.50 0.37
CA PHE A 309 -6.97 5.63 0.35
C PHE A 309 -6.21 4.29 0.27
N VAL A 310 -6.91 3.14 0.23
CA VAL A 310 -6.33 1.85 -0.18
C VAL A 310 -6.78 1.55 -1.62
N SER A 311 -5.87 1.74 -2.57
CA SER A 311 -6.16 1.84 -3.99
C SER A 311 -5.69 0.64 -4.82
N ASP A 312 -6.22 0.55 -6.04
CA ASP A 312 -5.69 -0.31 -7.09
C ASP A 312 -4.36 0.24 -7.64
N GLY A 313 -3.32 -0.59 -7.69
CA GLY A 313 -1.95 -0.15 -8.03
C GLY A 313 -1.78 0.36 -9.46
N ASN A 314 -2.50 -0.22 -10.43
CA ASN A 314 -2.49 0.26 -11.82
C ASN A 314 -3.27 1.56 -11.97
N THR A 315 -4.36 1.72 -11.23
CA THR A 315 -5.17 2.95 -11.23
C THR A 315 -4.39 4.13 -10.64
N PHE A 316 -3.67 3.92 -9.54
CA PHE A 316 -2.73 4.91 -9.00
C PHE A 316 -1.68 5.31 -10.04
N ALA A 317 -1.09 4.33 -10.74
CA ALA A 317 -0.09 4.56 -11.79
C ALA A 317 -0.63 5.32 -13.02
N LEU A 318 -1.88 5.04 -13.43
CA LEU A 318 -2.57 5.84 -14.44
C LEU A 318 -2.73 7.29 -13.99
N GLY A 319 -3.01 7.51 -12.70
CA GLY A 319 -3.01 8.82 -12.06
C GLY A 319 -1.67 9.55 -12.15
N ILE A 320 -0.56 8.88 -11.83
CA ILE A 320 0.80 9.44 -11.92
C ILE A 320 1.08 9.90 -13.36
N MET A 321 0.76 9.03 -14.32
CA MET A 321 0.98 9.30 -15.74
C MET A 321 0.11 10.48 -16.22
N TYR A 322 -1.19 10.49 -15.89
CA TYR A 322 -2.10 11.58 -16.23
C TYR A 322 -1.62 12.92 -15.66
N ALA A 323 -1.23 12.95 -14.39
CA ALA A 323 -0.71 14.15 -13.74
C ALA A 323 0.55 14.67 -14.45
N THR A 324 1.46 13.76 -14.81
CA THR A 324 2.69 14.09 -15.53
C THR A 324 2.41 14.69 -16.91
N ASP A 325 1.56 14.02 -17.71
CA ASP A 325 1.22 14.45 -19.06
C ASP A 325 0.44 15.78 -19.08
N ASN A 326 -0.35 16.05 -18.03
CA ASN A 326 -1.07 17.31 -17.82
C ASN A 326 -0.25 18.37 -17.05
N GLY A 327 1.05 18.17 -16.92
CA GLY A 327 1.99 19.22 -16.54
C GLY A 327 2.13 19.48 -15.04
N ALA A 328 1.65 18.58 -14.17
CA ALA A 328 1.91 18.63 -12.74
C ALA A 328 3.42 18.72 -12.46
N LYS A 329 3.77 19.51 -11.44
CA LYS A 329 5.17 19.68 -10.98
C LYS A 329 5.46 18.83 -9.75
N VAL A 330 4.43 18.56 -8.97
CA VAL A 330 4.47 17.70 -7.79
C VAL A 330 3.27 16.76 -7.89
N ILE A 331 3.50 15.49 -7.57
CA ILE A 331 2.49 14.45 -7.47
C ILE A 331 2.45 14.03 -6.01
N GLU A 332 1.29 14.22 -5.41
CA GLU A 332 0.96 13.85 -4.04
C GLU A 332 0.15 12.56 -4.07
N GLY A 333 0.48 11.61 -3.19
CA GLY A 333 -0.21 10.33 -3.05
C GLY A 333 -0.13 9.81 -1.63
N ALA A 334 -1.07 10.27 -0.79
CA ALA A 334 -1.31 9.83 0.58
C ALA A 334 -2.14 8.53 0.65
N ASN A 335 -1.68 7.46 -0.01
CA ASN A 335 -2.46 6.25 -0.22
C ASN A 335 -1.58 5.00 -0.05
N GLY A 336 -2.21 3.86 0.25
CA GLY A 336 -1.62 2.54 0.05
C GLY A 336 -2.14 1.91 -1.25
N SER A 337 -1.34 1.03 -1.86
CA SER A 337 -1.78 0.20 -2.99
C SER A 337 -1.98 -1.26 -2.55
N THR A 338 -2.96 -1.94 -3.11
CA THR A 338 -3.20 -3.38 -2.85
C THR A 338 -2.16 -4.30 -3.50
N TYR A 339 -1.43 -3.80 -4.50
CA TYR A 339 -0.35 -4.54 -5.16
C TYR A 339 0.66 -3.59 -5.84
N HIS A 340 1.78 -4.15 -6.31
CA HIS A 340 2.80 -3.48 -7.12
C HIS A 340 2.93 -4.14 -8.51
N SER A 341 2.88 -3.37 -9.60
CA SER A 341 3.06 -3.88 -10.97
C SER A 341 4.28 -3.26 -11.68
N THR A 342 4.77 -3.93 -12.75
CA THR A 342 5.80 -3.36 -13.63
C THR A 342 5.36 -2.03 -14.27
N PHE A 343 4.05 -1.87 -14.55
CA PHE A 343 3.48 -0.63 -15.06
C PHE A 343 3.58 0.49 -14.03
N SER A 344 3.30 0.21 -12.75
CA SER A 344 3.35 1.21 -11.70
C SER A 344 4.77 1.70 -11.41
N GLU A 345 5.77 0.81 -11.40
CA GLU A 345 7.19 1.22 -11.33
C GLU A 345 7.56 2.13 -12.51
N ALA A 346 7.15 1.75 -13.72
CA ALA A 346 7.47 2.48 -14.93
C ALA A 346 6.77 3.86 -15.00
N ALA A 347 5.54 3.98 -14.46
CA ALA A 347 4.83 5.25 -14.36
C ALA A 347 5.53 6.21 -13.37
N SER A 348 5.98 5.71 -12.22
CA SER A 348 6.78 6.51 -11.27
C SER A 348 8.11 6.96 -11.89
N GLN A 349 8.80 6.07 -12.60
CA GLN A 349 10.01 6.41 -13.34
C GLN A 349 9.75 7.45 -14.44
N TYR A 350 8.64 7.32 -15.17
CA TYR A 350 8.23 8.28 -16.20
C TYR A 350 8.01 9.67 -15.60
N ALA A 351 7.32 9.79 -14.46
CA ALA A 351 7.13 11.06 -13.76
C ALA A 351 8.47 11.71 -13.35
N TYR A 352 9.38 10.92 -12.78
CA TYR A 352 10.74 11.38 -12.43
C TYR A 352 11.49 11.91 -13.67
N GLU A 353 11.48 11.18 -14.78
CA GLU A 353 12.17 11.57 -16.02
C GLU A 353 11.57 12.84 -16.67
N HIS A 354 10.28 13.11 -16.43
CA HIS A 354 9.57 14.31 -16.88
C HIS A 354 9.63 15.47 -15.89
N GLY A 355 10.33 15.29 -14.76
CA GLY A 355 10.64 16.35 -13.82
C GLY A 355 9.58 16.59 -12.74
N ALA A 356 8.67 15.64 -12.51
CA ALA A 356 7.71 15.70 -11.42
C ALA A 356 8.31 15.18 -10.11
N VAL A 357 8.16 15.96 -9.04
CA VAL A 357 8.52 15.54 -7.67
C VAL A 357 7.42 14.62 -7.14
N GLN A 358 7.78 13.53 -6.49
CA GLN A 358 6.84 12.54 -5.97
C GLN A 358 6.96 12.47 -4.46
N THR A 359 5.88 12.82 -3.75
CA THR A 359 5.76 12.71 -2.30
C THR A 359 4.67 11.70 -2.00
N PHE A 360 5.04 10.55 -1.43
CA PHE A 360 4.12 9.44 -1.19
C PHE A 360 4.18 8.98 0.27
N SER A 361 3.04 8.51 0.79
CA SER A 361 2.96 7.93 2.13
C SER A 361 3.25 6.43 2.11
N GLY A 362 3.77 5.94 3.24
CA GLY A 362 3.73 4.52 3.60
C GLY A 362 2.37 4.11 4.15
N ASP A 363 2.34 3.09 5.03
CA ASP A 363 1.18 2.86 5.92
C ASP A 363 1.21 3.71 7.20
N ASP A 364 0.08 3.70 7.91
CA ASP A 364 -0.14 4.39 9.19
C ASP A 364 -0.21 3.41 10.38
N LEU A 365 0.68 2.41 10.42
CA LEU A 365 0.66 1.32 11.41
C LEU A 365 1.96 1.09 12.19
N ASN A 366 2.85 2.07 12.27
CA ASN A 366 4.07 2.01 13.09
C ASN A 366 5.00 0.83 12.77
N THR A 367 5.16 0.49 11.49
CA THR A 367 5.99 -0.64 11.04
C THR A 367 7.13 -0.19 10.12
N GLY A 368 8.17 -1.02 10.04
CA GLY A 368 9.30 -0.85 9.13
C GLY A 368 9.12 -1.52 7.77
N ASN A 369 7.93 -2.06 7.47
CA ASN A 369 7.65 -2.78 6.23
C ASN A 369 7.84 -1.90 4.98
N HIS A 370 7.79 -2.50 3.78
CA HIS A 370 7.97 -1.76 2.52
C HIS A 370 6.64 -1.58 1.77
N ASN A 371 5.89 -0.53 2.10
CA ASN A 371 4.61 -0.26 1.43
C ASN A 371 4.74 0.52 0.11
N TYR A 372 3.87 0.21 -0.86
CA TYR A 372 3.71 0.96 -2.10
C TYR A 372 2.50 1.91 -2.00
N PRO A 373 2.61 3.15 -2.52
CA PRO A 373 3.54 3.63 -3.54
C PRO A 373 4.84 4.25 -3.03
N ALA A 374 5.01 4.47 -1.72
CA ALA A 374 6.23 5.09 -1.20
C ALA A 374 7.51 4.32 -1.52
N ASN A 375 7.45 3.01 -1.78
CA ASN A 375 8.62 2.22 -2.13
C ASN A 375 9.13 2.38 -3.59
N TYR A 376 8.46 3.13 -4.48
CA TYR A 376 8.99 3.41 -5.83
C TYR A 376 10.32 4.15 -5.85
N SER A 377 11.24 3.79 -6.75
CA SER A 377 12.66 4.20 -6.78
C SER A 377 12.96 5.65 -6.34
N HIS A 378 12.26 6.64 -6.92
CA HIS A 378 12.51 8.08 -6.71
C HIS A 378 11.45 8.80 -5.87
N ALA A 379 10.48 8.08 -5.30
CA ALA A 379 9.50 8.67 -4.42
C ALA A 379 10.10 9.00 -3.05
N MET A 380 9.74 10.16 -2.51
CA MET A 380 10.07 10.53 -1.14
C MET A 380 9.06 9.87 -0.20
N LEU A 381 9.52 8.95 0.67
CA LEU A 381 8.74 8.45 1.81
C LEU A 381 8.73 9.53 2.91
N ILE A 382 7.54 10.03 3.23
CA ILE A 382 7.37 11.16 4.15
C ILE A 382 6.97 10.69 5.55
N GLN A 383 7.77 11.07 6.54
CA GLN A 383 7.61 10.72 7.95
C GLN A 383 6.84 11.79 8.73
N GLY A 384 6.42 11.44 9.94
CA GLY A 384 5.80 12.38 10.87
C GLY A 384 6.66 12.73 12.07
N THR A 385 6.67 14.01 12.44
CA THR A 385 6.97 14.46 13.80
C THR A 385 5.72 15.01 14.48
N VAL A 386 5.62 14.84 15.79
CA VAL A 386 4.54 15.39 16.61
C VAL A 386 5.07 15.96 17.94
N PRO A 387 4.29 16.84 18.60
CA PRO A 387 4.55 17.20 20.00
C PRO A 387 4.62 15.96 20.91
N ASP A 388 5.45 15.99 21.96
CA ASP A 388 5.53 14.92 22.96
C ASP A 388 4.28 14.72 23.80
N THR A 389 3.30 15.60 23.64
CA THR A 389 2.00 15.49 24.27
C THR A 389 0.87 15.39 23.25
N ASP A 390 1.16 15.03 22.00
CA ASP A 390 0.12 14.75 20.98
C ASP A 390 -0.83 13.64 21.48
N GLY A 391 -2.15 13.87 21.41
CA GLY A 391 -3.18 13.02 22.03
C GLY A 391 -3.31 13.13 23.56
N LEU A 392 -2.32 13.70 24.26
CA LEU A 392 -2.38 14.02 25.68
C LEU A 392 -2.86 15.45 25.92
N GLY A 393 -2.35 16.46 25.22
CA GLY A 393 -2.54 17.87 25.56
C GLY A 393 -3.84 18.53 25.09
N GLU A 394 -4.73 17.80 24.40
CA GLU A 394 -5.97 18.34 23.83
C GLU A 394 -7.14 18.37 24.82
N GLU A 395 -7.86 19.49 24.91
CA GLU A 395 -9.11 19.54 25.69
C GLU A 395 -10.23 18.77 24.97
N SER A 396 -10.48 17.51 25.33
CA SER A 396 -11.59 16.72 24.75
C SER A 396 -12.67 16.34 25.77
N LYS A 397 -13.94 16.38 25.32
CA LYS A 397 -15.09 15.85 26.10
C LYS A 397 -15.05 14.32 26.24
N GLN A 398 -14.21 13.63 25.46
CA GLN A 398 -14.00 12.17 25.49
C GLN A 398 -13.03 11.69 26.58
N PHE A 399 -12.39 12.61 27.32
CA PHE A 399 -11.52 12.29 28.47
C PHE A 399 -12.10 11.21 29.41
N LEU A 400 -13.42 11.26 29.68
CA LEU A 400 -14.11 10.31 30.57
C LEU A 400 -14.32 8.90 29.97
N GLU A 401 -14.26 8.75 28.65
CA GLU A 401 -14.37 7.46 27.95
C GLU A 401 -12.99 6.81 27.80
N GLY A 402 -11.95 7.60 27.52
CA GLY A 402 -10.55 7.17 27.44
C GLY A 402 -9.96 6.67 28.77
N GLU A 403 -10.37 7.24 29.93
CA GLU A 403 -9.93 6.78 31.26
C GLU A 403 -10.20 5.28 31.50
N LYS A 404 -11.27 4.70 30.92
CA LYS A 404 -11.57 3.27 31.07
C LYS A 404 -10.59 2.38 30.31
N PHE A 405 -10.14 2.81 29.13
CA PHE A 405 -9.17 2.09 28.32
C PHE A 405 -7.79 2.17 28.97
N CYS A 406 -7.31 3.37 29.33
CA CYS A 406 -6.04 3.54 30.05
C CYS A 406 -6.00 2.79 31.38
N GLY A 407 -7.12 2.75 32.10
CA GLY A 407 -7.25 1.96 33.33
C GLY A 407 -7.15 0.44 33.11
N ALA A 408 -7.49 -0.05 31.91
CA ALA A 408 -7.37 -1.47 31.55
C ALA A 408 -5.92 -1.86 31.20
N ILE A 409 -5.16 -0.95 30.59
CA ILE A 409 -3.73 -1.15 30.25
C ILE A 409 -2.76 -0.67 31.35
N GLY A 410 -3.25 -0.01 32.40
CA GLY A 410 -2.45 0.35 33.59
C GLY A 410 -1.57 1.60 33.43
N GLN A 411 -1.89 2.46 32.46
CA GLN A 411 -1.10 3.65 32.13
C GLN A 411 -1.29 4.80 33.15
N PRO A 412 -0.23 5.54 33.53
CA PRO A 412 -0.25 6.52 34.62
C PRO A 412 -0.81 7.90 34.22
N VAL A 413 -0.91 8.20 32.92
CA VAL A 413 -1.46 9.43 32.33
C VAL A 413 -2.45 9.03 31.24
N CYS A 414 -3.58 9.72 31.14
CA CYS A 414 -4.68 9.37 30.22
C CYS A 414 -4.89 10.47 29.17
N PHE A 415 -5.46 10.09 28.02
CA PHE A 415 -5.81 10.96 26.89
C PHE A 415 -6.45 12.29 27.32
N GLY A 416 -6.07 13.39 26.67
CA GLY A 416 -6.60 14.73 26.97
C GLY A 416 -6.19 15.32 28.33
N SER A 417 -5.18 14.75 29.00
CA SER A 417 -4.51 15.41 30.11
C SER A 417 -3.71 16.62 29.60
N ASN A 418 -4.12 17.87 29.90
CA ASN A 418 -3.43 19.13 29.54
C ASN A 418 -1.92 19.19 29.91
N ALA A 419 -1.12 18.34 29.29
CA ALA A 419 0.26 18.05 29.57
C ALA A 419 1.06 19.06 28.74
N PRO A 420 1.95 19.83 29.39
CA PRO A 420 2.70 20.84 28.68
C PRO A 420 3.66 20.18 27.68
N VAL A 421 3.67 20.68 26.44
CA VAL A 421 4.64 20.29 25.41
C VAL A 421 6.05 20.60 25.89
N GLN A 422 6.94 19.62 25.81
CA GLN A 422 8.38 19.69 26.12
C GLN A 422 9.26 19.47 24.89
N SER A 423 8.72 18.89 23.82
CA SER A 423 9.42 18.69 22.55
C SER A 423 8.45 18.61 21.38
N PHE A 424 8.89 19.05 20.20
CA PHE A 424 8.21 18.85 18.91
C PHE A 424 8.86 17.74 18.06
N PHE A 425 9.85 17.04 18.62
CA PHE A 425 10.64 16.04 17.92
C PHE A 425 10.35 14.62 18.40
N ARG A 426 9.08 14.25 18.55
CA ARG A 426 8.71 12.83 18.64
C ARG A 426 8.37 12.30 17.28
N GLY A 427 8.72 11.04 17.00
CA GLY A 427 8.18 10.34 15.85
C GLY A 427 6.67 10.27 15.97
N ALA A 428 5.98 10.33 14.83
CA ALA A 428 4.59 9.95 14.78
C ALA A 428 4.54 8.42 14.69
N ASN A 429 4.24 7.73 15.79
CA ASN A 429 4.13 6.27 15.88
C ASN A 429 2.89 5.70 15.17
N THR A 430 2.48 6.35 14.10
CA THR A 430 1.53 5.88 13.10
C THR A 430 2.27 5.75 11.78
N THR A 431 3.15 6.69 11.40
CA THR A 431 3.85 6.63 10.12
C THR A 431 4.79 5.43 10.03
N GLN A 432 4.71 4.69 8.92
CA GLN A 432 5.72 3.69 8.55
C GLN A 432 7.11 4.32 8.56
N TYR A 433 8.13 3.62 9.08
CA TYR A 433 9.52 4.10 9.17
C TYR A 433 10.51 3.15 8.46
N GLY A 434 11.79 3.47 8.45
CA GLY A 434 12.84 2.55 8.00
C GLY A 434 13.85 3.15 7.01
N GLY A 435 14.56 2.26 6.33
CA GLY A 435 15.67 2.55 5.43
C GLY A 435 15.44 3.62 4.36
N LYS A 436 14.19 3.89 3.98
CA LYS A 436 13.83 4.81 2.88
C LYS A 436 13.31 6.18 3.32
N SER A 437 13.15 6.43 4.61
CA SER A 437 12.67 7.71 5.13
C SER A 437 13.42 8.91 4.54
N SER A 438 12.70 9.87 3.94
CA SER A 438 13.31 11.05 3.31
C SER A 438 13.38 12.23 4.28
N ILE A 439 12.23 12.81 4.63
CA ILE A 439 12.08 13.93 5.56
C ILE A 439 10.88 13.68 6.47
N SER A 440 10.83 14.39 7.60
CA SER A 440 9.63 14.46 8.43
C SER A 440 8.87 15.76 8.23
N MET A 441 7.55 15.66 8.18
CA MET A 441 6.63 16.80 8.32
C MET A 441 5.92 16.70 9.65
N GLU A 442 5.28 17.78 10.08
CA GLU A 442 4.60 17.78 11.37
C GLU A 442 3.12 17.40 11.24
N GLY A 443 2.75 16.30 11.89
CA GLY A 443 1.43 15.69 11.77
C GLY A 443 1.40 14.24 12.23
N ALA A 444 0.23 13.80 12.70
CA ALA A 444 0.02 12.51 13.32
C ALA A 444 -0.28 11.36 12.33
N THR A 445 -0.32 11.58 11.02
CA THR A 445 -0.52 10.53 10.00
C THR A 445 0.34 10.79 8.77
N GLY A 446 0.77 9.74 8.09
CA GLY A 446 1.56 9.79 6.86
C GLY A 446 0.83 10.54 5.76
N SER A 447 -0.51 10.46 5.76
CA SER A 447 -1.36 11.16 4.80
C SER A 447 -1.25 12.69 4.92
N VAL A 448 -1.41 13.25 6.12
CA VAL A 448 -1.26 14.70 6.39
C VAL A 448 0.18 15.16 6.13
N ASN A 449 1.15 14.33 6.50
CA ASN A 449 2.56 14.66 6.33
C ASN A 449 2.94 14.72 4.84
N THR A 450 2.43 13.78 4.04
CA THR A 450 2.69 13.69 2.60
C THR A 450 2.14 14.90 1.84
N SER A 451 0.90 15.33 2.13
CA SER A 451 0.31 16.53 1.52
C SER A 451 1.08 17.80 1.88
N LYS A 452 1.49 17.97 3.14
CA LYS A 452 2.33 19.10 3.55
C LYS A 452 3.69 19.09 2.84
N ALA A 453 4.31 17.93 2.66
CA ALA A 453 5.55 17.79 1.89
C ALA A 453 5.34 18.15 0.41
N ALA A 454 4.21 17.76 -0.19
CA ALA A 454 3.86 18.15 -1.55
C ALA A 454 3.73 19.67 -1.71
N GLY A 455 3.07 20.33 -0.75
CA GLY A 455 2.99 21.79 -0.71
C GLY A 455 4.37 22.45 -0.50
N ALA A 456 5.24 21.87 0.32
CA ALA A 456 6.62 22.34 0.49
C ALA A 456 7.42 22.22 -0.82
N ALA A 457 7.31 21.09 -1.51
CA ALA A 457 7.90 20.91 -2.84
C ALA A 457 7.34 21.91 -3.85
N GLY A 458 6.04 22.21 -3.80
CA GLY A 458 5.40 23.24 -4.62
C GLY A 458 5.98 24.65 -4.38
N LEU A 459 6.26 25.03 -3.13
CA LEU A 459 6.94 26.29 -2.82
C LEU A 459 8.37 26.32 -3.35
N VAL A 460 9.14 25.24 -3.18
CA VAL A 460 10.52 25.13 -3.66
C VAL A 460 10.57 25.23 -5.19
N VAL A 461 9.67 24.52 -5.89
CA VAL A 461 9.54 24.63 -7.36
C VAL A 461 9.15 26.05 -7.78
N SER A 462 8.20 26.67 -7.09
CA SER A 462 7.74 28.03 -7.39
C SER A 462 8.87 29.05 -7.27
N ALA A 463 9.67 28.97 -6.19
CA ALA A 463 10.84 29.82 -5.99
C ALA A 463 11.89 29.62 -7.10
N GLY A 464 12.08 28.39 -7.58
CA GLY A 464 12.91 28.11 -8.75
C GLY A 464 12.43 28.86 -9.98
N LEU A 465 11.13 28.76 -10.30
CA LEU A 465 10.51 29.40 -11.46
C LEU A 465 10.59 30.94 -11.41
N ASP A 466 10.40 31.53 -10.23
CA ASP A 466 10.57 32.98 -10.00
C ASP A 466 12.00 33.46 -10.31
N HIS A 467 12.97 32.58 -10.15
CA HIS A 467 14.37 32.82 -10.49
C HIS A 467 14.77 32.32 -11.89
N GLY A 468 13.80 31.89 -12.71
CA GLY A 468 14.03 31.40 -14.07
C GLY A 468 14.72 30.04 -14.14
N ILE A 469 14.57 29.24 -13.07
CA ILE A 469 15.16 27.91 -12.93
C ILE A 469 14.05 26.87 -12.89
N THR A 470 14.04 25.96 -13.86
CA THR A 470 13.25 24.72 -13.75
C THR A 470 14.08 23.72 -12.96
N LEU A 471 13.70 23.50 -11.70
CA LEU A 471 14.30 22.48 -10.85
C LEU A 471 13.97 21.08 -11.38
N ARG A 472 14.85 20.13 -11.05
CA ARG A 472 14.64 18.70 -11.26
C ARG A 472 14.21 18.02 -9.97
N PRO A 473 13.63 16.81 -10.02
CA PRO A 473 13.13 16.13 -8.84
C PRO A 473 14.20 15.98 -7.75
N ASP A 474 15.40 15.53 -8.11
CA ASP A 474 16.51 15.39 -7.15
C ASP A 474 16.93 16.72 -6.53
N GLU A 475 16.96 17.81 -7.31
CA GLU A 475 17.33 19.13 -6.78
C GLU A 475 16.28 19.63 -5.78
N THR A 476 14.98 19.38 -6.03
CA THR A 476 13.91 19.71 -5.08
C THR A 476 13.95 18.83 -3.83
N ARG A 477 14.11 17.51 -3.99
CA ARG A 477 14.28 16.56 -2.88
C ARG A 477 15.46 16.96 -1.99
N GLU A 478 16.63 17.14 -2.59
CA GLU A 478 17.86 17.48 -1.87
C GLU A 478 17.77 18.86 -1.20
N LEU A 479 17.08 19.84 -1.80
CA LEU A 479 16.83 21.12 -1.13
C LEU A 479 16.02 20.92 0.16
N LEU A 480 15.00 20.05 0.14
CA LEU A 480 14.21 19.76 1.34
C LEU A 480 15.00 18.93 2.36
N GLU A 481 15.74 17.91 1.92
CA GLU A 481 16.51 17.00 2.77
C GLU A 481 17.75 17.65 3.40
N GLN A 482 18.52 18.42 2.61
CA GLN A 482 19.78 19.01 3.07
C GLN A 482 19.57 20.27 3.90
N THR A 483 18.41 20.92 3.81
CA THR A 483 18.05 22.03 4.71
C THR A 483 17.19 21.61 5.89
N ALA A 484 16.78 20.34 5.99
CA ALA A 484 15.96 19.85 7.10
C ALA A 484 16.62 20.11 8.46
N GLU A 485 15.79 20.46 9.45
CA GLU A 485 16.18 20.54 10.84
C GLU A 485 16.48 19.14 11.37
N ARG A 486 17.76 18.89 11.64
CA ARG A 486 18.22 17.60 12.17
C ARG A 486 17.58 17.31 13.51
N VAL A 487 16.84 16.19 13.59
CA VAL A 487 16.30 15.66 14.83
C VAL A 487 17.42 14.92 15.57
N ILE A 488 17.87 15.48 16.69
CA ILE A 488 19.05 14.99 17.43
C ILE A 488 18.73 14.42 18.81
N ASN A 489 19.53 13.45 19.23
CA ASN A 489 19.40 12.76 20.52
C ASN A 489 19.39 13.75 21.70
N GLY A 490 18.34 13.67 22.53
CA GLY A 490 18.13 14.53 23.70
C GLY A 490 17.17 15.70 23.46
N ASN A 491 16.95 16.12 22.21
CA ASN A 491 15.87 17.05 21.87
C ASN A 491 14.53 16.33 21.69
N THR A 492 14.53 15.01 21.53
CA THR A 492 13.33 14.16 21.51
C THR A 492 12.77 13.88 22.90
N ALA A 493 13.43 14.30 23.99
CA ALA A 493 13.01 14.00 25.35
C ALA A 493 11.72 14.76 25.76
N GLY A 494 10.81 14.08 26.47
CA GLY A 494 9.52 14.62 26.89
C GLY A 494 8.68 13.58 27.64
N SER A 495 7.36 13.62 27.48
CA SER A 495 6.44 12.56 27.92
C SER A 495 6.56 11.32 27.02
N GLY A 496 6.60 10.11 27.59
CA GLY A 496 6.74 8.83 26.86
C GLY A 496 8.20 8.42 26.58
N THR A 497 8.43 7.37 25.78
CA THR A 497 9.77 6.92 25.36
C THR A 497 10.24 7.66 24.09
N PRO A 498 11.44 8.27 24.05
CA PRO A 498 11.93 8.90 22.83
C PRO A 498 12.34 7.89 21.76
N ASP A 499 12.09 8.24 20.50
CA ASP A 499 12.60 7.53 19.33
C ASP A 499 14.11 7.75 19.17
N PRO A 500 14.83 6.78 18.56
CA PRO A 500 16.22 6.98 18.19
C PRO A 500 16.38 8.12 17.19
N ALA A 501 17.22 9.10 17.54
CA ALA A 501 17.48 10.28 16.73
C ALA A 501 18.98 10.40 16.40
N ALA A 502 19.33 11.43 15.62
CA ALA A 502 20.67 11.59 15.11
C ALA A 502 21.66 11.94 16.22
N GLU A 503 22.89 11.43 16.11
CA GLU A 503 23.97 11.79 17.03
C GLU A 503 24.52 13.18 16.68
N PRO A 504 24.37 14.21 17.55
CA PRO A 504 24.72 15.59 17.20
C PRO A 504 26.23 15.83 17.00
N THR A 505 27.06 14.84 17.31
CA THR A 505 28.52 14.89 17.07
C THR A 505 28.91 14.43 15.67
N LEU A 506 28.01 13.76 14.94
CA LEU A 506 28.27 13.33 13.56
C LEU A 506 28.19 14.52 12.59
N PRO A 507 28.89 14.46 11.45
CA PRO A 507 28.68 15.39 10.35
C PRO A 507 27.20 15.45 9.90
N PRO A 508 26.66 16.60 9.46
CA PRO A 508 25.25 16.71 9.03
C PRO A 508 24.82 15.76 7.91
N ASP A 509 25.75 15.37 7.04
CA ASP A 509 25.62 14.37 5.96
C ASP A 509 25.63 12.91 6.46
N GLU A 510 25.88 12.70 7.75
CA GLU A 510 25.82 11.39 8.44
C GLU A 510 24.72 11.37 9.54
N GLN A 511 23.83 12.37 9.59
CA GLN A 511 22.78 12.51 10.60
C GLN A 511 21.40 11.99 10.16
N TRP A 512 21.33 11.16 9.12
CA TRP A 512 20.09 10.49 8.70
C TRP A 512 19.68 9.41 9.73
N THR A 513 18.37 9.24 9.98
CA THR A 513 17.85 8.14 10.81
C THR A 513 16.60 7.47 10.22
N PRO A 514 16.30 6.22 10.60
CA PRO A 514 15.11 5.51 10.11
C PRO A 514 13.78 6.18 10.43
N HIS A 515 13.65 6.81 11.61
CA HIS A 515 12.40 7.44 12.07
C HIS A 515 12.20 8.86 11.55
N PHE A 516 13.28 9.61 11.33
CA PHE A 516 13.21 11.03 10.98
C PHE A 516 13.74 11.35 9.59
N GLY A 517 14.26 10.37 8.86
CA GLY A 517 14.99 10.58 7.63
C GLY A 517 16.13 11.57 7.84
N TRP A 518 16.18 12.62 7.03
CA TRP A 518 17.10 13.75 7.18
C TRP A 518 16.68 14.76 8.26
N GLY A 519 15.52 14.61 8.89
CA GLY A 519 14.98 15.47 9.93
C GLY A 519 13.67 16.16 9.52
N ARG A 520 13.17 17.05 10.39
CA ARG A 520 11.96 17.81 10.12
C ARG A 520 12.23 18.88 9.06
N ALA A 521 11.40 19.01 8.05
CA ALA A 521 11.63 19.98 6.98
C ALA A 521 11.78 21.43 7.52
N ASP A 522 12.69 22.19 6.92
CA ASP A 522 12.76 23.65 7.07
C ASP A 522 12.53 24.29 5.70
N VAL A 523 11.27 24.53 5.38
CA VAL A 523 10.86 25.00 4.05
C VAL A 523 11.37 26.43 3.79
N GLY A 524 11.47 27.24 4.84
CA GLY A 524 12.06 28.57 4.77
C GLY A 524 13.53 28.54 4.37
N ALA A 525 14.30 27.58 4.87
CA ALA A 525 15.70 27.37 4.47
C ALA A 525 15.81 26.86 3.03
N ALA A 526 14.96 25.91 2.61
CA ALA A 526 14.95 25.38 1.24
C ALA A 526 14.67 26.49 0.20
N VAL A 527 13.65 27.32 0.42
CA VAL A 527 13.36 28.48 -0.43
C VAL A 527 14.49 29.50 -0.39
N GLY A 528 15.05 29.77 0.79
CA GLY A 528 16.18 30.71 0.96
C GLY A 528 17.44 30.29 0.20
N ALA A 529 17.69 28.98 0.08
CA ALA A 529 18.80 28.42 -0.68
C ALA A 529 18.66 28.71 -2.19
N ILE A 530 17.46 28.53 -2.75
CA ILE A 530 17.17 28.86 -4.15
C ILE A 530 17.39 30.34 -4.42
N VAL A 531 16.86 31.21 -3.56
CA VAL A 531 17.00 32.67 -3.69
C VAL A 531 18.47 33.08 -3.68
N SER A 532 19.29 32.35 -2.92
CA SER A 532 20.73 32.55 -2.83
C SER A 532 21.52 31.90 -3.97
N GLY A 533 20.86 31.11 -4.83
CA GLY A 533 21.46 30.35 -5.94
C GLY A 533 22.26 29.12 -5.51
N ASP A 534 22.06 28.64 -4.28
CA ASP A 534 22.75 27.48 -3.72
C ASP A 534 21.94 26.21 -3.96
N ILE A 535 21.92 25.78 -5.23
CA ILE A 535 21.17 24.60 -5.67
C ILE A 535 22.10 23.38 -5.63
N PRO A 536 21.70 22.28 -4.96
CA PRO A 536 22.55 21.11 -4.82
C PRO A 536 22.81 20.42 -6.18
N PRO A 537 23.94 19.70 -6.32
CA PRO A 537 24.16 18.79 -7.44
C PRO A 537 23.23 17.58 -7.38
N GLU A 538 22.73 17.10 -8.52
CA GLU A 538 21.95 15.85 -8.57
C GLU A 538 22.81 14.64 -8.18
N ALA A 539 22.39 13.93 -7.13
CA ALA A 539 22.77 12.56 -6.83
C ALA A 539 21.53 11.65 -6.91
N ALA A 540 21.61 10.57 -7.67
CA ALA A 540 20.65 9.47 -7.64
C ALA A 540 21.39 8.14 -7.87
N ILE A 541 21.03 7.13 -7.10
CA ILE A 541 21.29 5.72 -7.35
C ILE A 541 20.01 5.20 -8.01
N ASP A 542 20.12 4.42 -9.10
CA ASP A 542 18.97 3.84 -9.83
C ASP A 542 18.94 2.31 -9.72
N SER A 543 20.10 1.67 -9.53
CA SER A 543 20.20 0.21 -9.38
C SER A 543 21.35 -0.19 -8.46
N PRO A 544 21.21 -1.29 -7.69
CA PRO A 544 20.01 -2.15 -7.57
C PRO A 544 18.82 -1.45 -6.92
N ASP A 545 17.62 -2.01 -7.06
CA ASP A 545 16.41 -1.50 -6.40
C ASP A 545 16.60 -1.38 -4.89
N TRP A 546 15.77 -0.57 -4.26
CA TRP A 546 15.64 -0.54 -2.80
C TRP A 546 15.46 -1.97 -2.26
N TYR A 547 16.21 -2.29 -1.20
CA TYR A 547 16.16 -3.57 -0.47
C TYR A 547 16.48 -4.81 -1.30
N ALA A 548 17.18 -4.67 -2.44
CA ALA A 548 17.48 -5.81 -3.29
C ALA A 548 18.27 -6.91 -2.52
N PRO A 549 17.85 -8.19 -2.60
CA PRO A 549 18.50 -9.30 -1.91
C PRO A 549 19.75 -9.81 -2.64
N LEU A 550 20.93 -9.42 -2.17
CA LEU A 550 22.20 -9.67 -2.87
C LEU A 550 22.92 -10.94 -2.41
N THR A 551 22.75 -12.02 -3.17
CA THR A 551 23.39 -13.33 -2.91
C THR A 551 24.68 -13.58 -3.72
N GLY A 552 25.00 -12.70 -4.69
CA GLY A 552 26.15 -12.81 -5.60
C GLY A 552 27.53 -12.56 -4.94
N SER A 553 28.61 -12.54 -5.72
CA SER A 553 29.93 -12.16 -5.21
C SER A 553 30.18 -10.65 -5.22
N SER A 554 29.47 -9.92 -6.07
CA SER A 554 29.58 -8.48 -6.24
C SER A 554 28.27 -7.92 -6.77
N VAL A 555 28.10 -6.61 -6.65
CA VAL A 555 26.96 -5.86 -7.18
C VAL A 555 27.44 -4.59 -7.86
N ASP A 556 26.89 -4.28 -9.03
CA ASP A 556 27.18 -3.04 -9.77
C ASP A 556 26.21 -1.95 -9.31
N ILE A 557 26.72 -0.73 -9.13
CA ILE A 557 25.92 0.44 -8.74
C ILE A 557 25.87 1.42 -9.91
N ALA A 558 24.66 1.79 -10.31
CA ALA A 558 24.41 2.74 -11.40
C ALA A 558 23.37 3.78 -10.97
N GLY A 559 23.35 4.92 -11.65
CA GLY A 559 22.42 6.01 -11.38
C GLY A 559 22.76 7.30 -12.11
N LEU A 560 22.67 8.43 -11.42
CA LEU A 560 22.94 9.78 -11.94
C LEU A 560 23.78 10.60 -10.96
N ALA A 561 24.91 11.15 -11.46
CA ALA A 561 25.62 12.22 -10.77
C ALA A 561 25.89 13.40 -11.73
N ARG A 562 25.46 14.59 -11.34
CA ARG A 562 25.64 15.81 -12.14
C ARG A 562 25.56 17.10 -11.33
N ALA A 563 26.40 18.08 -11.62
CA ALA A 563 26.34 19.41 -10.98
C ALA A 563 26.20 20.54 -12.02
N ARG A 564 24.98 20.79 -12.53
CA ARG A 564 24.78 21.77 -13.61
C ARG A 564 24.98 23.23 -13.20
N PHE A 565 24.88 23.53 -11.90
CA PHE A 565 25.13 24.87 -11.34
C PHE A 565 26.57 25.09 -10.86
N ALA A 566 27.42 24.06 -10.92
CA ALA A 566 28.81 24.17 -10.47
C ALA A 566 29.65 25.06 -11.41
N THR A 567 30.68 25.70 -10.85
CA THR A 567 31.57 26.59 -11.60
C THR A 567 32.32 25.82 -12.70
N GLY A 568 31.98 26.12 -13.96
CA GLY A 568 32.52 25.40 -15.12
C GLY A 568 31.99 23.97 -15.26
N GLY A 569 30.87 23.65 -14.61
CA GLY A 569 30.23 22.34 -14.60
C GLY A 569 31.02 21.25 -13.86
N ARG A 570 32.08 21.61 -13.13
CA ARG A 570 32.99 20.63 -12.50
C ARG A 570 32.50 20.19 -11.13
N PHE A 571 32.55 18.89 -10.89
CA PHE A 571 32.14 18.29 -9.63
C PHE A 571 32.97 17.06 -9.29
N HIS A 572 33.00 16.76 -7.99
CA HIS A 572 33.52 15.54 -7.41
C HIS A 572 32.33 14.64 -7.05
N TRP A 573 32.47 13.34 -7.27
CA TRP A 573 31.49 12.34 -6.84
C TRP A 573 32.17 11.21 -6.09
N LYS A 574 31.46 10.60 -5.14
CA LYS A 574 31.98 9.56 -4.26
C LYS A 574 30.90 8.55 -3.91
N LEU A 575 31.16 7.29 -4.22
CA LEU A 575 30.33 6.14 -3.85
C LEU A 575 30.92 5.45 -2.62
N MET A 576 30.07 5.17 -1.64
CA MET A 576 30.45 4.51 -0.38
C MET A 576 29.42 3.46 0.04
N TRP A 577 29.81 2.59 0.98
CA TRP A 577 28.89 1.72 1.71
C TRP A 577 29.24 1.58 3.19
N GLY A 578 28.26 1.24 4.02
CA GLY A 578 28.40 0.95 5.45
C GLY A 578 27.32 -0.01 5.95
N VAL A 579 27.55 -0.69 7.08
CA VAL A 579 26.60 -1.68 7.63
C VAL A 579 25.40 -1.02 8.33
N GLY A 580 24.23 -1.65 8.21
CA GLY A 580 22.95 -1.16 8.73
C GLY A 580 22.34 -0.02 7.91
N GLU A 581 21.14 0.40 8.30
CA GLU A 581 20.42 1.52 7.68
C GLU A 581 21.08 2.88 7.96
N ALA A 582 21.63 3.10 9.15
CA ALA A 582 22.31 4.35 9.53
C ALA A 582 23.79 4.10 9.90
N PRO A 583 24.69 3.93 8.90
CA PRO A 583 26.08 3.58 9.19
C PRO A 583 26.83 4.69 9.93
N SER A 584 27.57 4.32 10.97
CA SER A 584 28.52 5.21 11.68
C SER A 584 29.94 5.18 11.10
N SER A 585 30.16 4.39 10.05
CA SER A 585 31.45 4.30 9.36
C SER A 585 31.25 3.90 7.91
N TRP A 586 31.99 4.55 7.02
CA TRP A 586 31.87 4.40 5.58
C TRP A 586 33.13 3.80 4.94
N THR A 587 32.93 2.92 3.97
CA THR A 587 33.97 2.39 3.08
C THR A 587 33.78 2.97 1.69
N THR A 588 34.77 3.73 1.21
CA THR A 588 34.75 4.26 -0.16
C THR A 588 34.95 3.14 -1.18
N VAL A 589 34.03 3.07 -2.14
CA VAL A 589 34.05 2.14 -3.27
C VAL A 589 34.85 2.76 -4.41
N HIS A 590 34.40 3.93 -4.87
CA HIS A 590 35.00 4.67 -5.97
C HIS A 590 34.70 6.16 -5.81
N GLU A 591 35.57 7.01 -6.33
CA GLU A 591 35.39 8.47 -6.35
C GLU A 591 36.06 9.06 -7.60
N GLY A 592 35.59 10.22 -8.04
CA GLY A 592 36.13 10.82 -9.27
C GLY A 592 35.73 12.28 -9.49
N GLU A 593 36.44 12.91 -10.41
CA GLU A 593 36.14 14.26 -10.90
C GLU A 593 35.45 14.16 -12.26
N SER A 594 34.41 14.95 -12.49
CA SER A 594 33.73 15.04 -13.78
C SER A 594 33.30 16.48 -14.11
N SER A 595 32.87 16.68 -15.35
CA SER A 595 32.19 17.89 -15.81
C SER A 595 30.97 17.62 -16.69
N GLY A 596 30.60 16.35 -16.84
CA GLY A 596 29.40 15.88 -17.51
C GLY A 596 28.74 14.80 -16.66
N THR A 597 27.61 14.27 -17.12
CA THR A 597 26.86 13.23 -16.40
C THR A 597 27.69 11.96 -16.20
N VAL A 598 27.66 11.42 -14.98
CA VAL A 598 28.21 10.09 -14.62
C VAL A 598 27.05 9.18 -14.28
N THR A 599 27.06 7.94 -14.78
CA THR A 599 25.97 6.96 -14.57
C THR A 599 26.42 5.58 -14.11
N ASP A 600 27.73 5.34 -14.02
CA ASP A 600 28.34 4.09 -13.56
C ASP A 600 29.29 4.44 -12.42
N PHE A 601 29.01 3.89 -11.24
CA PHE A 601 29.73 4.19 -10.02
C PHE A 601 30.66 3.04 -9.58
N GLY A 602 30.70 1.95 -10.35
CA GLY A 602 31.50 0.77 -10.08
C GLY A 602 30.77 -0.31 -9.28
N SER A 603 31.53 -1.30 -8.79
CA SER A 603 30.99 -2.50 -8.14
C SER A 603 31.47 -2.64 -6.70
N ILE A 604 30.59 -3.16 -5.83
CA ILE A 604 30.87 -3.49 -4.43
C ILE A 604 31.16 -4.99 -4.30
N ASP A 605 32.20 -5.37 -3.55
CA ASP A 605 32.52 -6.77 -3.20
C ASP A 605 31.67 -7.23 -2.01
N LEU A 606 30.67 -8.06 -2.29
CA LEU A 606 29.72 -8.57 -1.28
C LEU A 606 30.37 -9.53 -0.28
N GLY A 607 31.52 -10.13 -0.62
CA GLY A 607 32.28 -10.94 0.33
C GLY A 607 32.86 -10.11 1.48
N VAL A 608 33.22 -8.84 1.21
CA VAL A 608 33.68 -7.91 2.25
C VAL A 608 32.50 -7.38 3.08
N VAL A 609 31.38 -7.08 2.43
CA VAL A 609 30.14 -6.63 3.10
C VAL A 609 29.64 -7.68 4.09
N ARG A 610 29.42 -8.93 3.66
CA ARG A 610 28.96 -10.01 4.56
C ARG A 610 29.88 -10.21 5.76
N LYS A 611 31.19 -10.11 5.56
CA LYS A 611 32.16 -10.22 6.66
C LYS A 611 32.03 -9.08 7.67
N ALA A 612 31.65 -7.88 7.25
CA ALA A 612 31.36 -6.80 8.17
C ALA A 612 30.04 -7.07 8.94
N LEU A 613 29.01 -7.55 8.23
CA LEU A 613 27.71 -7.91 8.80
C LEU A 613 27.79 -9.03 9.85
N GLU A 614 28.70 -10.00 9.71
CA GLU A 614 28.96 -11.05 10.73
C GLU A 614 29.28 -10.49 12.13
N THR A 615 29.78 -9.26 12.20
CA THR A 615 30.12 -8.57 13.46
C THR A 615 29.24 -7.37 13.76
N PHE A 616 28.29 -7.07 12.87
CA PHE A 616 27.34 -5.98 13.04
C PHE A 616 26.32 -6.36 14.12
N VAL A 617 26.00 -5.39 14.97
CA VAL A 617 25.00 -5.53 16.03
C VAL A 617 23.97 -4.45 15.79
N VAL A 618 22.76 -4.88 15.44
CA VAL A 618 21.61 -3.98 15.37
C VAL A 618 21.32 -3.49 16.79
N LEU A 619 21.25 -2.17 16.96
CA LEU A 619 20.92 -1.59 18.24
C LEU A 619 19.42 -1.70 18.50
N PRO A 620 18.99 -1.92 19.75
CA PRO A 620 17.57 -1.85 20.08
C PRO A 620 16.97 -0.52 19.65
N ASP A 621 15.86 -0.58 18.94
CA ASP A 621 15.06 0.56 18.56
C ASP A 621 13.94 0.73 19.58
N SER A 622 13.87 1.89 20.24
CA SER A 622 12.78 2.18 21.18
C SER A 622 11.48 2.58 20.49
N GLY A 623 11.51 3.00 19.22
CA GLY A 623 10.36 3.29 18.34
C GLY A 623 9.82 2.09 17.58
N GLY A 624 10.63 1.03 17.46
CA GLY A 624 10.27 -0.19 16.77
C GLY A 624 9.78 -1.32 17.68
N PRO A 625 9.40 -2.47 17.10
CA PRO A 625 8.96 -3.63 17.85
C PRO A 625 10.11 -4.22 18.67
N THR A 626 9.77 -4.73 19.85
CA THR A 626 10.73 -5.49 20.67
C THR A 626 10.76 -6.94 20.20
N PHE A 627 11.94 -7.45 19.86
CA PHE A 627 12.12 -8.86 19.50
C PHE A 627 12.46 -9.72 20.73
N ALA A 628 12.05 -11.00 20.71
CA ALA A 628 12.50 -11.95 21.72
C ALA A 628 14.01 -12.22 21.59
N ALA A 629 14.67 -12.56 22.70
CA ALA A 629 16.13 -12.73 22.71
C ALA A 629 16.65 -13.91 21.84
N SER A 630 15.77 -14.83 21.47
CA SER A 630 16.03 -15.96 20.59
C SER A 630 15.74 -15.66 19.12
N GLU A 631 14.98 -14.62 18.83
CA GLU A 631 14.57 -14.25 17.47
C GLU A 631 15.72 -13.53 16.74
N PRO A 632 15.99 -13.87 15.47
CA PRO A 632 16.87 -13.10 14.61
C PRO A 632 16.36 -11.68 14.42
N ASN A 633 17.27 -10.73 14.30
CA ASN A 633 16.89 -9.35 13.99
C ASN A 633 16.84 -9.19 12.45
N PRO A 634 15.70 -8.75 11.87
CA PRO A 634 15.53 -8.66 10.42
C PRO A 634 16.57 -7.73 9.76
N TYR A 635 16.96 -6.65 10.44
CA TYR A 635 17.91 -5.65 9.94
C TYR A 635 19.39 -6.11 9.99
N GLN A 636 19.68 -7.34 10.41
CA GLN A 636 21.05 -7.83 10.58
C GLN A 636 21.81 -7.97 9.24
N HIS A 637 21.07 -8.11 8.13
CA HIS A 637 21.63 -8.36 6.80
C HIS A 637 21.76 -7.12 5.92
N GLU A 638 21.32 -5.97 6.44
CA GLU A 638 21.25 -4.72 5.71
C GLU A 638 22.57 -3.95 5.71
N PHE A 639 22.83 -3.27 4.59
CA PHE A 639 23.88 -2.28 4.47
C PHE A 639 23.40 -1.14 3.57
N THR A 640 23.89 0.06 3.85
CA THR A 640 23.56 1.25 3.08
C THR A 640 24.65 1.55 2.06
N VAL A 641 24.25 1.90 0.84
CA VAL A 641 25.07 2.51 -0.20
C VAL A 641 24.74 3.99 -0.27
N GLN A 642 25.75 4.86 -0.37
CA GLN A 642 25.57 6.31 -0.46
C GLN A 642 26.39 6.89 -1.61
N LEU A 643 25.77 7.76 -2.40
CA LEU A 643 26.37 8.57 -3.43
C LEU A 643 26.40 10.04 -2.99
N GLU A 644 27.59 10.63 -2.93
CA GLU A 644 27.78 12.05 -2.68
C GLU A 644 28.27 12.75 -3.94
N VAL A 645 27.72 13.94 -4.21
CA VAL A 645 28.11 14.81 -5.33
C VAL A 645 28.35 16.23 -4.82
N SER A 646 29.57 16.74 -4.98
CA SER A 646 29.93 18.10 -4.56
C SER A 646 30.43 18.94 -5.73
N GLY A 647 29.92 20.15 -5.86
CA GLY A 647 30.21 21.05 -6.99
C GLY A 647 31.08 22.24 -6.59
N GLN A 648 32.01 22.65 -7.44
CA GLN A 648 32.79 23.85 -7.15
C GLN A 648 31.89 25.11 -7.11
N GLY A 649 31.82 25.77 -5.95
CA GLY A 649 31.05 27.00 -5.79
C GLY A 649 29.57 26.77 -5.45
N ILE A 650 29.19 25.52 -5.18
CA ILE A 650 27.94 25.14 -4.52
C ILE A 650 28.32 24.79 -3.08
N ALA A 651 27.56 25.25 -2.08
CA ALA A 651 27.86 24.96 -0.69
C ALA A 651 27.24 23.63 -0.24
N MET A 652 26.10 23.26 -0.80
CA MET A 652 25.43 21.97 -0.55
C MET A 652 26.08 20.81 -1.30
N THR A 653 26.00 19.62 -0.68
CA THR A 653 26.35 18.33 -1.29
C THR A 653 25.06 17.63 -1.69
N GLY A 654 25.00 17.12 -2.92
CA GLY A 654 23.94 16.21 -3.35
C GLY A 654 24.16 14.84 -2.74
N ILE A 655 23.13 14.26 -2.15
CA ILE A 655 23.22 12.97 -1.47
C ILE A 655 22.04 12.12 -1.89
N ASP A 656 22.34 10.89 -2.30
CA ASP A 656 21.35 9.84 -2.39
C ASP A 656 21.88 8.56 -1.73
N ARG A 657 20.98 7.75 -1.20
CA ARG A 657 21.32 6.52 -0.48
C ARG A 657 20.31 5.42 -0.77
N ARG A 658 20.75 4.17 -0.66
CA ARG A 658 19.89 2.98 -0.77
C ARG A 658 20.27 1.94 0.28
N VAL A 659 19.29 1.35 0.94
CA VAL A 659 19.47 0.17 1.80
C VAL A 659 19.33 -1.09 0.95
N LEU A 660 20.24 -2.05 1.14
CA LEU A 660 20.32 -3.31 0.40
C LEU A 660 20.64 -4.46 1.37
N ASP A 661 20.27 -5.68 1.00
CA ASP A 661 20.56 -6.88 1.79
C ASP A 661 21.72 -7.69 1.22
N ALA A 662 22.59 -8.19 2.09
CA ALA A 662 23.68 -9.09 1.69
C ALA A 662 23.76 -10.33 2.58
N PHE A 663 23.37 -11.48 2.03
CA PHE A 663 23.39 -12.76 2.75
C PHE A 663 23.84 -13.91 1.85
N SER A 664 23.95 -15.10 2.43
CA SER A 664 24.19 -16.35 1.70
C SER A 664 23.33 -17.46 2.28
N ASP A 665 22.57 -18.15 1.44
CA ASP A 665 21.82 -19.33 1.84
C ASP A 665 22.17 -20.50 0.89
N PRO A 666 22.81 -21.58 1.37
CA PRO A 666 23.21 -22.71 0.54
C PRO A 666 22.03 -23.57 0.06
N THR A 667 20.82 -23.33 0.59
CA THR A 667 19.60 -24.04 0.21
C THR A 667 18.85 -23.34 -0.94
N LEU A 668 19.22 -22.11 -1.30
CA LEU A 668 18.67 -21.44 -2.48
C LEU A 668 18.91 -22.25 -3.75
N LEU A 669 17.87 -22.37 -4.57
CA LEU A 669 17.98 -22.99 -5.88
C LEU A 669 18.74 -22.07 -6.85
N ALA A 670 19.39 -22.68 -7.83
CA ALA A 670 20.14 -21.93 -8.84
C ALA A 670 19.21 -21.02 -9.64
N GLY A 671 19.52 -19.72 -9.68
CA GLY A 671 18.70 -18.70 -10.33
C GLY A 671 17.75 -17.97 -9.38
N SER A 672 17.73 -18.33 -8.09
CA SER A 672 17.04 -17.58 -7.03
C SER A 672 18.02 -16.74 -6.18
N PRO A 673 17.62 -15.55 -5.71
CA PRO A 673 16.37 -14.86 -6.05
C PRO A 673 16.35 -14.42 -7.52
N LYS A 674 15.16 -14.44 -8.12
CA LYS A 674 14.90 -13.98 -9.48
C LYS A 674 14.12 -12.68 -9.43
N ARG A 675 14.67 -11.59 -9.97
CA ARG A 675 13.95 -10.32 -10.12
C ARG A 675 12.84 -10.47 -11.17
N MET A 676 11.60 -10.33 -10.73
CA MET A 676 10.38 -10.34 -11.53
C MET A 676 9.94 -8.92 -11.91
N GLY A 677 10.21 -7.92 -11.06
CA GLY A 677 9.89 -6.51 -11.31
C GLY A 677 8.42 -6.13 -11.09
N THR A 678 7.66 -7.01 -10.44
CA THR A 678 6.24 -6.89 -10.08
C THR A 678 6.07 -7.60 -8.74
N GLY A 679 5.10 -7.20 -7.94
CA GLY A 679 4.93 -7.71 -6.58
C GLY A 679 4.39 -9.14 -6.50
N GLY A 680 4.59 -9.74 -5.32
CA GLY A 680 4.22 -11.11 -4.95
C GLY A 680 3.00 -11.20 -4.01
N GLU A 681 2.07 -10.25 -4.11
CA GLU A 681 0.87 -10.19 -3.27
C GLU A 681 -0.12 -11.35 -3.50
N SER A 682 0.04 -12.09 -4.60
CA SER A 682 -0.73 -13.30 -4.89
C SER A 682 0.07 -14.58 -4.63
N PRO A 683 -0.51 -15.56 -3.91
CA PRO A 683 0.22 -16.75 -3.48
C PRO A 683 0.67 -17.63 -4.66
N THR A 684 1.85 -18.23 -4.53
CA THR A 684 2.39 -19.18 -5.51
C THR A 684 1.82 -20.59 -5.32
N ARG A 685 1.89 -21.45 -6.34
CA ARG A 685 1.39 -22.84 -6.25
C ARG A 685 2.31 -23.86 -6.92
N TYR A 686 2.47 -25.03 -6.30
CA TYR A 686 3.10 -26.19 -6.93
C TYR A 686 2.08 -27.20 -7.45
N VAL A 687 2.18 -27.56 -8.73
CA VAL A 687 1.27 -28.52 -9.39
C VAL A 687 1.95 -29.23 -10.55
N ASP A 688 1.66 -30.52 -10.76
CA ASP A 688 2.07 -31.25 -11.97
C ASP A 688 1.12 -30.92 -13.13
N LEU A 689 1.44 -29.88 -13.91
CA LEU A 689 0.59 -29.44 -15.03
C LEU A 689 0.74 -30.33 -16.26
N ASN A 690 1.91 -30.94 -16.41
CA ASN A 690 2.29 -31.62 -17.64
C ASN A 690 2.02 -33.16 -17.59
N GLY A 691 1.79 -33.70 -16.39
CA GLY A 691 1.45 -35.08 -16.09
C GLY A 691 2.66 -36.02 -16.05
N ASP A 692 3.85 -35.51 -15.72
CA ASP A 692 5.09 -36.28 -15.61
C ASP A 692 5.45 -36.67 -14.16
N ASN A 693 4.56 -36.34 -13.21
CA ASN A 693 4.72 -36.50 -11.76
C ASN A 693 5.80 -35.61 -11.15
N VAL A 694 6.12 -34.48 -11.78
CA VAL A 694 6.98 -33.43 -11.23
C VAL A 694 6.19 -32.14 -11.18
N GLN A 695 6.21 -31.45 -10.04
CA GLN A 695 5.45 -30.20 -9.90
C GLN A 695 6.20 -29.02 -10.51
N GLU A 696 5.50 -28.28 -11.37
CA GLU A 696 5.85 -26.94 -11.80
C GLU A 696 5.40 -25.91 -10.75
N LEU A 697 6.09 -24.75 -10.71
CA LEU A 697 5.73 -23.61 -9.88
C LEU A 697 4.92 -22.61 -10.70
N ILE A 698 3.70 -22.30 -10.26
CA ILE A 698 2.85 -21.24 -10.82
C ILE A 698 3.10 -19.96 -10.03
N VAL A 699 3.37 -18.88 -10.76
CA VAL A 699 3.60 -17.55 -10.17
C VAL A 699 2.66 -16.56 -10.86
N PRO A 700 1.58 -16.12 -10.17
CA PRO A 700 0.79 -14.98 -10.61
C PRO A 700 1.60 -13.70 -10.37
N ALA A 701 1.88 -12.94 -11.42
CA ALA A 701 2.59 -11.68 -11.35
C ALA A 701 1.58 -10.53 -11.52
N GLU A 702 1.61 -9.56 -10.61
CA GLU A 702 0.65 -8.44 -10.53
C GLU A 702 0.66 -7.49 -11.75
N ASP A 703 1.49 -7.75 -12.76
CA ASP A 703 1.48 -7.08 -14.07
C ASP A 703 0.57 -7.74 -15.11
N GLY A 704 -0.27 -8.71 -14.70
CA GLY A 704 -1.18 -9.43 -15.59
C GLY A 704 -0.58 -10.70 -16.20
N THR A 705 0.66 -11.05 -15.86
CA THR A 705 1.33 -12.26 -16.36
C THR A 705 1.18 -13.41 -15.37
N VAL A 706 0.80 -14.61 -15.85
CA VAL A 706 0.85 -15.83 -15.04
C VAL A 706 1.94 -16.74 -15.62
N HIS A 707 2.94 -17.03 -14.81
CA HIS A 707 4.07 -17.89 -15.15
C HIS A 707 3.86 -19.33 -14.71
N ALA A 708 4.50 -20.26 -15.41
CA ALA A 708 4.70 -21.63 -14.93
C ALA A 708 6.15 -22.05 -15.14
N PHE A 709 6.89 -22.29 -14.07
CA PHE A 709 8.30 -22.68 -14.11
C PHE A 709 8.50 -24.17 -13.87
N GLU A 710 9.28 -24.82 -14.74
CA GLU A 710 9.85 -26.14 -14.46
C GLU A 710 10.82 -26.05 -13.26
N PRO A 711 11.15 -27.18 -12.59
CA PRO A 711 12.09 -27.18 -11.46
C PRO A 711 13.50 -26.65 -11.77
N ASN A 712 13.85 -26.52 -13.05
CA ASN A 712 15.11 -25.95 -13.50
C ASN A 712 15.05 -24.42 -13.71
N GLY A 713 13.92 -23.78 -13.38
CA GLY A 713 13.66 -22.34 -13.52
C GLY A 713 13.25 -21.87 -14.92
N LYS A 714 13.14 -22.77 -15.91
CA LYS A 714 12.66 -22.42 -17.26
C LYS A 714 11.15 -22.41 -17.31
N GLU A 715 10.63 -21.52 -18.14
CA GLU A 715 9.21 -21.47 -18.45
C GLU A 715 8.73 -22.79 -19.09
N LEU A 716 7.61 -23.30 -18.58
CA LEU A 716 6.92 -24.46 -19.11
C LEU A 716 6.40 -24.15 -20.51
N ARG A 717 6.46 -25.14 -21.40
CA ARG A 717 6.04 -24.94 -22.80
C ARG A 717 4.56 -24.53 -22.88
N GLY A 718 4.32 -23.34 -23.41
CA GLY A 718 2.97 -22.77 -23.58
C GLY A 718 2.68 -21.62 -22.63
N TRP A 719 3.58 -21.38 -21.67
CA TRP A 719 3.58 -20.30 -20.71
C TRP A 719 4.66 -19.25 -21.06
N PRO A 720 4.60 -18.01 -20.51
CA PRO A 720 3.53 -17.50 -19.64
C PRO A 720 2.22 -17.24 -20.42
N VAL A 721 1.14 -16.99 -19.69
CA VAL A 721 -0.14 -16.50 -20.20
C VAL A 721 -0.42 -15.11 -19.63
N HIS A 722 -1.35 -14.37 -20.23
CA HIS A 722 -1.65 -12.99 -19.85
C HIS A 722 -3.16 -12.78 -19.69
N THR A 723 -3.54 -11.91 -18.76
CA THR A 723 -4.89 -11.38 -18.56
C THR A 723 -5.21 -10.30 -19.62
N GLU A 724 -6.44 -9.81 -19.65
CA GLU A 724 -6.86 -8.69 -20.51
C GLU A 724 -6.33 -7.34 -19.98
N VAL A 725 -6.49 -6.29 -20.78
CA VAL A 725 -6.16 -4.92 -20.39
C VAL A 725 -7.08 -4.44 -19.27
N GLU A 726 -6.51 -3.74 -18.29
CA GLU A 726 -7.23 -3.17 -17.14
C GLU A 726 -8.35 -2.21 -17.60
N GLN A 727 -9.53 -2.29 -16.97
CA GLN A 727 -10.71 -1.55 -17.42
C GLN A 727 -10.49 -0.03 -17.37
N ALA A 728 -9.79 0.47 -16.35
CA ALA A 728 -9.47 1.88 -16.18
C ALA A 728 -8.55 2.44 -17.28
N ALA A 729 -7.83 1.59 -18.04
CA ALA A 729 -6.97 2.01 -19.15
C ALA A 729 -7.71 2.04 -20.50
N LEU A 730 -8.90 1.45 -20.59
CA LEU A 730 -9.66 1.37 -21.84
C LEU A 730 -10.12 2.77 -22.28
N GLY A 731 -9.82 3.11 -23.53
CA GLY A 731 -10.16 4.42 -24.10
C GLY A 731 -9.00 5.43 -24.08
N HIS A 732 -7.95 5.18 -23.28
CA HIS A 732 -6.86 6.14 -23.08
C HIS A 732 -5.60 5.88 -23.90
N SER A 733 -5.59 4.87 -24.78
CA SER A 733 -4.42 4.53 -25.62
C SER A 733 -3.85 5.68 -26.49
N GLY A 734 -4.57 6.80 -26.59
CA GLY A 734 -4.09 8.03 -27.24
C GLY A 734 -3.17 8.88 -26.37
N SER A 735 -3.06 8.61 -25.06
CA SER A 735 -2.24 9.41 -24.15
C SER A 735 -0.74 9.24 -24.42
N PRO A 736 0.07 10.30 -24.26
CA PRO A 736 1.52 10.23 -24.44
C PRO A 736 2.19 9.16 -23.57
N GLY A 737 1.82 9.11 -22.28
CA GLY A 737 2.37 8.14 -21.35
C GLY A 737 2.06 6.69 -21.73
N LEU A 738 0.81 6.35 -22.08
CA LEU A 738 0.46 4.98 -22.49
C LEU A 738 1.09 4.58 -23.82
N ALA A 739 1.39 5.55 -24.70
CA ALA A 739 2.15 5.27 -25.92
C ALA A 739 3.60 4.85 -25.64
N VAL A 740 4.18 5.29 -24.51
CA VAL A 740 5.54 4.91 -24.06
C VAL A 740 5.51 3.65 -23.20
N LEU A 741 4.62 3.60 -22.21
CA LEU A 741 4.57 2.57 -21.18
C LEU A 741 3.85 1.30 -21.62
N GLY A 742 2.92 1.41 -22.59
CA GLY A 742 1.97 0.35 -22.89
C GLY A 742 0.75 0.39 -21.97
N LEU A 743 -0.22 -0.49 -22.23
CA LEU A 743 -1.44 -0.58 -21.43
C LEU A 743 -1.22 -1.57 -20.26
N PRO A 744 -1.62 -1.22 -19.02
CA PRO A 744 -1.61 -2.17 -17.92
C PRO A 744 -2.64 -3.29 -18.14
N HIS A 745 -2.36 -4.45 -17.55
CA HIS A 745 -3.21 -5.63 -17.58
C HIS A 745 -3.83 -5.91 -16.20
N GLU A 746 -4.93 -6.65 -16.19
CA GLU A 746 -5.65 -6.98 -14.94
C GLU A 746 -4.75 -7.82 -14.00
N PRO A 747 -4.55 -7.40 -12.73
CA PRO A 747 -3.67 -8.08 -11.78
C PRO A 747 -4.26 -9.44 -11.33
N PRO A 748 -3.57 -10.57 -11.55
CA PRO A 748 -4.05 -11.90 -11.17
C PRO A 748 -4.04 -12.11 -9.65
N ARG A 749 -5.06 -12.77 -9.11
CA ARG A 749 -5.15 -13.25 -7.72
C ARG A 749 -4.66 -14.69 -7.56
N GLY A 750 -4.77 -15.24 -6.35
CA GLY A 750 -4.36 -16.62 -6.01
C GLY A 750 -4.82 -17.65 -7.06
N PRO A 751 -3.92 -18.53 -7.56
CA PRO A 751 -4.27 -19.45 -8.63
C PRO A 751 -4.92 -20.72 -8.08
N LEU A 752 -6.12 -20.97 -8.57
CA LEU A 752 -6.91 -22.17 -8.35
C LEU A 752 -6.52 -23.28 -9.32
N ILE A 753 -6.36 -24.51 -8.82
CA ILE A 753 -6.01 -25.68 -9.61
C ILE A 753 -7.17 -26.68 -9.60
N ALA A 754 -7.73 -26.98 -10.77
CA ALA A 754 -8.86 -27.90 -10.86
C ALA A 754 -9.00 -28.64 -12.20
N ASP A 755 -9.44 -29.90 -12.17
CA ASP A 755 -9.85 -30.66 -13.36
C ASP A 755 -11.31 -30.38 -13.77
N LEU A 756 -11.53 -29.21 -14.39
CA LEU A 756 -12.85 -28.80 -14.93
C LEU A 756 -13.40 -29.82 -15.95
N SER A 757 -12.49 -30.54 -16.61
CA SER A 757 -12.83 -31.49 -17.67
C SER A 757 -13.31 -32.84 -17.14
N ASN A 758 -12.95 -33.20 -15.90
CA ASN A 758 -13.08 -34.52 -15.27
C ASN A 758 -12.41 -35.63 -16.12
N ARG A 759 -11.13 -35.45 -16.42
CA ARG A 759 -10.29 -36.37 -17.22
C ARG A 759 -8.93 -36.69 -16.58
N GLY A 760 -8.65 -36.16 -15.41
CA GLY A 760 -7.37 -36.16 -14.70
C GLY A 760 -6.33 -35.29 -15.39
N ARG A 761 -6.67 -34.02 -15.63
CA ARG A 761 -5.77 -32.99 -16.12
C ARG A 761 -6.15 -31.68 -15.46
N GLU A 762 -5.23 -31.10 -14.74
CA GLU A 762 -5.45 -29.82 -14.08
C GLU A 762 -5.49 -28.67 -15.09
N ASP A 763 -6.43 -27.77 -14.86
CA ASP A 763 -6.54 -26.45 -15.44
C ASP A 763 -6.16 -25.42 -14.36
N VAL A 764 -5.55 -24.31 -14.75
CA VAL A 764 -5.20 -23.18 -13.86
C VAL A 764 -6.24 -22.10 -14.05
N LEU A 765 -6.87 -21.66 -12.96
CA LEU A 765 -7.83 -20.56 -12.94
C LEU A 765 -7.32 -19.43 -12.07
N VAL A 766 -7.65 -18.20 -12.47
CA VAL A 766 -7.22 -16.98 -11.78
C VAL A 766 -8.32 -15.93 -11.96
N ALA A 767 -8.71 -15.26 -10.89
CA ALA A 767 -9.49 -14.02 -10.96
C ALA A 767 -8.53 -12.84 -11.16
N ALA A 768 -8.89 -11.88 -12.02
CA ALA A 768 -8.11 -10.67 -12.24
C ALA A 768 -9.02 -9.55 -12.75
N GLY A 769 -8.94 -8.36 -12.15
CA GLY A 769 -9.77 -7.21 -12.55
C GLY A 769 -11.25 -7.58 -12.61
N THR A 770 -11.85 -7.55 -13.79
CA THR A 770 -13.27 -7.88 -13.98
C THR A 770 -13.55 -9.30 -14.47
N HIS A 771 -12.52 -10.15 -14.57
CA HIS A 771 -12.59 -11.44 -15.23
C HIS A 771 -12.10 -12.59 -14.35
N ILE A 772 -12.60 -13.79 -14.66
CA ILE A 772 -12.00 -15.06 -14.24
C ILE A 772 -11.52 -15.78 -15.48
N TYR A 773 -10.25 -16.17 -15.45
CA TYR A 773 -9.56 -16.87 -16.52
C TYR A 773 -9.43 -18.35 -16.20
N ALA A 774 -9.29 -19.16 -17.25
CA ALA A 774 -8.96 -20.56 -17.10
C ALA A 774 -8.09 -21.02 -18.28
N TRP A 775 -6.95 -21.63 -17.99
CA TRP A 775 -6.05 -22.21 -18.98
C TRP A 775 -5.80 -23.68 -18.68
N THR A 776 -5.78 -24.51 -19.72
CA THR A 776 -5.28 -25.88 -19.60
C THR A 776 -3.81 -25.87 -19.18
N GLY A 777 -3.28 -26.93 -18.57
CA GLY A 777 -1.85 -27.06 -18.23
C GLY A 777 -0.85 -26.83 -19.40
N SER A 778 -1.33 -26.76 -20.66
CA SER A 778 -0.53 -26.35 -21.83
C SER A 778 -0.57 -24.85 -22.18
N GLY A 779 -1.11 -24.00 -21.30
CA GLY A 779 -1.24 -22.55 -21.49
C GLY A 779 -2.33 -22.15 -22.49
N LYS A 780 -3.32 -23.01 -22.76
CA LYS A 780 -4.41 -22.72 -23.71
C LYS A 780 -5.69 -22.35 -23.00
N PRO A 781 -6.43 -21.30 -23.42
CA PRO A 781 -7.70 -20.94 -22.82
C PRO A 781 -8.71 -22.11 -22.82
N VAL A 782 -9.38 -22.30 -21.69
CA VAL A 782 -10.48 -23.25 -21.52
C VAL A 782 -11.73 -22.69 -22.21
N ARG A 783 -12.48 -23.55 -22.91
CA ARG A 783 -13.66 -23.10 -23.66
C ARG A 783 -14.75 -22.58 -22.71
N GLY A 784 -15.08 -21.30 -22.86
CA GLY A 784 -16.09 -20.61 -22.05
C GLY A 784 -15.49 -19.54 -21.15
N PHE A 785 -14.15 -19.46 -21.06
CA PHE A 785 -13.40 -18.47 -20.31
C PHE A 785 -12.67 -17.48 -21.24
N PRO A 786 -12.41 -16.24 -20.79
CA PRO A 786 -12.79 -15.72 -19.47
C PRO A 786 -14.30 -15.51 -19.30
N VAL A 787 -14.77 -15.56 -18.06
CA VAL A 787 -16.09 -15.06 -17.63
C VAL A 787 -15.89 -13.74 -16.90
N SER A 788 -16.92 -12.91 -16.77
CA SER A 788 -16.80 -11.58 -16.16
C SER A 788 -17.83 -11.33 -15.07
N SER A 789 -17.52 -10.40 -14.17
CA SER A 789 -18.53 -9.75 -13.31
C SER A 789 -19.58 -9.03 -14.18
N ASN A 790 -20.71 -8.67 -13.57
CA ASN A 790 -21.81 -8.01 -14.27
C ASN A 790 -21.72 -6.48 -14.10
N PRO A 791 -21.41 -5.71 -15.17
CA PRO A 791 -21.28 -4.26 -15.07
C PRO A 791 -22.59 -3.54 -14.72
N ALA A 792 -23.73 -4.24 -14.70
CA ALA A 792 -25.00 -3.70 -14.21
C ALA A 792 -25.09 -3.61 -12.68
N PHE A 793 -24.11 -4.12 -11.93
CA PHE A 793 -24.07 -4.09 -10.47
C PHE A 793 -23.04 -3.14 -9.88
N CYS A 794 -22.26 -2.44 -10.72
CA CYS A 794 -21.27 -1.45 -10.30
C CYS A 794 -21.38 -0.15 -11.11
N GLY A 795 -20.67 0.89 -10.66
CA GLY A 795 -20.50 2.17 -11.34
C GLY A 795 -21.49 3.28 -10.95
N PRO A 796 -21.33 4.49 -11.53
CA PRO A 796 -21.88 5.73 -10.99
C PRO A 796 -23.39 5.74 -10.69
N PRO A 797 -24.27 5.14 -11.52
CA PRO A 797 -25.72 5.17 -11.26
C PRO A 797 -26.18 4.41 -10.01
N LEU A 798 -25.31 3.57 -9.43
CA LEU A 798 -25.60 2.77 -8.24
C LEU A 798 -25.00 3.38 -6.98
N GLU A 799 -24.19 4.43 -7.13
CA GLU A 799 -23.49 5.08 -6.03
C GLU A 799 -24.41 5.96 -5.18
N ASN A 800 -24.18 5.93 -3.87
CA ASN A 800 -24.84 6.76 -2.86
C ASN A 800 -24.03 6.79 -1.56
N ASP A 801 -24.39 7.68 -0.65
CA ASP A 801 -23.70 7.92 0.64
C ASP A 801 -23.37 6.66 1.49
N ASN A 802 -24.03 5.52 1.25
CA ASN A 802 -23.79 4.28 2.00
C ASN A 802 -23.20 3.14 1.17
N SER A 803 -23.00 3.31 -0.14
CA SER A 803 -22.65 2.19 -1.01
C SER A 803 -22.16 2.63 -2.40
N HIS A 804 -20.88 2.33 -2.69
CA HIS A 804 -20.26 2.45 -4.02
C HIS A 804 -19.77 1.07 -4.48
N PRO A 805 -20.64 0.27 -5.15
CA PRO A 805 -20.27 -1.05 -5.61
C PRO A 805 -19.23 -0.96 -6.73
N LYS A 806 -18.10 -1.63 -6.54
CA LYS A 806 -16.94 -1.57 -7.44
C LYS A 806 -16.99 -2.76 -8.39
N CYS A 807 -16.51 -2.60 -9.62
CA CYS A 807 -16.50 -3.72 -10.56
C CYS A 807 -15.34 -4.66 -10.27
N GLY A 808 -15.58 -5.97 -10.37
CA GLY A 808 -14.50 -6.96 -10.46
C GLY A 808 -14.22 -7.75 -9.19
N PHE A 809 -13.02 -8.30 -9.09
CA PHE A 809 -12.64 -9.35 -8.14
C PHE A 809 -11.32 -9.00 -7.46
N LEU A 810 -11.25 -9.22 -6.15
CA LEU A 810 -10.02 -9.09 -5.36
C LEU A 810 -9.69 -10.38 -4.57
N ALA A 811 -10.60 -11.36 -4.57
CA ALA A 811 -10.43 -12.67 -3.96
C ALA A 811 -9.87 -13.69 -4.98
N ALA A 812 -9.49 -14.86 -4.49
CA ALA A 812 -9.19 -16.03 -5.30
C ALA A 812 -10.44 -16.93 -5.49
N PRO A 813 -10.59 -17.57 -6.67
CA PRO A 813 -11.73 -18.44 -6.93
C PRO A 813 -11.59 -19.78 -6.21
N ALA A 814 -12.71 -20.37 -5.83
CA ALA A 814 -12.76 -21.72 -5.23
C ALA A 814 -13.60 -22.70 -6.07
N VAL A 815 -13.34 -24.00 -5.90
CA VAL A 815 -14.19 -25.06 -6.48
C VAL A 815 -15.30 -25.45 -5.51
N ALA A 816 -16.52 -25.61 -6.04
CA ALA A 816 -17.64 -26.18 -5.30
C ALA A 816 -18.47 -27.17 -6.14
N HIS A 817 -19.15 -28.11 -5.50
CA HIS A 817 -20.13 -29.00 -6.12
C HIS A 817 -21.57 -28.57 -5.81
N LEU A 818 -21.95 -27.38 -6.27
CA LEU A 818 -23.24 -26.74 -5.97
C LEU A 818 -24.45 -27.54 -6.52
N GLU A 819 -24.28 -28.17 -7.69
CA GLU A 819 -25.32 -29.04 -8.29
C GLU A 819 -25.25 -30.51 -7.81
N GLY A 820 -24.41 -30.79 -6.80
CA GLY A 820 -24.19 -32.06 -6.12
C GLY A 820 -22.97 -32.84 -6.61
N PHE A 821 -22.36 -33.65 -5.73
CA PHE A 821 -21.07 -34.34 -5.91
C PHE A 821 -20.94 -35.28 -7.14
N SER A 822 -22.05 -35.61 -7.79
CA SER A 822 -22.05 -36.41 -9.03
C SER A 822 -21.91 -35.58 -10.31
N LYS A 823 -21.95 -34.25 -10.19
CA LYS A 823 -21.84 -33.30 -11.30
C LYS A 823 -20.39 -32.86 -11.50
N LYS A 824 -20.18 -32.05 -12.53
CA LYS A 824 -18.89 -31.37 -12.71
C LYS A 824 -18.76 -30.28 -11.64
N PRO A 825 -17.53 -29.91 -11.25
CA PRO A 825 -17.33 -28.78 -10.36
C PRO A 825 -17.86 -27.48 -10.99
N ASP A 826 -18.29 -26.60 -10.10
CA ASP A 826 -18.61 -25.20 -10.31
C ASP A 826 -17.47 -24.35 -9.73
N ILE A 827 -17.35 -23.12 -10.21
CA ILE A 827 -16.36 -22.12 -9.79
C ILE A 827 -17.14 -21.02 -9.10
N VAL A 828 -16.75 -20.68 -7.88
CA VAL A 828 -17.38 -19.64 -7.06
C VAL A 828 -16.39 -18.52 -6.80
N GLU A 829 -16.89 -17.29 -6.86
CA GLU A 829 -16.07 -16.09 -6.73
C GLU A 829 -16.91 -14.95 -6.13
N PRO A 830 -16.54 -14.42 -4.95
CA PRO A 830 -17.07 -13.17 -4.44
C PRO A 830 -16.53 -11.96 -5.21
N SER A 831 -17.33 -10.92 -5.33
CA SER A 831 -16.99 -9.74 -6.13
C SER A 831 -17.04 -8.45 -5.30
N LEU A 832 -16.28 -7.47 -5.77
CA LEU A 832 -16.29 -6.11 -5.27
C LEU A 832 -17.65 -5.40 -5.45
N ASP A 833 -18.54 -5.94 -6.28
CA ASP A 833 -19.88 -5.41 -6.49
C ASP A 833 -20.90 -5.85 -5.40
N GLY A 834 -20.41 -6.55 -4.37
CA GLY A 834 -21.21 -7.07 -3.26
C GLY A 834 -22.04 -8.31 -3.62
N HIS A 835 -21.67 -9.04 -4.68
CA HIS A 835 -22.29 -10.29 -5.05
C HIS A 835 -21.33 -11.48 -5.02
N LEU A 836 -21.89 -12.65 -4.75
CA LEU A 836 -21.25 -13.95 -4.94
C LEU A 836 -21.69 -14.53 -6.28
N TYR A 837 -20.71 -14.83 -7.14
CA TYR A 837 -20.94 -15.44 -8.44
C TYR A 837 -20.66 -16.95 -8.42
N ALA A 838 -21.29 -17.67 -9.34
CA ALA A 838 -20.95 -19.06 -9.61
C ALA A 838 -21.12 -19.42 -11.09
N TRP A 839 -20.13 -20.11 -11.66
CA TRP A 839 -20.17 -20.61 -13.03
C TRP A 839 -19.84 -22.09 -13.08
N ARG A 840 -20.51 -22.80 -13.98
CA ARG A 840 -20.13 -24.16 -14.35
C ARG A 840 -18.77 -24.16 -15.05
N ALA A 841 -18.10 -25.30 -15.06
CA ALA A 841 -16.88 -25.60 -15.84
C ALA A 841 -16.90 -25.28 -17.36
N ASN A 842 -18.01 -24.78 -17.91
CA ASN A 842 -18.13 -24.33 -19.31
C ASN A 842 -18.40 -22.81 -19.45
N GLY A 843 -18.25 -22.05 -18.37
CA GLY A 843 -18.47 -20.60 -18.29
C GLY A 843 -19.94 -20.17 -18.24
N GLN A 844 -20.89 -21.09 -18.09
CA GLN A 844 -22.30 -20.74 -17.93
C GLN A 844 -22.63 -20.50 -16.46
N PRO A 845 -23.41 -19.46 -16.12
CA PRO A 845 -23.81 -19.19 -14.74
C PRO A 845 -24.60 -20.37 -14.14
N VAL A 846 -24.39 -20.62 -12.86
CA VAL A 846 -25.16 -21.59 -12.08
C VAL A 846 -26.54 -20.98 -11.76
N PRO A 847 -27.65 -21.72 -11.90
CA PRO A 847 -28.98 -21.21 -11.54
C PRO A 847 -29.03 -20.75 -10.08
N GLY A 848 -29.54 -19.54 -9.83
CA GLY A 848 -29.59 -18.93 -8.50
C GLY A 848 -28.50 -17.89 -8.25
N TYR A 849 -27.48 -17.82 -9.12
CA TYR A 849 -26.38 -16.88 -9.03
C TYR A 849 -26.44 -15.80 -10.14
N PRO A 850 -25.86 -14.61 -9.90
CA PRO A 850 -25.17 -14.20 -8.66
C PRO A 850 -26.12 -13.90 -7.49
N VAL A 851 -25.61 -14.02 -6.27
CA VAL A 851 -26.32 -13.79 -5.00
C VAL A 851 -25.83 -12.48 -4.38
N ALA A 852 -26.72 -11.53 -4.11
CA ALA A 852 -26.35 -10.30 -3.40
C ALA A 852 -26.03 -10.61 -1.93
N LEU A 853 -24.83 -10.21 -1.48
CA LEU A 853 -24.35 -10.32 -0.10
C LEU A 853 -24.77 -9.06 0.65
N ILE A 854 -26.03 -9.03 1.09
CA ILE A 854 -26.62 -7.87 1.76
C ILE A 854 -27.53 -8.30 2.92
N ASP A 855 -27.37 -7.66 4.09
CA ASP A 855 -28.10 -8.04 5.30
C ASP A 855 -29.60 -7.73 5.15
N PRO A 856 -30.49 -8.74 5.06
CA PRO A 856 -31.92 -8.51 4.85
C PRO A 856 -32.59 -7.73 5.99
N GLU A 857 -32.05 -7.81 7.22
CA GLU A 857 -32.55 -7.02 8.35
C GLU A 857 -32.29 -5.53 8.14
N GLN A 858 -31.17 -5.18 7.53
CA GLN A 858 -30.75 -3.80 7.29
C GLN A 858 -31.46 -3.23 6.06
N VAL A 859 -31.74 -4.06 5.05
CA VAL A 859 -32.60 -3.69 3.93
C VAL A 859 -33.99 -3.29 4.44
N ALA A 860 -34.58 -4.09 5.33
CA ALA A 860 -35.89 -3.78 5.93
C ALA A 860 -35.88 -2.48 6.74
N LYS A 861 -34.72 -2.07 7.27
CA LYS A 861 -34.52 -0.80 8.00
C LYS A 861 -34.14 0.38 7.10
N HIS A 862 -33.92 0.17 5.80
CA HIS A 862 -33.35 1.15 4.88
C HIS A 862 -31.96 1.65 5.34
N GLN A 863 -31.17 0.73 5.88
CA GLN A 863 -29.82 0.98 6.39
C GLN A 863 -28.76 0.13 5.68
N ALA A 864 -29.16 -0.69 4.70
CA ALA A 864 -28.26 -1.64 4.06
C ALA A 864 -27.15 -0.94 3.27
N MET A 865 -25.99 -1.57 3.28
CA MET A 865 -24.84 -1.21 2.47
C MET A 865 -24.66 -2.31 1.43
N VAL A 866 -24.45 -1.97 0.15
CA VAL A 866 -23.78 -2.90 -0.75
C VAL A 866 -22.30 -2.60 -0.59
N ALA A 867 -21.59 -3.54 0.02
CA ALA A 867 -20.17 -3.44 0.26
C ALA A 867 -19.45 -4.54 -0.54
N GLU A 868 -18.22 -4.25 -0.94
CA GLU A 868 -17.37 -5.23 -1.60
C GLU A 868 -17.16 -6.49 -0.75
N SER A 869 -16.89 -7.60 -1.44
CA SER A 869 -16.23 -8.75 -0.84
C SER A 869 -14.85 -8.90 -1.49
N ILE A 870 -13.84 -8.87 -0.65
CA ILE A 870 -12.42 -9.04 -1.03
C ILE A 870 -11.85 -10.35 -0.50
N ASN A 871 -12.71 -11.22 0.03
CA ASN A 871 -12.33 -12.39 0.82
C ASN A 871 -12.66 -13.69 0.12
N ASP A 872 -11.80 -14.67 0.27
CA ASP A 872 -11.96 -15.98 -0.35
C ASP A 872 -13.14 -16.74 0.24
N ALA A 873 -13.84 -17.49 -0.62
CA ALA A 873 -15.00 -18.27 -0.23
C ALA A 873 -14.61 -19.64 0.36
N ALA A 874 -15.15 -20.00 1.53
CA ALA A 874 -14.97 -21.33 2.13
C ALA A 874 -16.10 -22.28 1.71
N ILE A 875 -15.76 -23.52 1.38
CA ILE A 875 -16.64 -24.48 0.68
C ILE A 875 -16.80 -25.76 1.48
N GLY A 876 -18.05 -26.16 1.73
CA GLY A 876 -18.32 -27.48 2.32
C GLY A 876 -19.82 -27.76 2.54
N ASP A 877 -20.19 -29.04 2.65
CA ASP A 877 -21.57 -29.47 2.95
C ASP A 877 -21.92 -29.23 4.43
N LEU A 878 -22.33 -28.00 4.75
CA LEU A 878 -22.70 -27.58 6.10
C LEU A 878 -24.04 -28.18 6.55
N THR A 879 -24.89 -28.53 5.60
CA THR A 879 -26.26 -29.01 5.86
C THR A 879 -26.45 -30.53 5.76
N GLY A 880 -25.46 -31.25 5.23
CA GLY A 880 -25.53 -32.68 4.90
C GLY A 880 -26.47 -32.98 3.73
N ALA A 881 -26.67 -32.02 2.82
CA ALA A 881 -27.66 -32.09 1.74
C ALA A 881 -27.15 -32.85 0.50
N GLY A 882 -25.85 -33.16 0.43
CA GLY A 882 -25.24 -33.85 -0.71
C GLY A 882 -24.77 -32.93 -1.84
N HIS A 883 -24.56 -31.66 -1.51
CA HIS A 883 -23.94 -30.61 -2.31
C HIS A 883 -23.20 -29.65 -1.36
N ASP A 884 -22.27 -28.86 -1.89
CA ASP A 884 -21.52 -27.91 -1.07
C ASP A 884 -22.32 -26.63 -0.81
N ASP A 885 -22.16 -26.08 0.39
CA ASP A 885 -22.58 -24.73 0.79
C ASP A 885 -21.35 -23.79 0.77
N ILE A 886 -21.60 -22.49 0.73
CA ILE A 886 -20.55 -21.46 0.59
C ILE A 886 -20.58 -20.52 1.78
N VAL A 887 -19.44 -20.27 2.41
CA VAL A 887 -19.26 -19.25 3.46
C VAL A 887 -18.38 -18.14 2.92
N VAL A 888 -18.80 -16.88 3.08
CA VAL A 888 -18.06 -15.74 2.54
C VAL A 888 -18.27 -14.48 3.37
N ALA A 889 -17.20 -13.73 3.60
CA ALA A 889 -17.24 -12.45 4.29
C ALA A 889 -17.54 -11.30 3.31
N SER A 890 -18.10 -10.21 3.83
CA SER A 890 -18.30 -8.97 3.08
C SER A 890 -17.85 -7.79 3.95
N ASN A 891 -17.59 -6.65 3.31
CA ASN A 891 -17.25 -5.42 4.00
C ASN A 891 -18.47 -4.66 4.55
N GLU A 892 -19.63 -5.31 4.67
CA GLU A 892 -20.79 -4.70 5.31
C GLU A 892 -20.56 -4.50 6.80
N GLU A 893 -20.57 -3.24 7.25
CA GLU A 893 -20.45 -2.89 8.65
C GLU A 893 -21.63 -2.07 9.17
N TYR A 894 -22.11 -2.44 10.36
CA TYR A 894 -23.26 -1.78 11.00
C TYR A 894 -22.96 -1.39 12.45
N GLY A 895 -23.55 -0.26 12.89
CA GLY A 895 -23.39 0.27 14.24
C GLY A 895 -22.41 1.43 14.37
N ARG A 896 -21.87 1.94 13.25
CA ARG A 896 -20.91 3.06 13.18
C ARG A 896 -21.52 4.43 13.54
N PRO A 897 -20.73 5.37 14.10
CA PRO A 897 -21.09 6.80 14.19
C PRO A 897 -21.32 7.44 12.80
N ALA A 898 -21.93 8.63 12.76
CA ALA A 898 -22.08 9.40 11.51
C ALA A 898 -20.71 9.92 11.02
N ALA A 899 -20.51 9.94 9.70
CA ALA A 899 -19.31 10.44 9.02
C ALA A 899 -18.78 11.77 9.58
N GLY A 900 -17.50 11.77 9.96
CA GLY A 900 -16.72 12.94 10.38
C GLY A 900 -15.81 13.47 9.27
N SER A 901 -15.03 14.49 9.56
CA SER A 901 -14.35 15.40 8.61
C SER A 901 -13.14 14.83 7.84
N GLY A 902 -13.12 13.53 7.52
CA GLY A 902 -12.07 12.92 6.67
C GLY A 902 -10.72 12.68 7.31
N GLU A 903 -10.60 12.96 8.60
CA GLU A 903 -9.47 12.55 9.42
C GLU A 903 -9.96 11.55 10.45
N ILE A 904 -9.25 10.43 10.59
CA ILE A 904 -9.52 9.46 11.66
C ILE A 904 -9.05 10.10 12.97
N SER A 905 -9.94 10.86 13.63
CA SER A 905 -9.61 11.42 14.93
C SER A 905 -9.64 10.33 16.01
N PHE A 906 -8.72 10.39 16.98
CA PHE A 906 -8.68 9.50 18.15
C PHE A 906 -10.04 9.43 18.89
N ALA A 907 -10.71 10.58 18.93
CA ALA A 907 -12.08 10.81 19.39
C ALA A 907 -13.14 9.92 18.72
N GLU A 908 -12.99 9.64 17.42
CA GLU A 908 -13.91 8.81 16.63
C GLU A 908 -13.58 7.33 16.75
N LEU A 909 -12.29 6.97 16.76
CA LEU A 909 -11.80 5.59 16.91
C LEU A 909 -12.18 4.99 18.29
N THR A 910 -12.04 5.74 19.38
CA THR A 910 -12.50 5.32 20.71
C THR A 910 -14.03 5.24 20.84
N SER A 911 -14.76 6.08 20.09
CA SER A 911 -16.23 6.03 20.05
C SER A 911 -16.76 4.79 19.29
N GLN A 912 -15.99 4.27 18.32
CA GLN A 912 -16.28 3.02 17.61
C GLN A 912 -16.07 1.82 18.55
N ALA A 913 -14.92 1.78 19.23
CA ALA A 913 -14.55 0.74 20.18
C ALA A 913 -15.57 0.54 21.32
N THR A 914 -16.34 1.58 21.67
CA THR A 914 -17.31 1.56 22.79
C THR A 914 -18.75 1.31 22.35
N LYS A 915 -19.08 1.41 21.05
CA LYS A 915 -20.46 1.25 20.52
C LYS A 915 -20.76 -0.12 19.93
N GLY A 916 -19.75 -0.96 19.71
CA GLY A 916 -19.90 -2.36 19.28
C GLY A 916 -20.37 -2.48 17.83
N SER A 917 -19.49 -2.12 16.89
CA SER A 917 -19.76 -2.32 15.46
C SER A 917 -19.63 -3.80 15.08
N THR A 918 -20.31 -4.17 14.00
CA THR A 918 -20.32 -5.57 13.53
C THR A 918 -20.18 -5.66 12.02
N SER A 919 -19.34 -6.58 11.56
CA SER A 919 -19.22 -6.98 10.16
C SER A 919 -20.22 -8.10 9.82
N ARG A 920 -20.25 -8.56 8.55
CA ARG A 920 -21.12 -9.66 8.10
C ARG A 920 -20.36 -10.81 7.47
N LEU A 921 -20.72 -12.01 7.91
CA LEU A 921 -20.35 -13.28 7.31
C LEU A 921 -21.61 -13.97 6.80
N TYR A 922 -21.58 -14.50 5.59
CA TYR A 922 -22.69 -15.16 4.92
C TYR A 922 -22.45 -16.66 4.82
N ALA A 923 -23.52 -17.45 4.94
CA ALA A 923 -23.53 -18.84 4.48
C ALA A 923 -24.69 -19.06 3.51
N ILE A 924 -24.40 -19.61 2.34
CA ILE A 924 -25.31 -19.75 1.20
C ILE A 924 -25.47 -21.23 0.87
N ASP A 925 -26.72 -21.69 0.76
CA ASP A 925 -27.04 -23.00 0.20
C ASP A 925 -26.64 -23.04 -1.27
N GLY A 926 -25.67 -23.89 -1.61
CA GLY A 926 -25.05 -23.88 -2.93
C GLY A 926 -26.03 -24.20 -4.07
N ALA A 927 -26.97 -25.12 -3.83
CA ALA A 927 -27.92 -25.54 -4.86
C ALA A 927 -28.99 -24.49 -5.18
N THR A 928 -29.33 -23.62 -4.23
CA THR A 928 -30.44 -22.66 -4.37
C THR A 928 -30.02 -21.19 -4.43
N GLY A 929 -28.79 -20.86 -4.03
CA GLY A 929 -28.31 -19.48 -3.94
C GLY A 929 -29.03 -18.67 -2.85
N LYS A 930 -29.49 -19.33 -1.78
CA LYS A 930 -30.21 -18.69 -0.66
C LYS A 930 -29.40 -18.76 0.62
N PHE A 931 -29.50 -17.74 1.45
CA PHE A 931 -28.89 -17.76 2.77
C PHE A 931 -29.43 -18.93 3.60
N LEU A 932 -28.52 -19.62 4.30
CA LEU A 932 -28.88 -20.64 5.26
C LEU A 932 -29.68 -20.03 6.42
N PRO A 933 -30.58 -20.81 7.06
CA PRO A 933 -31.33 -20.32 8.21
C PRO A 933 -30.40 -19.85 9.34
N GLY A 934 -30.62 -18.63 9.83
CA GLY A 934 -29.79 -18.02 10.88
C GLY A 934 -28.74 -17.02 10.39
N TRP A 935 -28.51 -16.97 9.07
CA TRP A 935 -27.50 -16.11 8.44
C TRP A 935 -28.10 -14.81 7.86
N PRO A 936 -27.30 -13.72 7.72
CA PRO A 936 -25.85 -13.63 8.01
C PRO A 936 -25.49 -13.58 9.49
N ALA A 937 -24.29 -14.07 9.83
CA ALA A 937 -23.71 -13.95 11.16
C ALA A 937 -23.13 -12.54 11.38
N LYS A 938 -23.15 -12.08 12.63
CA LYS A 938 -22.69 -10.74 13.05
C LYS A 938 -21.39 -10.91 13.82
N LEU A 939 -20.28 -10.48 13.23
CA LEU A 939 -18.96 -10.58 13.85
C LEU A 939 -18.62 -9.26 14.57
N PRO A 940 -18.30 -9.27 15.87
CA PRO A 940 -17.96 -8.05 16.61
C PRO A 940 -16.54 -7.59 16.29
N GLY A 941 -16.37 -6.29 16.04
CA GLY A 941 -15.05 -5.68 15.85
C GLY A 941 -14.94 -4.34 16.59
N ILE A 942 -13.70 -3.86 16.74
CA ILE A 942 -13.38 -2.65 17.50
C ILE A 942 -12.81 -1.55 16.60
N ILE A 943 -12.01 -1.91 15.59
CA ILE A 943 -11.25 -0.98 14.75
C ILE A 943 -11.32 -1.31 13.25
N GLN A 944 -12.29 -2.13 12.81
CA GLN A 944 -12.34 -2.60 11.42
C GLN A 944 -12.54 -1.51 10.35
N ASN A 945 -12.95 -0.31 10.75
CA ASN A 945 -13.09 0.86 9.87
C ASN A 945 -11.81 1.70 9.70
N VAL A 946 -10.73 1.40 10.44
CA VAL A 946 -9.48 2.18 10.33
C VAL A 946 -8.89 2.03 8.93
N LEU A 947 -8.86 0.79 8.42
CA LEU A 947 -8.56 0.47 7.02
C LEU A 947 -9.81 -0.16 6.39
N PRO A 948 -10.77 0.65 5.91
CA PRO A 948 -12.14 0.18 5.69
C PRO A 948 -12.31 -0.79 4.50
N LEU A 949 -11.32 -0.89 3.60
CA LEU A 949 -11.29 -1.93 2.56
C LEU A 949 -10.78 -3.27 3.10
N VAL A 950 -9.84 -3.26 4.05
CA VAL A 950 -9.06 -4.44 4.49
C VAL A 950 -9.55 -4.98 5.84
N GLY A 951 -10.09 -4.12 6.69
CA GLY A 951 -10.42 -4.42 8.09
C GLY A 951 -11.72 -5.22 8.33
N PRO A 952 -12.84 -4.96 7.63
CA PRO A 952 -14.14 -5.55 7.99
C PRO A 952 -14.31 -7.04 7.73
N GLY A 953 -13.88 -7.54 6.56
CA GLY A 953 -14.06 -8.92 6.12
C GLY A 953 -12.74 -9.70 6.12
N GLN A 954 -12.77 -10.94 6.61
CA GLN A 954 -11.64 -11.87 6.61
C GLN A 954 -12.09 -13.24 6.13
N ASP A 955 -11.18 -13.98 5.53
CA ASP A 955 -11.46 -15.30 4.97
C ASP A 955 -11.88 -16.25 6.09
N ALA A 956 -12.96 -16.98 5.85
CA ALA A 956 -13.43 -17.99 6.76
C ALA A 956 -12.79 -19.34 6.44
N GLU A 957 -12.59 -20.16 7.47
CA GLU A 957 -12.14 -21.55 7.33
C GLU A 957 -13.20 -22.52 7.86
N ILE A 958 -13.35 -23.68 7.23
CA ILE A 958 -14.24 -24.75 7.68
C ILE A 958 -13.40 -25.90 8.23
N ALA A 959 -13.73 -26.39 9.42
CA ALA A 959 -13.03 -27.54 10.00
C ALA A 959 -13.93 -28.38 10.91
N ASN A 960 -13.63 -29.67 10.98
CA ASN A 960 -14.21 -30.59 11.94
C ASN A 960 -13.41 -30.56 13.24
N ILE A 961 -13.88 -29.79 14.21
CA ILE A 961 -13.22 -29.55 15.50
C ILE A 961 -14.04 -30.21 16.61
N GLY A 962 -13.42 -31.10 17.38
CA GLY A 962 -14.11 -31.81 18.46
C GLY A 962 -15.27 -32.72 17.99
N GLY A 963 -15.30 -33.08 16.71
CA GLY A 963 -16.36 -33.90 16.10
C GLY A 963 -17.56 -33.11 15.55
N GLU A 964 -17.48 -31.78 15.52
CA GLU A 964 -18.48 -30.88 14.95
C GLU A 964 -17.88 -30.10 13.78
N THR A 965 -18.63 -29.92 12.70
CA THR A 965 -18.25 -29.02 11.59
C THR A 965 -18.47 -27.59 12.04
N LEU A 966 -17.40 -26.81 12.11
CA LEU A 966 -17.39 -25.42 12.57
C LEU A 966 -16.76 -24.52 11.50
N ILE A 967 -17.12 -23.25 11.58
CA ILE A 967 -16.63 -22.17 10.73
C ILE A 967 -15.80 -21.24 11.62
N VAL A 968 -14.53 -21.06 11.29
CA VAL A 968 -13.61 -20.14 11.96
C VAL A 968 -13.60 -18.83 11.18
N ALA A 969 -13.93 -17.72 11.83
CA ALA A 969 -13.94 -16.41 11.19
C ALA A 969 -13.67 -15.28 12.19
N SER A 970 -13.21 -14.15 11.72
CA SER A 970 -12.93 -12.97 12.54
C SER A 970 -13.18 -11.66 11.81
N THR A 971 -13.04 -10.54 12.53
CA THR A 971 -12.95 -9.19 12.00
C THR A 971 -11.87 -8.45 12.78
N THR A 972 -11.30 -7.39 12.21
CA THR A 972 -10.18 -6.67 12.83
C THR A 972 -10.51 -6.10 14.21
N GLY A 973 -9.63 -6.37 15.18
CA GLY A 973 -9.79 -6.02 16.60
C GLY A 973 -10.82 -6.87 17.36
N GLY A 974 -11.47 -7.83 16.70
CA GLY A 974 -12.40 -8.78 17.29
C GLY A 974 -11.73 -10.07 17.79
N GLY A 975 -12.51 -10.93 18.43
CA GLY A 975 -12.11 -12.31 18.70
C GLY A 975 -12.21 -13.16 17.43
N ILE A 976 -11.49 -14.29 17.40
CA ILE A 976 -11.72 -15.32 16.39
C ILE A 976 -12.90 -16.16 16.85
N GLU A 977 -13.97 -16.20 16.06
CA GLU A 977 -15.22 -16.87 16.39
C GLU A 977 -15.29 -18.24 15.71
N GLU A 978 -15.64 -19.26 16.48
CA GLU A 978 -16.03 -20.57 15.97
C GLU A 978 -17.56 -20.67 15.93
N LEU A 979 -18.13 -20.67 14.73
CA LEU A 979 -19.56 -20.68 14.47
C LEU A 979 -20.01 -22.10 14.08
N ASN A 980 -21.21 -22.48 14.50
CA ASN A 980 -21.86 -23.67 13.97
C ASN A 980 -22.55 -23.39 12.61
N PRO A 981 -23.03 -24.42 11.87
CA PRO A 981 -23.73 -24.22 10.60
C PRO A 981 -24.99 -23.35 10.67
N SER A 982 -25.58 -23.12 11.85
CA SER A 982 -26.70 -22.19 12.04
C SER A 982 -26.28 -20.73 12.26
N GLY A 983 -24.99 -20.42 12.24
CA GLY A 983 -24.45 -19.07 12.42
C GLY A 983 -24.36 -18.63 13.88
N GLU A 984 -24.49 -19.54 14.85
CA GLU A 984 -24.32 -19.24 16.27
C GLU A 984 -22.88 -19.46 16.70
N THR A 985 -22.29 -18.48 17.40
CA THR A 985 -20.97 -18.61 18.03
C THR A 985 -21.00 -19.69 19.10
N VAL A 986 -20.15 -20.69 18.94
CA VAL A 986 -19.94 -21.79 19.89
C VAL A 986 -18.81 -21.44 20.85
N ARG A 987 -17.72 -20.88 20.34
CA ARG A 987 -16.52 -20.48 21.08
C ARG A 987 -15.90 -19.23 20.48
N THR A 988 -15.18 -18.48 21.31
CA THR A 988 -14.38 -17.31 20.91
C THR A 988 -12.95 -17.54 21.39
N LEU A 989 -12.00 -17.46 20.46
CA LEU A 989 -10.57 -17.59 20.66
C LEU A 989 -9.99 -16.18 20.74
N GLN A 990 -9.34 -15.86 21.85
CA GLN A 990 -8.75 -14.55 22.08
C GLN A 990 -7.70 -14.62 23.19
N GLN A 991 -6.72 -13.72 23.12
CA GLN A 991 -5.68 -13.56 24.16
C GLN A 991 -5.84 -12.23 24.93
N THR A 992 -7.09 -11.83 25.16
CA THR A 992 -7.47 -10.62 25.88
C THR A 992 -7.65 -10.90 27.38
N GLY A 993 -6.65 -10.53 28.19
CA GLY A 993 -6.69 -10.77 29.64
C GLY A 993 -5.38 -10.57 30.41
N GLY A 994 -4.40 -9.87 29.81
CA GLY A 994 -3.04 -9.76 30.32
C GLY A 994 -2.29 -11.09 30.32
N SER A 995 -1.18 -11.15 31.06
CA SER A 995 -0.26 -12.31 31.08
C SER A 995 -0.87 -13.69 31.36
N ALA A 996 -2.09 -13.77 31.93
CA ALA A 996 -2.77 -15.05 32.17
C ALA A 996 -3.47 -15.61 30.92
N ALA A 997 -3.61 -14.80 29.86
CA ALA A 997 -4.20 -15.19 28.58
C ALA A 997 -3.17 -15.72 27.56
N TYR A 998 -1.89 -15.73 27.92
CA TYR A 998 -0.82 -16.31 27.09
C TYR A 998 -0.48 -17.72 27.57
N GLY A 999 0.05 -18.53 26.66
CA GLY A 999 0.69 -19.79 26.97
C GLY A 999 1.83 -19.61 27.98
N SER A 1000 2.02 -20.61 28.85
CA SER A 1000 3.02 -20.51 29.93
C SER A 1000 4.48 -20.46 29.45
N ALA A 1001 4.74 -20.85 28.21
CA ALA A 1001 6.06 -20.82 27.56
C ALA A 1001 6.19 -19.72 26.49
N SER A 1002 5.19 -18.87 26.31
CA SER A 1002 5.26 -17.70 25.41
C SER A 1002 6.45 -16.79 25.73
N ASP A 1003 7.19 -16.43 24.69
CA ASP A 1003 8.38 -15.59 24.72
C ASP A 1003 8.08 -14.07 24.62
N ALA A 1004 6.81 -13.71 24.42
CA ALA A 1004 6.34 -12.32 24.42
C ALA A 1004 6.88 -11.53 25.62
N THR A 1005 7.52 -10.39 25.32
CA THR A 1005 8.06 -9.49 26.33
C THR A 1005 7.01 -8.52 26.85
N ASP A 1006 6.09 -8.10 25.98
CA ASP A 1006 4.84 -7.44 26.32
C ASP A 1006 3.74 -8.49 26.55
N LYS A 1007 3.17 -8.50 27.75
CA LYS A 1007 2.07 -9.39 28.15
C LYS A 1007 0.81 -8.61 28.53
N SER A 1008 0.61 -7.46 27.92
CA SER A 1008 -0.59 -6.62 28.03
C SER A 1008 -1.85 -7.34 27.52
N GLY A 1009 -1.71 -8.23 26.54
CA GLY A 1009 -2.77 -8.94 25.82
C GLY A 1009 -2.58 -8.73 24.32
N ALA A 1010 -3.34 -9.46 23.50
CA ALA A 1010 -3.20 -9.39 22.04
C ALA A 1010 -4.55 -9.19 21.34
N LEU A 1011 -4.52 -8.51 20.19
CA LEU A 1011 -5.64 -8.26 19.27
C LEU A 1011 -5.34 -8.88 17.92
N ASN A 1012 -6.35 -9.53 17.33
CA ASN A 1012 -6.28 -9.99 15.94
C ASN A 1012 -6.37 -8.80 14.98
N LEU A 1013 -5.55 -8.80 13.93
CA LEU A 1013 -5.53 -7.79 12.87
C LEU A 1013 -6.12 -8.32 11.55
N PHE A 1014 -5.60 -7.83 10.43
CA PHE A 1014 -6.10 -7.85 9.05
C PHE A 1014 -5.93 -9.19 8.33
N GLU A 1015 -5.23 -10.13 8.94
CA GLU A 1015 -4.86 -11.42 8.37
C GLU A 1015 -5.99 -12.44 8.47
N ASN A 1016 -5.89 -13.49 7.67
CA ASN A 1016 -6.78 -14.63 7.70
C ASN A 1016 -6.27 -15.69 8.68
N ALA A 1017 -7.19 -16.42 9.29
CA ALA A 1017 -6.82 -17.52 10.19
C ALA A 1017 -6.44 -18.77 9.39
N SER A 1018 -5.51 -19.57 9.91
CA SER A 1018 -5.15 -20.87 9.36
C SER A 1018 -5.54 -21.97 10.34
N VAL A 1019 -6.02 -23.13 9.83
CA VAL A 1019 -6.45 -24.26 10.67
C VAL A 1019 -5.63 -25.52 10.38
N GLY A 1020 -5.00 -26.14 11.38
CA GLY A 1020 -4.20 -27.35 11.15
C GLY A 1020 -3.70 -28.01 12.42
N ASP A 1021 -3.30 -29.28 12.37
CA ASP A 1021 -2.86 -30.03 13.56
C ASP A 1021 -1.39 -29.71 13.91
N LEU A 1022 -1.15 -28.60 14.60
CA LEU A 1022 0.21 -28.14 14.94
C LEU A 1022 0.97 -29.13 15.81
N LEU A 1023 0.27 -29.74 16.78
CA LEU A 1023 0.89 -30.62 17.76
C LEU A 1023 1.04 -32.08 17.28
N GLY A 1024 0.52 -32.42 16.10
CA GLY A 1024 0.53 -33.80 15.57
C GLY A 1024 -0.34 -34.76 16.38
N THR A 1025 -1.40 -34.25 17.00
CA THR A 1025 -2.30 -34.98 17.90
C THR A 1025 -3.52 -35.57 17.19
N GLY A 1026 -3.75 -35.19 15.94
CA GLY A 1026 -4.93 -35.48 15.14
C GLY A 1026 -6.11 -34.54 15.41
N LEU A 1027 -5.88 -33.41 16.09
CA LEU A 1027 -6.88 -32.39 16.38
C LEU A 1027 -6.40 -31.06 15.79
N PRO A 1028 -7.23 -30.37 14.99
CA PRO A 1028 -6.83 -29.09 14.41
C PRO A 1028 -6.78 -27.97 15.46
N ASP A 1029 -5.76 -27.14 15.32
CA ASP A 1029 -5.50 -25.90 16.03
C ASP A 1029 -5.76 -24.70 15.09
N VAL A 1030 -5.92 -23.50 15.65
CA VAL A 1030 -6.13 -22.25 14.90
C VAL A 1030 -4.91 -21.36 15.07
N VAL A 1031 -4.44 -20.71 13.99
CA VAL A 1031 -3.27 -19.82 13.97
C VAL A 1031 -3.63 -18.49 13.33
N LYS A 1032 -3.14 -17.38 13.88
CA LYS A 1032 -3.29 -16.05 13.29
C LYS A 1032 -2.26 -15.06 13.83
N TYR A 1033 -1.90 -14.06 13.04
CA TYR A 1033 -1.11 -12.91 13.51
C TYR A 1033 -1.91 -12.04 14.50
N GLU A 1034 -1.20 -11.45 15.45
CA GLU A 1034 -1.74 -10.57 16.46
C GLU A 1034 -0.81 -9.38 16.74
N LEU A 1035 -1.39 -8.33 17.31
CA LEU A 1035 -0.70 -7.13 17.76
C LEU A 1035 -0.96 -6.93 19.27
N SER A 1036 0.08 -6.55 20.03
CA SER A 1036 -0.06 -6.39 21.48
C SER A 1036 -0.90 -5.17 21.85
N LEU A 1037 -1.53 -5.16 23.03
CA LEU A 1037 -2.39 -4.03 23.41
C LEU A 1037 -1.63 -2.71 23.61
N GLU A 1038 -0.34 -2.74 23.91
CA GLU A 1038 0.50 -1.52 23.98
C GLU A 1038 0.77 -0.95 22.58
N ASP A 1039 0.92 -1.81 21.57
CA ASP A 1039 1.05 -1.34 20.19
C ASP A 1039 -0.24 -0.67 19.69
N ALA A 1040 -1.39 -1.28 20.00
CA ALA A 1040 -2.68 -0.68 19.71
C ALA A 1040 -2.85 0.66 20.45
N ALA A 1041 -2.19 0.84 21.60
CA ALA A 1041 -2.13 2.10 22.30
C ALA A 1041 -1.17 3.11 21.63
N ASN A 1042 -0.09 2.69 20.98
CA ASN A 1042 0.80 3.56 20.20
C ASN A 1042 0.10 4.18 19.00
N LEU A 1043 -0.75 3.42 18.30
CA LEU A 1043 -1.62 3.94 17.23
C LEU A 1043 -2.62 5.00 17.72
N LEU A 1044 -2.82 5.11 19.04
CA LEU A 1044 -3.73 6.06 19.68
C LEU A 1044 -3.01 7.21 20.41
N LEU A 1045 -1.81 6.93 20.93
CA LEU A 1045 -0.94 7.84 21.67
C LEU A 1045 0.34 8.04 20.86
N VAL A 1046 0.18 8.70 19.72
CA VAL A 1046 1.13 8.78 18.58
C VAL A 1046 2.54 9.27 18.97
N SER A 1047 2.70 9.89 20.14
CA SER A 1047 3.97 10.44 20.65
C SER A 1047 4.59 9.70 21.84
N GLN A 1048 3.92 8.66 22.36
CA GLN A 1048 4.26 8.06 23.66
C GLN A 1048 5.19 6.84 23.57
N ASN A 1049 5.11 6.08 22.47
CA ASN A 1049 6.05 5.03 22.15
C ASN A 1049 6.26 4.01 23.29
N PHE A 1050 5.19 3.28 23.62
CA PHE A 1050 5.23 2.15 24.55
C PHE A 1050 5.94 0.96 23.91
N PRO A 1051 6.77 0.19 24.65
CA PRO A 1051 7.34 -1.04 24.11
C PRO A 1051 6.26 -2.06 23.74
N TYR A 1052 6.37 -2.64 22.55
CA TYR A 1052 5.38 -3.55 22.00
C TYR A 1052 5.99 -4.77 21.32
N ASN A 1053 5.16 -5.78 21.05
CA ASN A 1053 5.51 -6.94 20.23
C ASN A 1053 4.51 -7.11 19.10
N HIS A 1054 5.00 -7.47 17.92
CA HIS A 1054 4.21 -8.20 16.94
C HIS A 1054 4.21 -9.69 17.33
N LEU A 1055 3.09 -10.36 17.09
CA LEU A 1055 2.84 -11.69 17.63
C LEU A 1055 2.23 -12.62 16.58
N ILE A 1056 2.48 -13.93 16.75
CA ILE A 1056 1.67 -14.99 16.15
C ILE A 1056 0.99 -15.76 17.27
N GLY A 1057 -0.34 -15.79 17.24
CA GLY A 1057 -1.19 -16.55 18.15
C GLY A 1057 -1.50 -17.95 17.63
N ALA A 1058 -1.66 -18.90 18.55
CA ALA A 1058 -2.16 -20.23 18.25
C ALA A 1058 -3.02 -20.79 19.39
N TRP A 1059 -4.12 -21.45 19.05
CA TRP A 1059 -5.11 -21.98 20.00
C TRP A 1059 -5.49 -23.42 19.71
N ASP A 1060 -5.69 -24.20 20.77
CA ASP A 1060 -6.33 -25.51 20.70
C ASP A 1060 -7.79 -25.32 20.30
N GLY A 1061 -8.17 -25.79 19.10
CA GLY A 1061 -9.52 -25.59 18.56
C GLY A 1061 -10.62 -26.26 19.40
N THR A 1062 -10.30 -27.29 20.17
CA THR A 1062 -11.30 -27.98 21.01
C THR A 1062 -11.58 -27.27 22.32
N THR A 1063 -10.60 -26.54 22.85
CA THR A 1063 -10.71 -25.86 24.15
C THR A 1063 -10.74 -24.34 24.07
N ALA A 1064 -10.44 -23.76 22.90
CA ALA A 1064 -10.23 -22.34 22.64
C ALA A 1064 -9.17 -21.69 23.58
N LYS A 1065 -8.22 -22.50 24.07
CA LYS A 1065 -7.12 -22.01 24.91
C LYS A 1065 -5.87 -21.82 24.07
N PRO A 1066 -5.03 -20.82 24.39
CA PRO A 1066 -3.75 -20.68 23.72
C PRO A 1066 -2.88 -21.92 23.93
N LEU A 1067 -2.09 -22.27 22.91
CA LEU A 1067 -1.08 -23.31 23.02
C LEU A 1067 0.06 -22.84 23.94
N GLU A 1068 0.86 -23.78 24.47
CA GLU A 1068 1.79 -23.49 25.58
C GLU A 1068 2.83 -22.42 25.23
N ALA A 1069 3.34 -22.41 24.00
CA ALA A 1069 4.34 -21.45 23.53
C ALA A 1069 3.73 -20.17 22.91
N TYR A 1070 2.41 -20.05 22.83
CA TYR A 1070 1.77 -19.00 22.03
C TYR A 1070 1.03 -17.96 22.90
N PRO A 1071 1.05 -16.67 22.52
CA PRO A 1071 1.61 -16.17 21.27
C PRO A 1071 3.14 -16.12 21.32
N THR A 1072 3.77 -16.27 20.17
CA THR A 1072 5.23 -16.12 20.01
C THR A 1072 5.53 -14.79 19.35
N VAL A 1073 6.65 -14.16 19.67
CA VAL A 1073 7.08 -12.91 19.03
C VAL A 1073 7.48 -13.18 17.58
N THR A 1074 7.00 -12.34 16.66
CA THR A 1074 7.43 -12.30 15.26
C THR A 1074 7.97 -10.90 14.94
N ASP A 1075 8.73 -10.76 13.86
CA ASP A 1075 9.33 -9.50 13.48
C ASP A 1075 8.32 -8.48 12.92
N ASP A 1076 7.32 -8.94 12.16
CA ASP A 1076 6.23 -8.10 11.68
C ASP A 1076 4.91 -8.87 11.45
N PHE A 1077 3.79 -8.14 11.43
CA PHE A 1077 2.47 -8.68 11.06
C PHE A 1077 2.22 -8.54 9.54
N GLN A 1078 1.06 -8.94 9.03
CA GLN A 1078 0.74 -8.99 7.59
C GLN A 1078 -0.61 -8.34 7.23
N PHE A 1079 -0.89 -8.17 5.94
CA PHE A 1079 -2.20 -7.72 5.44
C PHE A 1079 -2.72 -8.69 4.39
N LEU A 1080 -4.02 -9.00 4.42
CA LEU A 1080 -4.67 -9.85 3.41
C LEU A 1080 -3.96 -11.19 3.16
N SER A 1081 -3.24 -11.68 4.18
CA SER A 1081 -2.38 -12.85 4.10
C SER A 1081 -2.83 -13.92 5.10
N ALA A 1082 -2.20 -15.09 5.04
CA ALA A 1082 -2.41 -16.19 5.97
C ALA A 1082 -1.08 -16.92 6.22
N ASN A 1083 -1.11 -17.86 7.17
CA ASN A 1083 0.01 -18.77 7.39
C ASN A 1083 -0.25 -20.11 6.71
N ASP A 1084 0.82 -20.82 6.36
CA ASP A 1084 0.73 -22.23 5.98
C ASP A 1084 1.08 -23.13 7.17
N ILE A 1085 0.45 -24.30 7.26
CA ILE A 1085 0.80 -25.32 8.26
C ILE A 1085 1.34 -26.54 7.51
N ALA A 1086 2.59 -26.87 7.80
CA ALA A 1086 3.33 -27.86 7.03
C ALA A 1086 4.25 -28.71 7.92
N LYS A 1087 4.62 -29.89 7.44
CA LYS A 1087 5.76 -30.63 8.00
C LYS A 1087 7.03 -30.18 7.31
N ILE A 1088 7.83 -29.37 8.01
CA ILE A 1088 9.11 -28.87 7.49
C ILE A 1088 10.26 -29.72 8.02
N ASP A 1089 10.30 -30.00 9.33
CA ASP A 1089 11.30 -30.89 9.93
C ASP A 1089 10.71 -32.29 10.16
N PRO A 1090 11.08 -33.30 9.34
CA PRO A 1090 10.58 -34.67 9.50
C PRO A 1090 11.07 -35.36 10.79
N GLY A 1091 12.06 -34.80 11.49
CA GLY A 1091 12.60 -35.29 12.75
C GLY A 1091 11.76 -34.95 13.97
N LEU A 1092 10.87 -33.96 13.87
CA LEU A 1092 9.99 -33.53 14.96
C LEU A 1092 8.65 -34.28 14.95
N PRO A 1093 7.95 -34.43 16.09
CA PRO A 1093 6.60 -34.98 16.13
C PRO A 1093 5.53 -33.97 15.69
N THR A 1094 5.81 -32.69 15.83
CA THR A 1094 4.95 -31.51 15.57
C THR A 1094 5.07 -31.00 14.14
N ASN A 1095 4.05 -30.29 13.67
CA ASN A 1095 4.06 -29.54 12.43
C ASN A 1095 4.53 -28.09 12.70
N GLN A 1096 4.81 -27.35 11.63
CA GLN A 1096 5.37 -26.00 11.67
C GLN A 1096 4.44 -24.99 11.00
N ILE A 1097 4.40 -23.77 11.54
CA ILE A 1097 3.76 -22.61 10.94
C ILE A 1097 4.79 -21.96 10.02
N LEU A 1098 4.53 -21.95 8.72
CA LEU A 1098 5.33 -21.24 7.73
C LEU A 1098 4.74 -19.83 7.58
N ALA A 1099 5.49 -18.83 8.05
CA ALA A 1099 5.01 -17.46 8.29
C ALA A 1099 5.93 -16.44 7.62
N GLY A 1100 5.43 -15.71 6.63
CA GLY A 1100 6.15 -14.61 5.95
C GLY A 1100 5.87 -13.27 6.64
N THR A 1101 6.83 -12.36 6.64
CA THR A 1101 6.72 -11.09 7.39
C THR A 1101 7.07 -9.85 6.55
N GLY A 1102 6.70 -8.68 7.06
CA GLY A 1102 6.88 -7.38 6.41
C GLY A 1102 8.31 -6.88 6.40
N LEU A 1103 9.17 -7.44 7.27
CA LEU A 1103 10.59 -7.12 7.37
C LEU A 1103 11.49 -8.18 6.72
N GLY A 1104 10.91 -9.00 5.83
CA GLY A 1104 11.67 -9.84 4.91
C GLY A 1104 12.25 -11.11 5.51
N LEU A 1105 11.52 -11.72 6.46
CA LEU A 1105 11.81 -13.04 7.00
C LEU A 1105 10.68 -14.03 6.67
N LEU A 1106 11.06 -15.26 6.32
CA LEU A 1106 10.16 -16.42 6.26
C LEU A 1106 10.52 -17.37 7.40
N HIS A 1107 9.63 -17.48 8.38
CA HIS A 1107 9.77 -18.32 9.56
C HIS A 1107 9.13 -19.69 9.36
N ALA A 1108 9.59 -20.69 10.11
CA ALA A 1108 9.00 -22.01 10.25
C ALA A 1108 8.91 -22.38 11.75
N TYR A 1109 7.95 -21.78 12.45
CA TYR A 1109 7.77 -21.95 13.90
C TYR A 1109 7.27 -23.34 14.26
N ASP A 1110 7.97 -24.02 15.16
CA ASP A 1110 7.55 -25.31 15.68
C ASP A 1110 6.29 -25.21 16.57
N GLY A 1111 5.28 -26.04 16.28
CA GLY A 1111 3.98 -25.99 16.98
C GLY A 1111 4.04 -26.20 18.49
N ALA A 1112 5.06 -26.88 19.03
CA ALA A 1112 5.20 -27.08 20.48
C ALA A 1112 6.02 -25.98 21.16
N THR A 1113 7.04 -25.46 20.49
CA THR A 1113 8.02 -24.55 21.10
C THR A 1113 7.88 -23.09 20.69
N GLY A 1114 7.16 -22.80 19.60
CA GLY A 1114 7.03 -21.44 19.05
C GLY A 1114 8.33 -20.88 18.48
N GLN A 1115 9.34 -21.71 18.23
CA GLN A 1115 10.66 -21.28 17.76
C GLN A 1115 10.94 -21.86 16.37
N ASP A 1116 11.75 -21.16 15.58
CA ASP A 1116 12.17 -21.63 14.27
C ASP A 1116 12.87 -23.01 14.30
N VAL A 1117 12.51 -23.85 13.33
CA VAL A 1117 13.23 -25.11 13.08
C VAL A 1117 14.58 -24.87 12.39
N PRO A 1118 15.53 -25.83 12.43
CA PRO A 1118 16.85 -25.63 11.83
C PRO A 1118 16.81 -25.23 10.35
N GLY A 1119 17.54 -24.19 9.99
CA GLY A 1119 17.61 -23.67 8.62
C GLY A 1119 16.62 -22.53 8.32
N PHE A 1120 15.85 -22.12 9.33
CA PHE A 1120 14.98 -20.95 9.35
C PHE A 1120 15.44 -19.93 10.39
N PRO A 1121 15.04 -18.65 10.26
CA PRO A 1121 14.23 -18.09 9.16
C PRO A 1121 15.02 -17.98 7.84
N LYS A 1122 14.31 -17.85 6.72
CA LYS A 1122 14.90 -17.45 5.43
C LYS A 1122 14.90 -15.94 5.32
N VAL A 1123 16.00 -15.39 4.82
CA VAL A 1123 16.15 -13.95 4.56
C VAL A 1123 15.74 -13.67 3.12
N THR A 1124 14.83 -12.73 2.94
CA THR A 1124 14.38 -12.27 1.61
C THR A 1124 14.67 -10.78 1.39
N GLY A 1125 14.91 -10.01 2.46
CA GLY A 1125 15.19 -8.58 2.41
C GLY A 1125 13.99 -7.71 2.03
N GLY A 1126 12.82 -8.31 1.83
CA GLY A 1126 11.64 -7.60 1.34
C GLY A 1126 10.35 -8.30 1.75
N TRP A 1127 9.25 -7.55 1.79
CA TRP A 1127 8.00 -7.97 2.40
C TRP A 1127 7.38 -9.16 1.67
N LEU A 1128 7.15 -10.26 2.40
CA LEU A 1128 6.43 -11.46 1.95
C LEU A 1128 4.93 -11.35 2.21
N ALA A 1129 4.21 -10.69 1.30
CA ALA A 1129 2.79 -10.35 1.46
C ALA A 1129 1.82 -11.53 1.34
N ALA A 1130 2.21 -12.61 0.66
CA ALA A 1130 1.41 -13.81 0.48
C ALA A 1130 2.07 -15.02 1.17
N PRO A 1131 1.30 -16.06 1.54
CA PRO A 1131 1.89 -17.30 2.04
C PRO A 1131 2.76 -17.98 0.98
N ALA A 1132 3.85 -18.59 1.45
CA ALA A 1132 4.74 -19.43 0.67
C ALA A 1132 4.01 -20.68 0.11
N SER A 1133 4.69 -21.48 -0.72
CA SER A 1133 4.16 -22.76 -1.18
C SER A 1133 5.21 -23.87 -1.12
N LEU A 1134 4.79 -25.10 -0.81
CA LEU A 1134 5.67 -26.27 -0.70
C LEU A 1134 5.36 -27.35 -1.74
N SER A 1135 6.39 -27.84 -2.41
CA SER A 1135 6.29 -28.97 -3.34
C SER A 1135 6.49 -30.33 -2.65
N TRP A 1136 6.05 -31.40 -3.31
CA TRP A 1136 6.31 -32.79 -2.92
C TRP A 1136 7.78 -33.19 -2.97
N ASP A 1137 8.64 -32.45 -3.66
CA ASP A 1137 10.09 -32.68 -3.66
C ASP A 1137 10.85 -31.78 -2.67
N GLY A 1138 10.12 -31.11 -1.75
CA GLY A 1138 10.70 -30.33 -0.66
C GLY A 1138 11.19 -28.96 -1.09
N ARG A 1139 10.74 -28.43 -2.23
CA ARG A 1139 11.02 -27.06 -2.64
C ARG A 1139 9.99 -26.11 -2.03
N ILE A 1140 10.46 -25.04 -1.42
CA ILE A 1140 9.62 -23.93 -0.97
C ILE A 1140 9.79 -22.78 -1.95
N ALA A 1141 8.70 -22.10 -2.31
CA ALA A 1141 8.71 -20.87 -3.09
C ALA A 1141 7.97 -19.76 -2.37
N ASP A 1142 8.48 -18.54 -2.48
CA ASP A 1142 7.81 -17.33 -2.00
C ASP A 1142 8.30 -16.11 -2.80
N MET A 1143 7.55 -15.01 -2.79
CA MET A 1143 7.85 -13.82 -3.60
C MET A 1143 7.62 -12.54 -2.81
N THR A 1144 8.61 -11.65 -2.85
CA THR A 1144 8.51 -10.38 -2.14
C THR A 1144 7.70 -9.36 -2.93
N ARG A 1145 7.14 -8.39 -2.22
CA ARG A 1145 6.39 -7.26 -2.77
C ARG A 1145 7.20 -6.38 -3.72
N GLU A 1146 8.51 -6.30 -3.48
CA GLU A 1146 9.50 -5.61 -4.32
C GLU A 1146 9.85 -6.39 -5.60
N GLY A 1147 9.30 -7.59 -5.73
CA GLY A 1147 9.33 -8.39 -6.95
C GLY A 1147 10.54 -9.30 -7.08
N TYR A 1148 10.95 -9.94 -5.99
CA TYR A 1148 11.97 -11.00 -6.00
C TYR A 1148 11.35 -12.36 -5.68
N LEU A 1149 11.43 -13.29 -6.63
CA LEU A 1149 10.97 -14.68 -6.47
C LEU A 1149 12.09 -15.56 -5.90
N PHE A 1150 11.80 -16.22 -4.78
CA PHE A 1150 12.68 -17.14 -4.11
C PHE A 1150 12.24 -18.59 -4.28
N GLN A 1151 13.22 -19.49 -4.35
CA GLN A 1151 13.01 -20.93 -4.21
C GLN A 1151 14.14 -21.55 -3.41
N TRP A 1152 13.79 -22.36 -2.41
CA TRP A 1152 14.73 -23.10 -1.56
C TRP A 1152 14.48 -24.60 -1.63
N GLN A 1153 15.54 -25.38 -1.47
CA GLN A 1153 15.44 -26.82 -1.23
C GLN A 1153 15.52 -27.10 0.28
N THR A 1154 14.48 -27.72 0.83
CA THR A 1154 14.42 -28.11 2.25
C THR A 1154 14.41 -29.63 2.42
N GLU A 1155 14.39 -30.07 3.68
CA GLU A 1155 14.25 -31.48 4.06
C GLU A 1155 12.77 -31.92 4.24
N ALA A 1156 11.82 -31.04 3.89
CA ALA A 1156 10.40 -31.33 4.02
C ALA A 1156 10.01 -32.63 3.29
N PRO A 1157 9.26 -33.53 3.93
CA PRO A 1157 8.89 -34.81 3.33
C PRO A 1157 7.88 -34.62 2.19
N ALA A 1158 7.92 -35.52 1.20
CA ALA A 1158 6.95 -35.53 0.11
C ALA A 1158 5.51 -35.76 0.59
N CYS A 1159 5.34 -36.57 1.63
CA CYS A 1159 4.04 -36.86 2.22
C CYS A 1159 3.82 -35.97 3.41
N GLN A 1160 3.10 -34.89 3.14
CA GLN A 1160 2.70 -33.91 4.12
C GLN A 1160 1.49 -34.44 4.91
N PRO A 1161 1.53 -34.38 6.25
CA PRO A 1161 0.37 -34.69 7.09
C PRO A 1161 -0.65 -33.55 7.11
N GLU A 1162 -0.21 -32.34 6.78
CA GLU A 1162 -0.98 -31.10 6.69
C GLU A 1162 -0.92 -30.55 5.26
N TRP A 1163 -1.52 -29.39 5.07
CA TRP A 1163 -1.67 -28.74 3.78
C TRP A 1163 -0.77 -27.51 3.65
N PRO A 1164 0.36 -27.60 2.93
CA PRO A 1164 1.40 -26.58 2.96
C PRO A 1164 1.22 -25.56 1.83
N SER A 1165 -0.03 -25.11 1.68
CA SER A 1165 -0.41 -24.16 0.65
C SER A 1165 -1.67 -23.42 1.11
N PHE A 1166 -1.73 -22.11 0.84
CA PHE A 1166 -2.88 -21.23 1.08
C PHE A 1166 -4.24 -21.91 0.87
N ARG A 1167 -5.22 -21.64 1.74
CA ARG A 1167 -6.60 -22.15 1.65
C ARG A 1167 -6.73 -23.69 1.68
N HIS A 1168 -5.80 -24.35 2.35
CA HIS A 1168 -5.74 -25.80 2.60
C HIS A 1168 -5.58 -26.72 1.39
N ASP A 1169 -6.06 -26.41 0.20
CA ASP A 1169 -5.88 -27.35 -0.90
C ASP A 1169 -5.83 -26.66 -2.25
N GLN A 1170 -5.46 -27.43 -3.26
CA GLN A 1170 -5.29 -26.96 -4.64
C GLN A 1170 -6.58 -26.37 -5.23
N GLN A 1171 -7.74 -26.69 -4.67
CA GLN A 1171 -9.05 -26.21 -5.09
C GLN A 1171 -9.55 -25.00 -4.28
N ASP A 1172 -8.69 -24.40 -3.44
CA ASP A 1172 -8.90 -23.21 -2.62
C ASP A 1172 -10.17 -23.28 -1.77
N SER A 1173 -10.51 -24.47 -1.26
CA SER A 1173 -11.79 -24.69 -0.59
C SER A 1173 -11.92 -23.99 0.75
N GLY A 1174 -10.82 -23.61 1.41
CA GLY A 1174 -10.85 -23.10 2.79
C GLY A 1174 -11.51 -24.07 3.76
N ASN A 1175 -11.34 -25.38 3.51
CA ASN A 1175 -11.93 -26.43 4.31
C ASN A 1175 -10.86 -27.46 4.64
N TYR A 1176 -10.40 -27.45 5.89
CA TYR A 1176 -9.35 -28.34 6.41
C TYR A 1176 -9.63 -29.83 6.14
N ASN A 1177 -10.91 -30.21 6.04
CA ASN A 1177 -11.34 -31.59 5.84
C ASN A 1177 -11.64 -31.96 4.39
N HIS A 1178 -11.54 -31.01 3.46
CA HIS A 1178 -11.67 -31.27 2.04
C HIS A 1178 -10.39 -31.89 1.48
N ASP A 1179 -10.55 -32.74 0.47
CA ASP A 1179 -9.45 -33.36 -0.25
C ASP A 1179 -9.55 -32.96 -1.72
N GLY A 1180 -8.86 -31.88 -2.05
CA GLY A 1180 -8.78 -31.34 -3.40
C GLY A 1180 -7.62 -31.88 -4.22
N THR A 1181 -6.74 -32.73 -3.67
CA THR A 1181 -5.47 -33.10 -4.31
C THR A 1181 -5.57 -34.39 -5.10
N PRO A 1182 -5.24 -34.40 -6.40
CA PRO A 1182 -5.37 -35.60 -7.22
C PRO A 1182 -4.20 -36.60 -7.05
N PRO A 1183 -4.43 -37.89 -7.36
CA PRO A 1183 -3.36 -38.88 -7.49
C PRO A 1183 -2.34 -38.53 -8.58
N ASN A 1184 -1.11 -39.04 -8.44
CA ASN A 1184 -0.15 -39.02 -9.56
C ASN A 1184 -0.56 -39.94 -10.74
N ALA A 1185 0.13 -39.79 -11.86
CA ALA A 1185 0.06 -40.75 -12.95
C ALA A 1185 0.73 -42.07 -12.55
N PRO A 1186 0.17 -43.24 -12.92
CA PRO A 1186 0.89 -44.51 -12.82
C PRO A 1186 2.20 -44.45 -13.62
N ALA A 1187 3.35 -44.56 -12.94
CA ALA A 1187 4.66 -44.40 -13.58
C ALA A 1187 5.22 -45.74 -14.08
N LYS A 1188 6.15 -45.69 -15.04
CA LYS A 1188 6.88 -46.87 -15.56
C LYS A 1188 5.96 -48.02 -16.03
N VAL A 1189 4.83 -47.70 -16.65
CA VAL A 1189 3.86 -48.71 -17.10
C VAL A 1189 4.44 -49.59 -18.21
N THR A 1190 4.40 -50.90 -17.98
CA THR A 1190 4.84 -51.92 -18.93
C THR A 1190 3.76 -52.99 -19.08
N LEU A 1191 3.66 -53.53 -20.29
CA LEU A 1191 2.73 -54.61 -20.62
C LEU A 1191 3.49 -55.70 -21.38
N THR A 1192 3.66 -56.86 -20.76
CA THR A 1192 4.42 -57.98 -21.33
C THR A 1192 3.48 -59.11 -21.72
N SER A 1193 3.51 -59.56 -22.97
CA SER A 1193 2.66 -60.67 -23.44
C SER A 1193 3.07 -61.99 -22.77
N LEU A 1194 2.07 -62.73 -22.26
CA LEU A 1194 2.21 -64.09 -21.72
C LEU A 1194 1.66 -65.15 -22.70
N GLY A 1195 1.12 -64.73 -23.85
CA GLY A 1195 0.45 -65.59 -24.84
C GLY A 1195 -1.05 -65.76 -24.59
N GLY A 1196 -1.81 -66.08 -25.65
CA GLY A 1196 -3.25 -66.38 -25.55
C GLY A 1196 -4.15 -65.20 -25.14
N GLY A 1197 -3.71 -63.94 -25.31
CA GLY A 1197 -4.44 -62.76 -24.86
C GLY A 1197 -4.20 -62.38 -23.39
N HIS A 1198 -3.29 -63.08 -22.71
CA HIS A 1198 -2.84 -62.78 -21.36
C HIS A 1198 -1.60 -61.89 -21.37
N PHE A 1199 -1.54 -60.95 -20.45
CA PHE A 1199 -0.44 -60.00 -20.31
C PHE A 1199 -0.08 -59.82 -18.84
N ARG A 1200 1.19 -59.56 -18.55
CA ARG A 1200 1.64 -59.03 -17.27
C ARG A 1200 1.71 -57.52 -17.36
N LEU A 1201 0.83 -56.86 -16.60
CA LEU A 1201 0.84 -55.42 -16.39
C LEU A 1201 1.69 -55.10 -15.17
N ALA A 1202 2.66 -54.19 -15.30
CA ALA A 1202 3.43 -53.69 -14.17
C ALA A 1202 3.64 -52.17 -14.26
N PHE A 1203 3.63 -51.49 -13.12
CA PHE A 1203 3.85 -50.05 -12.98
C PHE A 1203 4.25 -49.69 -11.55
N THR A 1204 4.72 -48.46 -11.32
CA THR A 1204 4.84 -47.87 -9.99
C THR A 1204 3.52 -47.23 -9.62
N ALA A 1205 2.92 -47.66 -8.52
CA ALA A 1205 1.62 -47.20 -8.07
C ALA A 1205 1.63 -45.70 -7.77
N PRO A 1206 0.62 -44.94 -8.24
CA PRO A 1206 0.37 -43.61 -7.74
C PRO A 1206 -0.25 -43.68 -6.33
N GLY A 1207 -0.15 -42.59 -5.56
CA GLY A 1207 -0.79 -42.43 -4.26
C GLY A 1207 -2.30 -42.21 -4.33
N ASP A 1208 -2.90 -41.93 -3.18
CA ASP A 1208 -4.18 -41.21 -3.02
C ASP A 1208 -3.93 -39.75 -3.47
N ASP A 1209 -3.01 -39.05 -2.79
CA ASP A 1209 -2.72 -37.63 -3.03
C ASP A 1209 -1.30 -37.51 -3.57
N GLY A 1210 -1.18 -37.22 -4.87
CA GLY A 1210 0.09 -37.27 -5.58
C GLY A 1210 0.80 -38.63 -5.38
N PRO A 1211 1.98 -38.67 -4.73
CA PRO A 1211 2.71 -39.90 -4.46
C PRO A 1211 2.30 -40.62 -3.15
N CYS A 1212 1.43 -40.04 -2.33
CA CYS A 1212 1.20 -40.43 -0.93
C CYS A 1212 -0.10 -41.19 -0.71
N GLY A 1213 -0.16 -42.11 0.27
CA GLY A 1213 -1.37 -42.88 0.53
C GLY A 1213 -1.64 -44.01 -0.47
N THR A 1214 -2.90 -44.48 -0.55
CA THR A 1214 -3.34 -45.55 -1.45
C THR A 1214 -4.62 -45.12 -2.16
N PRO A 1215 -4.65 -45.08 -3.51
CA PRO A 1215 -5.82 -44.63 -4.24
C PRO A 1215 -7.00 -45.58 -4.03
N SER A 1216 -8.23 -45.07 -4.13
CA SER A 1216 -9.44 -45.88 -4.00
C SER A 1216 -9.62 -46.87 -5.16
N ALA A 1217 -9.18 -46.52 -6.38
CA ALA A 1217 -9.35 -47.36 -7.56
C ALA A 1217 -8.32 -47.12 -8.66
N TYR A 1218 -8.04 -48.17 -9.44
CA TYR A 1218 -7.43 -48.04 -10.77
C TYR A 1218 -8.48 -48.16 -11.86
N LEU A 1219 -8.69 -47.08 -12.61
CA LEU A 1219 -9.59 -47.00 -13.74
C LEU A 1219 -8.87 -47.42 -15.02
N THR A 1220 -9.35 -48.47 -15.67
CA THR A 1220 -8.74 -49.00 -16.90
C THR A 1220 -9.63 -48.83 -18.13
N ARG A 1221 -9.04 -48.41 -19.25
CA ARG A 1221 -9.72 -48.33 -20.55
C ARG A 1221 -8.92 -49.08 -21.62
N VAL A 1222 -9.61 -49.90 -22.41
CA VAL A 1222 -9.03 -50.65 -23.53
C VAL A 1222 -9.59 -50.08 -24.82
N ASN A 1223 -8.72 -49.60 -25.71
CA ASN A 1223 -9.10 -48.88 -26.93
C ASN A 1223 -10.10 -47.73 -26.66
N GLY A 1224 -9.99 -47.07 -25.50
CA GLY A 1224 -10.86 -45.97 -25.06
C GLY A 1224 -12.15 -46.39 -24.35
N LYS A 1225 -12.47 -47.69 -24.28
CA LYS A 1225 -13.66 -48.20 -23.57
C LYS A 1225 -13.31 -48.63 -22.14
N SER A 1226 -14.08 -48.14 -21.16
CA SER A 1226 -13.94 -48.56 -19.76
C SER A 1226 -14.06 -50.09 -19.65
N THR A 1227 -13.09 -50.71 -18.99
CA THR A 1227 -12.96 -52.16 -18.84
C THR A 1227 -12.47 -52.42 -17.42
N ASN A 1228 -13.19 -53.24 -16.65
CA ASN A 1228 -12.72 -53.64 -15.33
C ASN A 1228 -11.73 -54.80 -15.46
N LEU A 1229 -10.48 -54.59 -15.08
CA LEU A 1229 -9.42 -55.60 -15.11
C LEU A 1229 -9.17 -56.25 -13.73
N GLY A 1230 -9.98 -55.93 -12.71
CA GLY A 1230 -9.87 -56.50 -11.37
C GLY A 1230 -8.60 -56.12 -10.63
N LEU A 1231 -8.09 -54.91 -10.87
CA LEU A 1231 -6.87 -54.42 -10.22
C LEU A 1231 -7.17 -53.93 -8.81
N THR A 1232 -6.35 -54.32 -7.83
CA THR A 1232 -6.42 -53.82 -6.45
C THR A 1232 -5.38 -52.73 -6.25
N PRO A 1233 -5.77 -51.51 -5.86
CA PRO A 1233 -4.83 -50.46 -5.50
C PRO A 1233 -3.83 -50.87 -4.43
N VAL A 1234 -2.61 -50.36 -4.54
CA VAL A 1234 -1.54 -50.50 -3.53
C VAL A 1234 -0.98 -49.12 -3.21
N ALA A 1235 -0.26 -49.00 -2.10
CA ALA A 1235 0.31 -47.74 -1.65
C ALA A 1235 1.23 -47.11 -2.71
N GLY A 1236 1.19 -45.77 -2.80
CA GLY A 1236 2.01 -44.98 -3.69
C GLY A 1236 3.50 -45.32 -3.58
N GLY A 1237 4.20 -45.24 -4.71
CA GLY A 1237 5.61 -45.64 -4.82
C GLY A 1237 5.87 -47.14 -4.86
N SER A 1238 4.89 -47.99 -4.50
CA SER A 1238 5.04 -49.45 -4.53
C SER A 1238 5.10 -49.98 -5.97
N ALA A 1239 5.85 -51.07 -6.18
CA ALA A 1239 5.81 -51.80 -7.44
C ALA A 1239 4.52 -52.63 -7.54
N PHE A 1240 3.70 -52.33 -8.54
CA PHE A 1240 2.50 -53.08 -8.88
C PHE A 1240 2.78 -54.10 -10.00
N SER A 1241 2.21 -55.31 -9.89
CA SER A 1241 2.23 -56.30 -10.96
C SER A 1241 0.99 -57.20 -10.90
N ALA A 1242 0.29 -57.34 -12.02
CA ALA A 1242 -0.85 -58.24 -12.16
C ALA A 1242 -0.88 -58.94 -13.53
N GLU A 1243 -1.40 -60.16 -13.56
CA GLU A 1243 -1.74 -60.83 -14.81
C GLU A 1243 -3.16 -60.45 -15.22
N ILE A 1244 -3.31 -59.90 -16.42
CA ILE A 1244 -4.57 -59.42 -16.96
C ILE A 1244 -4.89 -60.10 -18.28
N THR A 1245 -6.17 -60.15 -18.63
CA THR A 1245 -6.62 -60.64 -19.94
C THR A 1245 -7.21 -59.47 -20.71
N LEU A 1246 -6.73 -59.24 -21.93
CA LEU A 1246 -7.25 -58.17 -22.79
C LEU A 1246 -8.13 -58.76 -23.91
N PRO A 1247 -9.22 -58.09 -24.31
CA PRO A 1247 -10.03 -58.49 -25.45
C PRO A 1247 -9.21 -58.63 -26.74
N GLU A 1248 -9.63 -59.52 -27.64
CA GLU A 1248 -9.02 -59.65 -28.97
C GLU A 1248 -9.13 -58.33 -29.75
N GLY A 1249 -8.05 -57.93 -30.44
CA GLY A 1249 -7.98 -56.65 -31.15
C GLY A 1249 -7.65 -55.43 -30.27
N SER A 1250 -7.28 -55.63 -29.01
CA SER A 1250 -6.75 -54.57 -28.13
C SER A 1250 -5.46 -53.96 -28.71
N ARG A 1251 -5.39 -52.64 -28.79
CA ARG A 1251 -4.23 -51.89 -29.31
C ARG A 1251 -3.63 -50.95 -28.27
N ARG A 1252 -4.45 -50.46 -27.35
CA ARG A 1252 -4.05 -49.51 -26.31
C ARG A 1252 -4.75 -49.83 -25.00
N LEU A 1253 -3.98 -49.83 -23.92
CA LEU A 1253 -4.47 -49.84 -22.54
C LEU A 1253 -4.13 -48.49 -21.91
N THR A 1254 -5.09 -47.90 -21.18
CA THR A 1254 -4.84 -46.73 -20.33
C THR A 1254 -5.22 -47.05 -18.90
N ILE A 1255 -4.44 -46.53 -17.95
CA ILE A 1255 -4.62 -46.73 -16.52
C ILE A 1255 -4.58 -45.36 -15.86
N GLN A 1256 -5.48 -45.12 -14.92
CA GLN A 1256 -5.65 -43.87 -14.20
C GLN A 1256 -6.01 -44.20 -12.76
N ALA A 1257 -5.51 -43.45 -11.79
CA ALA A 1257 -5.92 -43.58 -10.40
C ALA A 1257 -7.06 -42.63 -10.07
N ARG A 1258 -7.83 -43.00 -9.05
CA ARG A 1258 -8.84 -42.17 -8.42
C ARG A 1258 -8.72 -42.34 -6.92
N ASP A 1259 -8.69 -41.25 -6.18
CA ASP A 1259 -8.68 -41.24 -4.71
C ASP A 1259 -10.08 -41.51 -4.13
N LYS A 1260 -10.25 -41.29 -2.82
CA LYS A 1260 -11.53 -41.44 -2.11
C LYS A 1260 -12.49 -40.27 -2.33
N ALA A 1261 -12.00 -39.04 -2.46
CA ALA A 1261 -12.79 -37.85 -2.73
C ALA A 1261 -13.39 -37.87 -4.16
N GLY A 1262 -12.80 -38.64 -5.05
CA GLY A 1262 -13.20 -38.79 -6.44
C GLY A 1262 -12.29 -38.07 -7.43
N ASN A 1263 -11.20 -37.42 -7.00
CA ASN A 1263 -10.29 -36.73 -7.91
C ASN A 1263 -9.54 -37.75 -8.78
N LEU A 1264 -9.23 -37.33 -10.01
CA LEU A 1264 -8.63 -38.19 -11.01
C LEU A 1264 -7.18 -37.80 -11.25
N GLY A 1265 -6.25 -38.73 -11.07
CA GLY A 1265 -4.87 -38.51 -11.46
C GLY A 1265 -4.66 -38.54 -12.98
N PRO A 1266 -3.51 -38.08 -13.50
CA PRO A 1266 -3.21 -38.19 -14.91
C PRO A 1266 -3.19 -39.64 -15.42
N LEU A 1267 -3.61 -39.82 -16.68
CA LEU A 1267 -3.69 -41.15 -17.29
C LEU A 1267 -2.35 -41.61 -17.89
N ALA A 1268 -1.95 -42.83 -17.57
CA ALA A 1268 -0.82 -43.51 -18.19
C ALA A 1268 -1.28 -44.37 -19.37
N LYS A 1269 -0.50 -44.40 -20.47
CA LYS A 1269 -0.83 -45.12 -21.70
C LYS A 1269 0.24 -46.17 -22.03
N VAL A 1270 -0.19 -47.37 -22.40
CA VAL A 1270 0.70 -48.42 -22.91
C VAL A 1270 0.12 -49.06 -24.18
N VAL A 1271 0.98 -49.31 -25.16
CA VAL A 1271 0.62 -50.01 -26.40
C VAL A 1271 0.57 -51.52 -26.13
N VAL A 1272 -0.46 -52.19 -26.65
CA VAL A 1272 -0.56 -53.64 -26.53
C VAL A 1272 0.37 -54.29 -27.57
N PRO A 1273 1.38 -55.08 -27.13
CA PRO A 1273 2.41 -55.64 -28.02
C PRO A 1273 1.91 -56.78 -28.91
#